data_AF-A0A916EG36-F1
#
_entry.id   AF-A0A916EG36-F1
#
_cell.length_a   1.000
_cell.length_b   1.000
_cell.length_c   1.000
_cell.angle_alpha   90.00
_cell.angle_beta   90.00
_cell.angle_gamma   90.00
#
_symmetry.space_group_name_H-M   'P 1'
#
loop_
_entity.id
_entity.type
_entity.pdbx_description
1 polymer ?
#
loop_
_entity_poly.entity_id
_entity_poly.type
_entity_poly.pdbx_seq_one_letter_code
_entity_poly.pdbx_strand_id
1 'polypeptide(L)'
;MRFSESLQIDISQLNTSNDYYKQNNIIMSQKFSESLQIDISQLKTDKTKLIEPKTSNDYYKQNDIIMSKKLSVKYDHSKPNSILLKSSIIKKVSDHETKEVVQVQVTDKVAKIQRKSTIIKNIDKLKQNERKIEVLRNKDDDINKLLQRTVNLEGKLNEEIMKYEASQDKFISQFKDGDVFIDLLQKELNEKTGKCQVSEDNLTAFKNTLKNKEELIEELYIFQRNLNNKLKNNEEIIKDLQNKFDEEISPLNSKLKNKEKFIEELQNKLHEETKKYQISQENLASLNNELKNKEKLIEELQSKLDEEIKKYQISQENLASLNNELKKKEKFIEELQNNLNEEIGKYQISQKNLTSLNNQLKNKEELIEELQSQTENFKKETTSAFLSRIQTQHVELGELVNYVGKKHNFDREGWLLMDNILEKQRNAILTNDNFASEELEIIRQKLIDYGLTEEEIRDILYKQAEKTKLDMQLKSMIQGESSSLNIKNDQSNEHAKNLLSKQQIVQKFKLNHGLFLDGYSIKASKKPVYIEDGKLNISLCKEQPFIYTFINDRDSQINSLSFNSKNNDVNNIKINKSLQLLDMCINFPVAEITYTADLSESFESFMDDNEVKLYEMYGHLFPRKILIGGKLFIDDLKSATSTQIDMFKSFLTWVYDSAKYKKTIPFNNFTALKFFPKITTSDGENLNTYDKLTNWMNNLYQKNSDIIISYNNIVPISELRFGKSSSSVNEMQPGVANFKEKLSLREWVKDSVYINLTRWIKEFRLFQGQIINKHLELENSKKTAVNFINVPNVNSSDKLYLEMIKPITTLEDFFKSNNVNKFLNKDMTLLPFIKNSIHSVNLSYEDYTHFMIKCERYRILLSKADIKPSEEFEQAIENALENMKPFTFLQDVFDNYGYFYPLNIVLGKSLKNILPNSSLPFTFKKMESSFESLTPFFDNFNVSYFLTKKGSIIEKDDLPKWIQSINNDLEIIEFDNIISLYDILKEEQQRSINIILNTQNNNKIIMTGIVDLEDLNINNTEHYKRININPSFENGKFEVFGSIISNNKKENLKSEFFVRFGLYDPNGFSAMIKTLNKNSEINITECYILWMITGIPSELLVFSPRNRELPVSRIKEPITLRNDDSDSNYSIEISHQLSQGDIVSINIHCSTTNYEPINVKLIGWSKNRINFQILKPIYNNSSLSNSTSSIASSDDGEDSTDSLSINEGAIIIDISVCILSSEYESLKIDNKEKGCHSCHLNLIGYTLTEENFNEKLSIETVANDEIMNTV
;
A
#
# COMPACT_ATOMS: atom_id res chain seq x y z
N MET A 1 10.58 -31.26 24.38
CA MET A 1 10.76 -32.65 23.91
C MET A 1 11.03 -32.60 22.41
N ARG A 2 12.13 -33.22 21.95
CA ARG A 2 12.53 -33.35 20.54
C ARG A 2 11.63 -34.39 19.83
N PHE A 3 11.33 -34.20 18.55
CA PHE A 3 11.88 -35.04 17.47
C PHE A 3 11.63 -34.40 16.09
N SER A 4 12.73 -34.31 15.35
CA SER A 4 12.87 -34.12 13.92
C SER A 4 12.44 -35.37 13.16
N GLU A 5 11.91 -35.22 11.94
CA GLU A 5 12.25 -36.14 10.85
C GLU A 5 12.09 -35.47 9.48
N SER A 6 13.20 -35.52 8.76
CA SER A 6 13.44 -35.13 7.39
C SER A 6 12.96 -36.20 6.41
N LEU A 7 12.38 -35.79 5.28
CA LEU A 7 12.35 -36.61 4.07
C LEU A 7 12.90 -35.78 2.91
N GLN A 8 14.09 -36.21 2.50
CA GLN A 8 14.89 -35.73 1.37
C GLN A 8 14.51 -36.58 0.16
N ILE A 9 14.15 -35.97 -0.97
CA ILE A 9 14.12 -36.61 -2.29
C ILE A 9 14.77 -35.66 -3.31
N ASP A 10 15.58 -36.28 -4.16
CA ASP A 10 16.63 -35.77 -5.02
C ASP A 10 16.24 -34.67 -6.02
N ILE A 11 17.18 -33.73 -6.12
CA ILE A 11 17.34 -32.77 -7.21
C ILE A 11 18.14 -33.47 -8.31
N SER A 12 17.48 -33.88 -9.39
CA SER A 12 18.15 -33.94 -10.68
C SER A 12 17.15 -33.71 -11.81
N GLN A 13 17.51 -32.76 -12.67
CA GLN A 13 16.78 -32.22 -13.82
C GLN A 13 15.71 -31.18 -13.52
N LEU A 14 16.08 -29.89 -13.68
CA LEU A 14 15.25 -28.83 -14.26
C LEU A 14 16.11 -27.56 -14.46
N ASN A 15 16.58 -27.38 -15.70
CA ASN A 15 17.14 -26.12 -16.19
C ASN A 15 16.01 -25.34 -16.86
N THR A 16 15.63 -24.18 -16.31
CA THR A 16 15.22 -22.91 -16.97
C THR A 16 14.24 -22.11 -16.11
N SER A 17 14.32 -20.78 -16.25
CA SER A 17 13.69 -19.71 -15.47
C SER A 17 12.15 -19.59 -15.57
N ASN A 18 11.43 -20.60 -16.06
CA ASN A 18 9.98 -20.47 -16.35
C ASN A 18 9.04 -21.21 -15.38
N ASP A 19 9.57 -21.95 -14.40
CA ASP A 19 8.75 -22.73 -13.46
C ASP A 19 8.48 -22.04 -12.12
N TYR A 20 9.13 -20.90 -11.83
CA TYR A 20 8.86 -20.12 -10.61
C TYR A 20 7.53 -19.33 -10.65
N TYR A 21 6.97 -19.08 -11.85
CA TYR A 21 5.73 -18.32 -12.04
C TYR A 21 4.46 -19.17 -12.14
N LYS A 22 4.55 -20.50 -12.28
CA LYS A 22 3.38 -21.37 -12.37
C LYS A 22 2.82 -21.80 -11.01
N GLN A 23 3.63 -21.74 -9.94
CA GLN A 23 3.24 -22.31 -8.64
C GLN A 23 2.50 -21.32 -7.72
N ASN A 24 2.67 -20.01 -7.92
CA ASN A 24 1.90 -18.99 -7.17
C ASN A 24 0.46 -18.79 -7.65
N ASN A 25 0.12 -19.24 -8.87
CA ASN A 25 -1.24 -19.12 -9.41
C ASN A 25 -2.18 -20.28 -9.03
N ILE A 26 -1.65 -21.40 -8.52
CA ILE A 26 -2.50 -22.52 -8.07
C ILE A 26 -3.02 -22.30 -6.64
N ILE A 27 -2.27 -21.59 -5.78
CA ILE A 27 -2.65 -21.37 -4.37
C ILE A 27 -3.63 -20.19 -4.20
N MET A 28 -3.74 -19.29 -5.17
CA MET A 28 -4.68 -18.15 -5.14
C MET A 28 -6.09 -18.48 -5.65
N SER A 29 -6.32 -19.62 -6.31
CA SER A 29 -7.64 -19.96 -6.88
C SER A 29 -8.54 -20.81 -5.97
N GLN A 30 -7.99 -21.47 -4.94
CA GLN A 30 -8.78 -22.29 -4.01
C GLN A 30 -9.36 -21.52 -2.81
N LYS A 31 -8.86 -20.32 -2.48
CA LYS A 31 -9.33 -19.55 -1.30
C LYS A 31 -10.48 -18.56 -1.55
N PHE A 32 -10.95 -18.42 -2.79
CA PHE A 32 -12.01 -17.46 -3.13
C PHE A 32 -13.39 -18.09 -3.38
N SER A 33 -13.56 -19.42 -3.21
CA SER A 33 -14.81 -20.13 -3.51
C SER A 33 -15.73 -20.39 -2.29
N GLU A 34 -15.36 -20.04 -1.06
CA GLU A 34 -16.13 -20.43 0.15
C GLU A 34 -16.85 -19.30 0.90
N SER A 35 -17.01 -18.09 0.34
CA SER A 35 -17.59 -16.97 1.11
C SER A 35 -18.73 -16.19 0.45
N LEU A 36 -19.57 -16.84 -0.36
CA LEU A 36 -20.85 -16.24 -0.79
C LEU A 36 -21.94 -17.32 -0.96
N GLN A 37 -22.57 -17.67 0.16
CA GLN A 37 -23.88 -18.30 0.18
C GLN A 37 -24.73 -17.61 1.24
N ILE A 38 -25.47 -16.58 0.83
CA ILE A 38 -26.59 -16.04 1.60
C ILE A 38 -27.83 -16.09 0.72
N ASP A 39 -28.87 -16.65 1.34
CA ASP A 39 -30.17 -17.06 0.88
C ASP A 39 -31.00 -15.90 0.30
N ILE A 40 -31.38 -15.99 -0.99
CA ILE A 40 -32.35 -15.09 -1.62
C ILE A 40 -33.64 -15.87 -1.81
N SER A 41 -34.49 -15.84 -0.80
CA SER A 41 -35.82 -16.46 -0.87
C SER A 41 -36.87 -15.63 -0.14
N GLN A 42 -37.02 -14.35 -0.52
CA GLN A 42 -38.27 -13.58 -0.39
C GLN A 42 -38.12 -12.18 -1.00
N LEU A 43 -38.66 -11.98 -2.21
CA LEU A 43 -39.34 -10.76 -2.70
C LEU A 43 -39.68 -10.94 -4.19
N LYS A 44 -40.95 -11.24 -4.46
CA LYS A 44 -41.60 -11.11 -5.78
C LYS A 44 -42.36 -9.78 -5.80
N THR A 45 -42.60 -9.30 -7.03
CA THR A 45 -43.31 -8.07 -7.50
C THR A 45 -42.36 -6.90 -7.79
N ASP A 46 -42.34 -6.24 -8.96
CA ASP A 46 -43.13 -6.37 -10.19
C ASP A 46 -42.29 -5.98 -11.42
N LYS A 47 -42.58 -6.62 -12.56
CA LYS A 47 -41.91 -6.43 -13.85
C LYS A 47 -42.44 -5.19 -14.58
N THR A 48 -41.60 -4.18 -14.79
CA THR A 48 -41.69 -3.29 -15.97
C THR A 48 -40.31 -2.81 -16.42
N LYS A 49 -39.88 -3.36 -17.58
CA LYS A 49 -38.81 -2.95 -18.51
C LYS A 49 -37.70 -2.02 -17.98
N LEU A 50 -36.59 -2.61 -17.55
CA LEU A 50 -35.25 -2.07 -17.79
C LEU A 50 -34.41 -3.14 -18.49
N ILE A 51 -33.73 -2.76 -19.57
CA ILE A 51 -32.77 -3.60 -20.30
C ILE A 51 -31.40 -3.40 -19.62
N GLU A 52 -30.83 -4.47 -19.08
CA GLU A 52 -29.45 -4.50 -18.54
C GLU A 52 -28.41 -4.54 -19.69
N PRO A 53 -27.35 -3.70 -19.67
CA PRO A 53 -26.25 -3.79 -20.64
C PRO A 53 -25.29 -4.94 -20.28
N LYS A 54 -24.88 -5.72 -21.28
CA LYS A 54 -24.13 -6.98 -21.09
C LYS A 54 -22.62 -6.91 -21.30
N THR A 55 -21.99 -5.77 -21.62
CA THR A 55 -20.52 -5.66 -21.65
C THR A 55 -19.99 -4.24 -21.42
N SER A 56 -18.72 -4.14 -20.98
CA SER A 56 -17.95 -2.90 -20.72
C SER A 56 -17.92 -1.89 -21.89
N ASN A 57 -18.11 -2.36 -23.13
CA ASN A 57 -18.02 -1.51 -24.32
C ASN A 57 -19.32 -0.71 -24.61
N ASP A 58 -20.42 -1.02 -23.93
CA ASP A 58 -21.68 -0.27 -24.06
C ASP A 58 -21.74 0.96 -23.13
N TYR A 59 -20.85 1.04 -22.14
CA TYR A 59 -20.77 2.18 -21.22
C TYR A 59 -20.16 3.43 -21.90
N TYR A 60 -19.25 3.24 -22.85
CA TYR A 60 -18.62 4.35 -23.59
C TYR A 60 -19.51 4.93 -24.70
N LYS A 61 -20.36 4.10 -25.34
CA LYS A 61 -21.32 4.59 -26.35
C LYS A 61 -22.50 5.37 -25.79
N GLN A 62 -22.83 5.21 -24.51
CA GLN A 62 -23.91 5.97 -23.87
C GLN A 62 -23.48 7.39 -23.42
N ASN A 63 -22.19 7.61 -23.17
CA ASN A 63 -21.67 8.95 -22.82
C ASN A 63 -21.50 9.87 -24.04
N ASP A 64 -21.21 9.34 -25.23
CA ASP A 64 -21.15 10.14 -26.46
C ASP A 64 -22.54 10.59 -26.97
N ILE A 65 -23.60 9.88 -26.58
CA ILE A 65 -25.00 10.21 -26.95
C ILE A 65 -25.62 11.26 -26.00
N ILE A 66 -25.09 11.42 -24.78
CA ILE A 66 -25.59 12.41 -23.81
C ILE A 66 -24.86 13.77 -23.97
N MET A 67 -23.62 13.80 -24.48
CA MET A 67 -22.91 15.04 -24.83
C MET A 67 -23.29 15.64 -26.19
N SER A 68 -23.90 14.85 -27.10
CA SER A 68 -24.31 15.32 -28.44
C SER A 68 -25.74 15.84 -28.55
N LYS A 69 -26.50 15.91 -27.44
CA LYS A 69 -27.85 16.51 -27.39
C LYS A 69 -27.94 17.88 -26.72
N LYS A 70 -26.80 18.50 -26.36
CA LYS A 70 -26.79 19.83 -25.71
C LYS A 70 -26.24 20.98 -26.56
N LEU A 71 -25.95 20.77 -27.84
CA LEU A 71 -25.71 21.86 -28.80
C LEU A 71 -26.34 21.52 -30.15
N SER A 72 -27.46 22.18 -30.45
CA SER A 72 -27.99 22.28 -31.81
C SER A 72 -28.61 23.66 -32.00
N VAL A 73 -27.83 24.56 -32.59
CA VAL A 73 -28.35 25.55 -33.54
C VAL A 73 -27.43 25.51 -34.76
N LYS A 74 -28.06 25.28 -35.91
CA LYS A 74 -27.49 24.95 -37.22
C LYS A 74 -26.54 26.02 -37.77
N TYR A 75 -25.47 25.59 -38.42
CA TYR A 75 -24.98 26.24 -39.65
C TYR A 75 -24.52 25.18 -40.65
N ASP A 76 -24.97 25.36 -41.89
CA ASP A 76 -24.93 24.41 -42.99
C ASP A 76 -23.63 24.55 -43.79
N HIS A 77 -23.02 23.41 -44.14
CA HIS A 77 -21.78 23.32 -44.90
C HIS A 77 -22.06 22.63 -46.25
N SER A 78 -21.98 23.41 -47.33
CA SER A 78 -21.81 22.86 -48.67
C SER A 78 -20.71 23.61 -49.42
N LYS A 79 -19.45 23.15 -49.20
CA LYS A 79 -18.29 22.95 -50.13
C LYS A 79 -17.90 24.05 -51.17
N PRO A 80 -16.65 24.06 -51.69
CA PRO A 80 -15.36 23.69 -51.10
C PRO A 80 -14.20 24.69 -51.42
N ASN A 81 -13.08 24.51 -50.71
CA ASN A 81 -11.77 25.17 -50.88
C ASN A 81 -11.26 25.24 -52.34
N SER A 82 -10.52 26.30 -52.69
CA SER A 82 -9.04 26.23 -52.75
C SER A 82 -8.34 27.49 -53.29
N ILE A 83 -7.15 27.76 -52.73
CA ILE A 83 -5.99 28.50 -53.26
C ILE A 83 -6.07 30.05 -53.33
N LEU A 84 -5.31 30.74 -52.46
CA LEU A 84 -4.12 31.47 -52.93
C LEU A 84 -3.20 31.94 -51.79
N LEU A 85 -1.91 31.91 -52.13
CA LEU A 85 -0.72 32.29 -51.37
C LEU A 85 -0.62 33.77 -50.97
N LYS A 86 0.16 33.97 -49.90
CA LYS A 86 1.13 35.05 -49.64
C LYS A 86 0.67 36.38 -49.02
N SER A 87 1.12 36.55 -47.77
CA SER A 87 1.83 37.71 -47.21
C SER A 87 1.24 39.11 -47.44
N SER A 88 0.77 39.74 -46.36
CA SER A 88 1.28 41.00 -45.77
C SER A 88 0.24 41.61 -44.83
N ILE A 89 0.56 41.67 -43.54
CA ILE A 89 -0.19 42.47 -42.56
C ILE A 89 0.30 43.92 -42.69
N ILE A 90 -0.59 44.85 -43.05
CA ILE A 90 -0.59 46.18 -42.42
C ILE A 90 -1.83 46.25 -41.53
N LYS A 91 -1.53 46.25 -40.24
CA LYS A 91 -2.42 46.45 -39.11
C LYS A 91 -3.00 47.87 -39.13
N LYS A 92 -4.26 47.92 -38.68
CA LYS A 92 -4.88 48.94 -37.83
C LYS A 92 -5.18 50.30 -38.45
N VAL A 93 -6.47 50.61 -38.49
CA VAL A 93 -6.95 51.95 -38.16
C VAL A 93 -8.02 51.83 -37.09
N SER A 94 -7.87 52.68 -36.06
CA SER A 94 -8.87 53.20 -35.13
C SER A 94 -9.52 52.27 -34.11
N ASP A 95 -9.02 52.41 -32.88
CA ASP A 95 -9.90 52.78 -31.77
C ASP A 95 -10.01 54.31 -31.66
N HIS A 96 -11.09 54.75 -31.02
CA HIS A 96 -11.40 56.07 -30.47
C HIS A 96 -12.08 57.14 -31.36
N GLU A 97 -13.37 57.25 -31.06
CA GLU A 97 -14.07 58.45 -30.58
C GLU A 97 -15.05 59.20 -31.49
N THR A 98 -16.24 59.33 -30.91
CA THR A 98 -17.42 60.06 -31.31
C THR A 98 -17.36 61.53 -30.85
N LYS A 99 -18.01 62.39 -31.65
CA LYS A 99 -18.24 63.85 -31.53
C LYS A 99 -17.11 64.67 -32.16
N GLU A 100 -17.33 65.55 -33.14
CA GLU A 100 -18.48 66.44 -33.37
C GLU A 100 -18.82 66.56 -34.87
N VAL A 101 -20.12 66.50 -35.18
CA VAL A 101 -20.66 66.89 -36.47
C VAL A 101 -21.10 68.34 -36.35
N VAL A 102 -20.46 69.27 -37.05
CA VAL A 102 -21.07 70.35 -37.87
C VAL A 102 -19.98 70.99 -38.74
N GLN A 103 -20.22 70.92 -40.05
CA GLN A 103 -19.83 71.83 -41.14
C GLN A 103 -18.72 72.86 -40.88
N VAL A 104 -17.70 72.86 -41.76
CA VAL A 104 -17.38 73.95 -42.70
C VAL A 104 -16.06 73.61 -43.44
N GLN A 105 -16.09 73.78 -44.76
CA GLN A 105 -14.95 73.92 -45.69
C GLN A 105 -14.08 72.70 -46.00
N VAL A 106 -14.55 71.97 -47.02
CA VAL A 106 -13.75 71.54 -48.17
C VAL A 106 -12.92 72.73 -48.68
N THR A 107 -11.65 72.86 -48.30
CA THR A 107 -10.63 73.65 -49.03
C THR A 107 -9.28 73.61 -48.32
N ASP A 108 -8.59 72.47 -48.30
CA ASP A 108 -7.11 72.50 -48.10
C ASP A 108 -6.32 71.24 -48.53
N LYS A 109 -7.00 70.11 -48.78
CA LYS A 109 -6.36 68.95 -49.45
C LYS A 109 -6.67 68.85 -50.95
N VAL A 110 -7.69 69.54 -51.45
CA VAL A 110 -7.88 69.79 -52.90
C VAL A 110 -6.86 70.83 -53.42
N ALA A 111 -6.32 71.71 -52.56
CA ALA A 111 -5.28 72.69 -52.91
C ALA A 111 -3.85 72.12 -53.01
N LYS A 112 -3.56 70.96 -52.41
CA LYS A 112 -2.24 70.27 -52.55
C LYS A 112 -2.20 69.26 -53.69
N ILE A 113 -3.35 68.78 -54.18
CA ILE A 113 -3.45 67.91 -55.38
C ILE A 113 -3.66 68.74 -56.66
N GLN A 114 -4.31 69.91 -56.59
CA GLN A 114 -4.34 70.89 -57.70
C GLN A 114 -2.99 71.62 -57.94
N ARG A 115 -2.09 71.69 -56.93
CA ARG A 115 -0.71 72.20 -57.13
C ARG A 115 0.21 71.21 -57.88
N LYS A 116 0.03 69.89 -57.74
CA LYS A 116 0.75 68.91 -58.59
C LYS A 116 0.19 68.84 -60.02
N SER A 117 -1.10 69.07 -60.22
CA SER A 117 -1.71 69.18 -61.56
C SER A 117 -1.27 70.45 -62.32
N THR A 118 -1.03 71.55 -61.61
CA THR A 118 -0.52 72.81 -62.20
C THR A 118 0.98 72.74 -62.52
N ILE A 119 1.76 71.99 -61.74
CA ILE A 119 3.17 71.70 -62.04
C ILE A 119 3.32 70.78 -63.26
N ILE A 120 2.45 69.77 -63.42
CA ILE A 120 2.45 68.89 -64.60
C ILE A 120 1.99 69.65 -65.87
N LYS A 121 0.97 70.53 -65.77
CA LYS A 121 0.58 71.42 -66.88
C LYS A 121 1.64 72.45 -67.26
N ASN A 122 2.50 72.87 -66.32
CA ASN A 122 3.63 73.76 -66.59
C ASN A 122 4.85 73.00 -67.16
N ILE A 123 5.04 71.72 -66.85
CA ILE A 123 6.06 70.86 -67.46
C ILE A 123 5.73 70.53 -68.92
N ASP A 124 4.44 70.33 -69.26
CA ASP A 124 4.02 70.16 -70.67
C ASP A 124 4.09 71.48 -71.48
N LYS A 125 3.93 72.64 -70.83
CA LYS A 125 4.15 73.97 -71.42
C LYS A 125 5.64 74.29 -71.60
N LEU A 126 6.49 73.81 -70.69
CA LEU A 126 7.96 73.88 -70.81
C LEU A 126 8.47 72.97 -71.93
N LYS A 127 7.94 71.76 -72.11
CA LYS A 127 8.24 70.88 -73.26
C LYS A 127 7.76 71.44 -74.61
N GLN A 128 6.68 72.22 -74.64
CA GLN A 128 6.27 72.98 -75.84
C GLN A 128 7.12 74.23 -76.10
N ASN A 129 7.70 74.84 -75.06
CA ASN A 129 8.65 75.94 -75.22
C ASN A 129 10.06 75.46 -75.60
N GLU A 130 10.47 74.28 -75.16
CA GLU A 130 11.72 73.61 -75.57
C GLU A 130 11.70 73.29 -77.08
N ARG A 131 10.55 72.84 -77.62
CA ARG A 131 10.33 72.69 -79.08
C ARG A 131 10.22 74.01 -79.85
N LYS A 132 9.95 75.15 -79.19
CA LYS A 132 10.02 76.50 -79.80
C LYS A 132 11.42 77.11 -79.72
N ILE A 133 12.24 76.71 -78.75
CA ILE A 133 13.65 77.09 -78.62
C ILE A 133 14.52 76.29 -79.61
N GLU A 134 14.14 75.06 -79.96
CA GLU A 134 14.82 74.26 -80.99
C GLU A 134 14.57 74.78 -82.43
N VAL A 135 13.49 75.52 -82.66
CA VAL A 135 13.23 76.27 -83.92
C VAL A 135 14.01 77.60 -83.98
N LEU A 136 14.49 78.11 -82.84
CA LEU A 136 15.38 79.29 -82.78
C LEU A 136 16.87 78.91 -82.87
N ARG A 137 17.20 77.61 -82.88
CA ARG A 137 18.56 77.08 -83.09
C ARG A 137 18.94 76.89 -84.57
N ASN A 138 18.11 77.38 -85.50
CA ASN A 138 18.36 77.39 -86.95
C ASN A 138 18.25 78.81 -87.55
N LYS A 139 18.83 79.82 -86.89
CA LYS A 139 19.10 81.15 -87.48
C LYS A 139 20.56 81.60 -87.37
N ASP A 140 21.48 80.65 -87.25
CA ASP A 140 22.92 80.88 -87.43
C ASP A 140 23.28 81.20 -88.90
N ASP A 141 22.39 80.94 -89.85
CA ASP A 141 22.58 81.30 -91.27
C ASP A 141 22.32 82.79 -91.57
N ASP A 142 21.50 83.48 -90.76
CA ASP A 142 21.21 84.92 -90.96
C ASP A 142 22.30 85.82 -90.34
N ILE A 143 22.97 85.36 -89.29
CA ILE A 143 24.14 86.05 -88.69
C ILE A 143 25.37 85.89 -89.60
N ASN A 144 25.57 84.72 -90.21
CA ASN A 144 26.65 84.50 -91.18
C ASN A 144 26.42 85.25 -92.51
N LYS A 145 25.17 85.43 -92.96
CA LYS A 145 24.83 86.29 -94.11
C LYS A 145 25.03 87.79 -93.85
N LEU A 146 24.84 88.28 -92.62
CA LEU A 146 25.11 89.67 -92.24
C LEU A 146 26.62 89.94 -92.09
N LEU A 147 27.39 88.97 -91.58
CA LEU A 147 28.86 89.04 -91.55
C LEU A 147 29.47 89.07 -92.96
N GLN A 148 28.97 88.25 -93.90
CA GLN A 148 29.41 88.28 -95.31
C GLN A 148 29.06 89.58 -96.04
N ARG A 149 27.97 90.26 -95.65
CA ARG A 149 27.55 91.55 -96.25
C ARG A 149 28.34 92.74 -95.69
N THR A 150 28.86 92.61 -94.47
CA THR A 150 29.72 93.62 -93.82
C THR A 150 31.14 93.59 -94.40
N VAL A 151 31.70 92.39 -94.63
CA VAL A 151 33.01 92.21 -95.30
C VAL A 151 33.00 92.69 -96.76
N ASN A 152 31.86 92.58 -97.45
CA ASN A 152 31.73 93.03 -98.85
C ASN A 152 31.47 94.55 -98.99
N LEU A 153 31.08 95.23 -97.91
CA LEU A 153 30.98 96.70 -97.84
C LEU A 153 32.31 97.34 -97.44
N GLU A 154 33.12 96.65 -96.64
CA GLU A 154 34.50 97.04 -96.29
C GLU A 154 35.44 96.98 -97.51
N GLY A 155 35.25 95.99 -98.39
CA GLY A 155 35.96 95.91 -99.68
C GLY A 155 35.60 97.02 -100.67
N LYS A 156 34.34 97.48 -100.69
CA LYS A 156 33.90 98.60 -101.56
C LYS A 156 34.31 99.97 -101.02
N LEU A 157 34.41 100.12 -99.70
CA LEU A 157 34.91 101.34 -99.05
C LEU A 157 36.42 101.51 -99.30
N ASN A 158 37.20 100.43 -99.25
CA ASN A 158 38.63 100.46 -99.57
C ASN A 158 38.92 100.71 -101.06
N GLU A 159 38.02 100.34 -101.97
CA GLU A 159 38.12 100.65 -103.41
C GLU A 159 37.78 102.12 -103.75
N GLU A 160 36.90 102.76 -102.98
CA GLU A 160 36.61 104.21 -103.09
C GLU A 160 37.69 105.08 -102.43
N ILE A 161 38.26 104.63 -101.31
CA ILE A 161 39.37 105.33 -100.62
C ILE A 161 40.63 105.35 -101.51
N MET A 162 40.97 104.25 -102.20
CA MET A 162 42.10 104.23 -103.16
C MET A 162 41.89 105.10 -104.41
N LYS A 163 40.64 105.35 -104.83
CA LYS A 163 40.32 106.27 -105.95
C LYS A 163 40.36 107.75 -105.53
N TYR A 164 40.09 108.03 -104.26
CA TYR A 164 40.15 109.39 -103.70
C TYR A 164 41.60 109.81 -103.39
N GLU A 165 42.45 108.88 -102.94
CA GLU A 165 43.88 109.10 -102.69
C GLU A 165 44.69 109.30 -103.98
N ALA A 166 44.36 108.61 -105.09
CA ALA A 166 45.01 108.85 -106.39
C ALA A 166 44.63 110.20 -107.06
N SER A 167 43.53 110.83 -106.61
CA SER A 167 43.07 112.12 -107.14
C SER A 167 43.51 113.33 -106.30
N GLN A 168 43.96 113.12 -105.05
CA GLN A 168 44.55 114.17 -104.21
C GLN A 168 46.01 114.48 -104.58
N ASP A 169 46.80 113.49 -104.99
CA ASP A 169 48.23 113.71 -105.34
C ASP A 169 48.46 114.34 -106.73
N LYS A 170 47.45 114.35 -107.61
CA LYS A 170 47.51 115.18 -108.83
C LYS A 170 47.11 116.64 -108.58
N PHE A 171 46.47 116.94 -107.46
CA PHE A 171 45.89 118.25 -107.16
C PHE A 171 46.80 119.14 -106.28
N ILE A 172 47.84 118.59 -105.64
CA ILE A 172 48.77 119.34 -104.76
C ILE A 172 50.22 119.29 -105.26
N SER A 173 50.46 119.49 -106.57
CA SER A 173 51.84 119.74 -107.06
C SER A 173 52.01 120.94 -107.99
N GLN A 174 50.96 121.69 -108.31
CA GLN A 174 51.12 122.84 -109.21
C GLN A 174 50.39 124.08 -108.69
N PHE A 175 50.91 124.57 -107.57
CA PHE A 175 51.00 126.01 -107.37
C PHE A 175 52.23 126.56 -108.09
N LYS A 176 52.06 127.79 -108.58
CA LYS A 176 53.05 128.79 -109.05
C LYS A 176 53.33 128.79 -110.57
N ASP A 177 52.51 129.52 -111.31
CA ASP A 177 52.82 130.94 -111.54
C ASP A 177 51.58 131.74 -111.95
N GLY A 178 51.59 133.00 -111.50
CA GLY A 178 50.53 133.98 -111.72
C GLY A 178 50.64 134.68 -113.08
N ASP A 179 49.51 135.31 -113.42
CA ASP A 179 49.35 136.32 -114.46
C ASP A 179 49.30 135.82 -115.91
N VAL A 180 48.06 135.51 -116.37
CA VAL A 180 47.45 135.79 -117.71
C VAL A 180 46.24 134.89 -118.04
N PHE A 181 45.92 133.86 -117.25
CA PHE A 181 44.81 132.93 -117.59
C PHE A 181 43.38 133.37 -117.18
N ILE A 182 43.19 134.64 -116.80
CA ILE A 182 41.86 135.18 -116.44
C ILE A 182 40.96 135.37 -117.68
N ASP A 183 41.53 135.61 -118.86
CA ASP A 183 40.71 135.82 -120.08
C ASP A 183 40.19 134.51 -120.71
N LEU A 184 40.71 133.34 -120.31
CA LEU A 184 40.18 132.03 -120.77
C LEU A 184 39.08 131.49 -119.83
N LEU A 185 39.16 131.77 -118.53
CA LEU A 185 38.22 131.30 -117.51
C LEU A 185 36.88 132.05 -117.52
N GLN A 186 36.85 133.30 -118.01
CA GLN A 186 35.61 134.06 -118.21
C GLN A 186 34.66 133.40 -119.24
N LYS A 187 35.18 132.54 -120.12
CA LYS A 187 34.41 131.84 -121.14
C LYS A 187 33.79 130.53 -120.64
N GLU A 188 34.40 129.87 -119.65
CA GLU A 188 33.97 128.56 -119.11
C GLU A 188 33.12 128.67 -117.83
N LEU A 189 33.20 129.81 -117.13
CA LEU A 189 32.28 130.21 -116.05
C LEU A 189 30.80 130.34 -116.51
N ASN A 190 30.57 130.52 -117.83
CA ASN A 190 29.23 130.64 -118.39
C ASN A 190 28.57 129.31 -118.79
N GLU A 191 29.27 128.16 -118.68
CA GLU A 191 28.70 126.84 -119.04
C GLU A 191 28.47 125.90 -117.84
N LYS A 192 28.99 126.21 -116.64
CA LYS A 192 28.86 125.33 -115.45
C LYS A 192 28.11 125.91 -114.25
N THR A 193 27.46 127.06 -114.44
CA THR A 193 26.50 127.72 -113.52
C THR A 193 25.13 127.00 -113.44
N GLY A 194 25.11 125.68 -113.17
CA GLY A 194 23.87 124.90 -113.20
C GLY A 194 23.60 123.82 -112.14
N LYS A 195 24.59 123.31 -111.38
CA LYS A 195 24.36 122.18 -110.44
C LYS A 195 25.38 122.11 -109.29
N CYS A 196 25.19 122.83 -108.17
CA CYS A 196 25.80 122.46 -106.88
C CYS A 196 25.21 123.25 -105.67
N GLN A 197 23.90 123.13 -105.40
CA GLN A 197 23.21 123.81 -104.28
C GLN A 197 22.43 122.83 -103.37
N VAL A 198 22.96 121.62 -103.08
CA VAL A 198 22.22 120.58 -102.29
C VAL A 198 23.13 119.78 -101.30
N SER A 199 24.30 120.27 -100.87
CA SER A 199 25.26 119.39 -100.13
C SER A 199 25.81 119.85 -98.77
N GLU A 200 25.54 121.06 -98.26
CA GLU A 200 26.08 121.45 -96.93
C GLU A 200 25.11 121.26 -95.77
N ASP A 201 23.79 121.34 -95.99
CA ASP A 201 22.80 121.15 -94.91
C ASP A 201 22.74 119.71 -94.35
N ASN A 202 23.17 118.72 -95.14
CA ASN A 202 23.22 117.31 -94.72
C ASN A 202 24.41 117.00 -93.78
N LEU A 203 25.48 117.79 -93.80
CA LEU A 203 26.69 117.53 -93.00
C LEU A 203 26.49 117.88 -91.52
N THR A 204 25.68 118.89 -91.23
CA THR A 204 25.36 119.36 -89.87
C THR A 204 24.40 118.41 -89.13
N ALA A 205 23.45 117.78 -89.84
CA ALA A 205 22.53 116.79 -89.27
C ALA A 205 23.23 115.46 -88.92
N PHE A 206 24.24 115.06 -89.70
CA PHE A 206 24.97 113.81 -89.46
C PHE A 206 25.86 113.89 -88.22
N LYS A 207 26.50 115.04 -87.96
CA LYS A 207 27.34 115.27 -86.76
C LYS A 207 26.56 115.18 -85.45
N ASN A 208 25.34 115.71 -85.40
CA ASN A 208 24.50 115.62 -84.19
C ASN A 208 23.96 114.21 -83.93
N THR A 209 23.75 113.41 -84.97
CA THR A 209 23.29 112.01 -84.84
C THR A 209 24.40 111.09 -84.32
N LEU A 210 25.67 111.39 -84.62
CA LEU A 210 26.81 110.61 -84.14
C LEU A 210 27.04 110.80 -82.64
N LYS A 211 26.90 112.03 -82.13
CA LYS A 211 27.09 112.36 -80.72
C LYS A 211 26.08 111.66 -79.80
N ASN A 212 24.80 111.57 -80.20
CA ASN A 212 23.78 110.84 -79.44
C ASN A 212 23.99 109.31 -79.43
N LYS A 213 24.72 108.75 -80.41
CA LYS A 213 25.02 107.32 -80.44
C LYS A 213 26.19 106.95 -79.51
N GLU A 214 27.14 107.87 -79.28
CA GLU A 214 28.22 107.67 -78.31
C GLU A 214 27.71 107.62 -76.86
N GLU A 215 26.75 108.49 -76.49
CA GLU A 215 26.10 108.45 -75.15
C GLU A 215 25.36 107.13 -74.89
N LEU A 216 24.65 106.60 -75.89
CA LEU A 216 23.96 105.30 -75.78
C LEU A 216 24.93 104.11 -75.60
N ILE A 217 26.14 104.19 -76.16
CA ILE A 217 27.16 103.15 -76.02
C ILE A 217 27.73 103.14 -74.59
N GLU A 218 27.96 104.31 -73.97
CA GLU A 218 28.40 104.38 -72.57
C GLU A 218 27.33 103.85 -71.61
N GLU A 219 26.05 104.18 -71.82
CA GLU A 219 24.95 103.65 -71.00
C GLU A 219 24.84 102.11 -71.10
N LEU A 220 25.01 101.55 -72.30
CA LEU A 220 25.04 100.10 -72.51
C LEU A 220 26.22 99.43 -71.79
N TYR A 221 27.39 100.08 -71.75
CA TYR A 221 28.57 99.56 -71.06
C TYR A 221 28.37 99.53 -69.53
N ILE A 222 27.72 100.55 -68.96
CA ILE A 222 27.37 100.60 -67.53
C ILE A 222 26.32 99.53 -67.20
N PHE A 223 25.32 99.35 -68.06
CA PHE A 223 24.29 98.33 -67.89
C PHE A 223 24.86 96.90 -67.92
N GLN A 224 25.77 96.61 -68.86
CA GLN A 224 26.45 95.32 -68.95
C GLN A 224 27.32 95.03 -67.71
N ARG A 225 28.02 96.04 -67.18
CA ARG A 225 28.82 95.90 -65.95
C ARG A 225 27.95 95.58 -64.73
N ASN A 226 26.78 96.19 -64.62
CA ASN A 226 25.82 95.91 -63.55
C ASN A 226 25.20 94.50 -63.64
N LEU A 227 24.92 94.02 -64.84
CA LEU A 227 24.44 92.64 -65.05
C LEU A 227 25.50 91.60 -64.64
N ASN A 228 26.76 91.81 -65.03
CA ASN A 228 27.85 90.90 -64.67
C ASN A 228 28.10 90.84 -63.16
N ASN A 229 28.00 91.98 -62.47
CA ASN A 229 28.11 92.02 -61.00
C ASN A 229 26.96 91.27 -60.31
N LYS A 230 25.72 91.38 -60.82
CA LYS A 230 24.59 90.59 -60.31
C LYS A 230 24.74 89.10 -60.55
N LEU A 231 25.26 88.71 -61.72
CA LEU A 231 25.56 87.31 -62.04
C LEU A 231 26.58 86.71 -61.07
N LYS A 232 27.68 87.43 -60.81
CA LYS A 232 28.73 86.98 -59.89
C LYS A 232 28.21 86.82 -58.45
N ASN A 233 27.35 87.74 -57.99
CA ASN A 233 26.73 87.66 -56.66
C ASN A 233 25.76 86.46 -56.57
N ASN A 234 25.02 86.16 -57.63
CA ASN A 234 24.15 84.99 -57.68
C ASN A 234 24.93 83.67 -57.70
N GLU A 235 26.11 83.62 -58.34
CA GLU A 235 26.99 82.45 -58.30
C GLU A 235 27.51 82.17 -56.89
N GLU A 236 27.89 83.21 -56.14
CA GLU A 236 28.28 83.06 -54.73
C GLU A 236 27.12 82.55 -53.86
N ILE A 237 25.91 83.09 -54.05
CA ILE A 237 24.72 82.63 -53.31
C ILE A 237 24.39 81.17 -53.62
N ILE A 238 24.52 80.73 -54.88
CA ILE A 238 24.29 79.33 -55.27
C ILE A 238 25.31 78.41 -54.61
N LYS A 239 26.58 78.83 -54.55
CA LYS A 239 27.66 78.06 -53.93
C LYS A 239 27.46 77.91 -52.41
N ASP A 240 27.00 78.98 -51.76
CA ASP A 240 26.70 78.97 -50.32
C ASP A 240 25.47 78.09 -49.99
N LEU A 241 24.45 78.10 -50.87
CA LEU A 241 23.30 77.20 -50.76
C LEU A 241 23.68 75.73 -50.99
N GLN A 242 24.61 75.43 -51.90
CA GLN A 242 25.10 74.06 -52.12
C GLN A 242 25.86 73.53 -50.91
N ASN A 243 26.74 74.33 -50.32
CA ASN A 243 27.48 73.94 -49.11
C ASN A 243 26.53 73.65 -47.93
N LYS A 244 25.50 74.48 -47.73
CA LYS A 244 24.47 74.24 -46.70
C LYS A 244 23.67 72.97 -46.96
N PHE A 245 23.37 72.68 -48.22
CA PHE A 245 22.65 71.46 -48.60
C PHE A 245 23.50 70.20 -48.35
N ASP A 246 24.80 70.25 -48.61
CA ASP A 246 25.73 69.15 -48.34
C ASP A 246 25.98 68.93 -46.85
N GLU A 247 26.04 70.01 -46.05
CA GLU A 247 26.13 69.93 -44.58
C GLU A 247 24.90 69.26 -43.94
N GLU A 248 23.69 69.49 -44.45
CA GLU A 248 22.46 68.86 -43.93
C GLU A 248 22.29 67.39 -44.39
N ILE A 249 22.79 67.01 -45.57
CA ILE A 249 22.63 65.66 -46.13
C ILE A 249 23.67 64.66 -45.59
N SER A 250 24.89 65.10 -45.30
CA SER A 250 25.98 64.23 -44.81
C SER A 250 25.65 63.43 -43.53
N PRO A 251 25.03 64.03 -42.47
CA PRO A 251 24.60 63.28 -41.28
C PRO A 251 23.42 62.34 -41.55
N LEU A 252 22.59 62.63 -42.56
CA LEU A 252 21.44 61.80 -42.91
C LEU A 252 21.89 60.52 -43.64
N ASN A 253 22.88 60.63 -44.52
CA ASN A 253 23.47 59.50 -45.24
C ASN A 253 24.26 58.55 -44.32
N SER A 254 24.97 59.08 -43.31
CA SER A 254 25.64 58.23 -42.33
C SER A 254 24.65 57.46 -41.45
N LYS A 255 23.53 58.09 -41.06
CA LYS A 255 22.42 57.40 -40.37
C LYS A 255 21.74 56.34 -41.24
N LEU A 256 21.57 56.60 -42.54
CA LEU A 256 21.00 55.63 -43.47
C LEU A 256 21.90 54.39 -43.58
N LYS A 257 23.21 54.59 -43.73
CA LYS A 257 24.20 53.50 -43.86
C LYS A 257 24.29 52.62 -42.61
N ASN A 258 24.15 53.20 -41.42
CA ASN A 258 24.08 52.44 -40.16
C ASN A 258 22.78 51.63 -40.05
N LYS A 259 21.64 52.16 -40.54
CA LYS A 259 20.38 51.41 -40.57
C LYS A 259 20.43 50.25 -41.57
N GLU A 260 21.08 50.42 -42.71
CA GLU A 260 21.30 49.34 -43.69
C GLU A 260 22.11 48.19 -43.07
N LYS A 261 23.21 48.51 -42.36
CA LYS A 261 24.02 47.50 -41.67
C LYS A 261 23.23 46.74 -40.59
N PHE A 262 22.36 47.42 -39.85
CA PHE A 262 21.50 46.78 -38.85
C PHE A 262 20.42 45.89 -39.47
N ILE A 263 19.88 46.28 -40.64
CA ILE A 263 18.93 45.45 -41.39
C ILE A 263 19.60 44.18 -41.91
N GLU A 264 20.84 44.28 -42.41
CA GLU A 264 21.62 43.12 -42.87
C GLU A 264 21.88 42.12 -41.72
N GLU A 265 22.20 42.62 -40.52
CA GLU A 265 22.40 41.79 -39.34
C GLU A 265 21.11 41.07 -38.89
N LEU A 266 19.95 41.75 -38.97
CA LEU A 266 18.64 41.16 -38.69
C LEU A 266 18.24 40.11 -39.74
N GLN A 267 18.58 40.34 -41.02
CA GLN A 267 18.33 39.37 -42.09
C GLN A 267 19.16 38.10 -41.90
N ASN A 268 20.41 38.21 -41.46
CA ASN A 268 21.26 37.06 -41.16
C ASN A 268 20.74 36.26 -39.95
N LYS A 269 20.33 36.94 -38.87
CA LYS A 269 19.70 36.28 -37.71
C LYS A 269 18.38 35.59 -38.08
N LEU A 270 17.57 36.21 -38.93
CA LEU A 270 16.35 35.60 -39.44
C LEU A 270 16.64 34.36 -40.28
N HIS A 271 17.68 34.38 -41.10
CA HIS A 271 18.08 33.22 -41.92
C HIS A 271 18.57 32.04 -41.05
N GLU A 272 19.36 32.31 -40.02
CA GLU A 272 19.81 31.30 -39.04
C GLU A 272 18.65 30.67 -38.27
N GLU A 273 17.72 31.46 -37.75
CA GLU A 273 16.52 30.93 -37.08
C GLU A 273 15.60 30.16 -38.03
N THR A 274 15.50 30.60 -39.29
CA THR A 274 14.73 29.85 -40.31
C THR A 274 15.38 28.48 -40.59
N LYS A 275 16.71 28.38 -40.62
CA LYS A 275 17.42 27.09 -40.73
C LYS A 275 17.17 26.19 -39.52
N LYS A 276 17.24 26.72 -38.30
CA LYS A 276 16.93 25.94 -37.08
C LYS A 276 15.50 25.42 -37.07
N TYR A 277 14.56 26.25 -37.52
CA TYR A 277 13.15 25.85 -37.65
C TYR A 277 12.96 24.76 -38.70
N GLN A 278 13.67 24.85 -39.84
CA GLN A 278 13.65 23.83 -40.89
C GLN A 278 14.20 22.48 -40.38
N ILE A 279 15.34 22.48 -39.69
CA ILE A 279 15.94 21.29 -39.06
C ILE A 279 14.97 20.70 -38.02
N SER A 280 14.30 21.55 -37.24
CA SER A 280 13.30 21.11 -36.26
C SER A 280 12.08 20.46 -36.94
N GLN A 281 11.63 20.96 -38.09
CA GLN A 281 10.56 20.34 -38.87
C GLN A 281 10.98 18.99 -39.46
N GLU A 282 12.21 18.85 -39.95
CA GLU A 282 12.75 17.59 -40.45
C GLU A 282 12.86 16.55 -39.33
N ASN A 283 13.32 16.95 -38.13
CA ASN A 283 13.34 16.10 -36.94
C ASN A 283 11.92 15.65 -36.54
N LEU A 284 10.93 16.54 -36.62
CA LEU A 284 9.54 16.25 -36.30
C LEU A 284 8.91 15.28 -37.32
N ALA A 285 9.29 15.39 -38.60
CA ALA A 285 8.90 14.43 -39.63
C ALA A 285 9.54 13.05 -39.42
N SER A 286 10.81 12.99 -39.02
CA SER A 286 11.49 11.74 -38.64
C SER A 286 10.83 11.08 -37.42
N LEU A 287 10.54 11.87 -36.38
CA LEU A 287 9.90 11.40 -35.15
C LEU A 287 8.47 10.89 -35.43
N ASN A 288 7.71 11.55 -36.31
CA ASN A 288 6.39 11.09 -36.73
C ASN A 288 6.44 9.76 -37.50
N ASN A 289 7.48 9.55 -38.33
CA ASN A 289 7.67 8.26 -39.00
C ASN A 289 8.02 7.15 -38.00
N GLU A 290 8.85 7.46 -37.00
CA GLU A 290 9.18 6.51 -35.92
C GLU A 290 7.94 6.19 -35.07
N LEU A 291 7.09 7.18 -34.80
CA LEU A 291 5.84 7.03 -34.06
C LEU A 291 4.86 6.15 -34.84
N LYS A 292 4.74 6.37 -36.16
CA LYS A 292 3.91 5.53 -37.05
C LYS A 292 4.41 4.07 -37.12
N ASN A 293 5.72 3.86 -37.07
CA ASN A 293 6.29 2.51 -36.98
C ASN A 293 6.00 1.86 -35.61
N LYS A 294 6.07 2.61 -34.51
CA LYS A 294 5.71 2.14 -33.17
C LYS A 294 4.20 1.85 -33.05
N GLU A 295 3.33 2.65 -33.65
CA GLU A 295 1.89 2.39 -33.74
C GLU A 295 1.61 1.07 -34.47
N LYS A 296 2.28 0.82 -35.59
CA LYS A 296 2.17 -0.44 -36.33
C LYS A 296 2.65 -1.65 -35.51
N LEU A 297 3.72 -1.49 -34.72
CA LEU A 297 4.19 -2.51 -33.81
C LEU A 297 3.20 -2.77 -32.66
N ILE A 298 2.55 -1.72 -32.15
CA ILE A 298 1.52 -1.82 -31.10
C ILE A 298 0.29 -2.57 -31.63
N GLU A 299 -0.17 -2.27 -32.85
CA GLU A 299 -1.28 -3.01 -33.49
C GLU A 299 -0.94 -4.50 -33.67
N GLU A 300 0.31 -4.81 -34.05
CA GLU A 300 0.77 -6.18 -34.23
C GLU A 300 0.90 -6.93 -32.88
N LEU A 301 1.33 -6.25 -31.83
CA LEU A 301 1.36 -6.78 -30.46
C LEU A 301 -0.05 -6.96 -29.88
N GLN A 302 -0.98 -6.05 -30.16
CA GLN A 302 -2.39 -6.17 -29.78
C GLN A 302 -3.05 -7.37 -30.47
N SER A 303 -2.78 -7.58 -31.76
CA SER A 303 -3.28 -8.77 -32.46
C SER A 303 -2.74 -10.07 -31.87
N LYS A 304 -1.45 -10.12 -31.47
CA LYS A 304 -0.87 -11.29 -30.79
C LYS A 304 -1.44 -11.49 -29.39
N LEU A 305 -1.67 -10.40 -28.67
CA LEU A 305 -2.30 -10.42 -27.36
C LEU A 305 -3.75 -10.93 -27.45
N ASP A 306 -4.51 -10.50 -28.45
CA ASP A 306 -5.88 -10.98 -28.68
C ASP A 306 -5.93 -12.47 -29.03
N GLU A 307 -4.96 -12.98 -29.81
CA GLU A 307 -4.83 -14.42 -30.05
C GLU A 307 -4.48 -15.21 -28.77
N GLU A 308 -3.58 -14.69 -27.93
CA GLU A 308 -3.23 -15.27 -26.64
C GLU A 308 -4.43 -15.26 -25.67
N ILE A 309 -5.17 -14.16 -25.59
CA ILE A 309 -6.39 -14.04 -24.78
C ILE A 309 -7.42 -15.08 -25.23
N LYS A 310 -7.57 -15.29 -26.54
CA LYS A 310 -8.49 -16.29 -27.09
C LYS A 310 -8.07 -17.72 -26.73
N LYS A 311 -6.76 -18.04 -26.78
CA LYS A 311 -6.22 -19.33 -26.30
C LYS A 311 -6.42 -19.51 -24.80
N TYR A 312 -6.26 -18.43 -24.03
CA TYR A 312 -6.47 -18.45 -22.59
C TYR A 312 -7.95 -18.64 -22.24
N GLN A 313 -8.88 -18.03 -22.96
CA GLN A 313 -10.33 -18.25 -22.80
C GLN A 313 -10.73 -19.69 -23.11
N ILE A 314 -10.24 -20.28 -24.20
CA ILE A 314 -10.47 -21.70 -24.50
C ILE A 314 -9.90 -22.59 -23.38
N SER A 315 -8.73 -22.24 -22.85
CA SER A 315 -8.13 -22.96 -21.72
C SER A 315 -8.94 -22.80 -20.43
N GLN A 316 -9.53 -21.62 -20.18
CA GLN A 316 -10.44 -21.39 -19.05
C GLN A 316 -11.76 -22.16 -19.18
N GLU A 317 -12.33 -22.24 -20.38
CA GLU A 317 -13.53 -23.06 -20.64
C GLU A 317 -13.25 -24.55 -20.40
N ASN A 318 -12.08 -25.04 -20.84
CA ASN A 318 -11.63 -26.40 -20.55
C ASN A 318 -11.40 -26.62 -19.04
N LEU A 319 -10.82 -25.64 -18.34
CA LEU A 319 -10.65 -25.68 -16.88
C LEU A 319 -11.99 -25.69 -16.14
N ALA A 320 -12.99 -24.94 -16.62
CA ALA A 320 -14.34 -24.94 -16.07
C ALA A 320 -15.04 -26.30 -16.26
N SER A 321 -14.89 -26.93 -17.44
CA SER A 321 -15.37 -28.29 -17.70
C SER A 321 -14.69 -29.31 -16.79
N LEU A 322 -13.35 -29.23 -16.65
CA LEU A 322 -12.58 -30.12 -15.78
C LEU A 322 -12.92 -29.92 -14.30
N ASN A 323 -13.13 -28.68 -13.85
CA ASN A 323 -13.59 -28.38 -12.50
C ASN A 323 -14.99 -28.95 -12.23
N ASN A 324 -15.88 -28.94 -13.22
CA ASN A 324 -17.19 -29.58 -13.07
C ASN A 324 -17.09 -31.11 -12.95
N GLU A 325 -16.15 -31.75 -13.66
CA GLU A 325 -15.85 -33.18 -13.45
C GLU A 325 -15.19 -33.45 -12.10
N LEU A 326 -14.24 -32.60 -11.68
CA LEU A 326 -13.59 -32.69 -10.37
C LEU A 326 -14.62 -32.54 -9.25
N LYS A 327 -15.53 -31.56 -9.34
CA LYS A 327 -16.61 -31.36 -8.36
C LYS A 327 -17.57 -32.55 -8.29
N LYS A 328 -17.82 -33.23 -9.41
CA LYS A 328 -18.58 -34.49 -9.43
C LYS A 328 -17.81 -35.62 -8.74
N LYS A 329 -16.50 -35.74 -8.99
CA LYS A 329 -15.63 -36.73 -8.33
C LYS A 329 -15.44 -36.45 -6.84
N GLU A 330 -15.31 -35.19 -6.43
CA GLU A 330 -15.25 -34.76 -5.03
C GLU A 330 -16.54 -35.12 -4.30
N LYS A 331 -17.70 -34.86 -4.92
CA LYS A 331 -19.00 -35.28 -4.34
C LYS A 331 -19.10 -36.80 -4.19
N PHE A 332 -18.56 -37.56 -5.14
CA PHE A 332 -18.50 -39.01 -5.05
C PHE A 332 -17.50 -39.50 -3.98
N ILE A 333 -16.38 -38.81 -3.81
CA ILE A 333 -15.39 -39.10 -2.76
C ILE A 333 -15.98 -38.77 -1.38
N GLU A 334 -16.69 -37.66 -1.24
CA GLU A 334 -17.38 -37.27 0.01
C GLU A 334 -18.45 -38.30 0.39
N GLU A 335 -19.20 -38.82 -0.60
CA GLU A 335 -20.16 -39.90 -0.40
C GLU A 335 -19.47 -41.21 0.02
N LEU A 336 -18.36 -41.58 -0.62
CA LEU A 336 -17.56 -42.75 -0.22
C LEU A 336 -16.93 -42.59 1.17
N GLN A 337 -16.47 -41.39 1.54
CA GLN A 337 -15.92 -41.09 2.85
C GLN A 337 -17.00 -41.13 3.94
N ASN A 338 -18.20 -40.62 3.65
CA ASN A 338 -19.34 -40.73 4.56
C ASN A 338 -19.73 -42.19 4.78
N ASN A 339 -19.82 -42.99 3.72
CA ASN A 339 -20.09 -44.42 3.81
C ASN A 339 -18.98 -45.16 4.59
N LEU A 340 -17.71 -44.83 4.34
CA LEU A 340 -16.59 -45.42 5.07
C LEU A 340 -16.59 -45.02 6.55
N ASN A 341 -16.90 -43.76 6.87
CA ASN A 341 -17.01 -43.29 8.25
C ASN A 341 -18.19 -43.93 8.98
N GLU A 342 -19.30 -44.17 8.28
CA GLU A 342 -20.45 -44.88 8.81
C GLU A 342 -20.09 -46.35 9.11
N GLU A 343 -19.37 -47.03 8.21
CA GLU A 343 -18.85 -48.38 8.44
C GLU A 343 -17.79 -48.45 9.54
N ILE A 344 -16.88 -47.48 9.61
CA ILE A 344 -15.92 -47.36 10.72
C ILE A 344 -16.66 -47.14 12.04
N GLY A 345 -17.72 -46.32 12.04
CA GLY A 345 -18.60 -46.13 13.19
C GLY A 345 -19.25 -47.44 13.64
N LYS A 346 -19.81 -48.22 12.71
CA LYS A 346 -20.37 -49.55 12.98
C LYS A 346 -19.32 -50.52 13.51
N TYR A 347 -18.11 -50.50 12.95
CA TYR A 347 -17.02 -51.37 13.36
C TYR A 347 -16.46 -50.99 14.74
N GLN A 348 -16.35 -49.70 15.06
CA GLN A 348 -15.94 -49.22 16.39
C GLN A 348 -17.01 -49.51 17.46
N ILE A 349 -18.29 -49.38 17.12
CA ILE A 349 -19.40 -49.80 18.00
C ILE A 349 -19.32 -51.31 18.22
N SER A 350 -19.08 -52.10 17.17
CA SER A 350 -18.91 -53.55 17.27
C SER A 350 -17.68 -53.94 18.11
N GLN A 351 -16.55 -53.25 17.95
CA GLN A 351 -15.36 -53.49 18.79
C GLN A 351 -15.61 -53.14 20.25
N LYS A 352 -16.24 -51.99 20.54
CA LYS A 352 -16.63 -51.62 21.91
C LYS A 352 -17.58 -52.64 22.52
N ASN A 353 -18.55 -53.14 21.74
CA ASN A 353 -19.44 -54.21 22.18
C ASN A 353 -18.66 -55.50 22.46
N LEU A 354 -17.68 -55.85 21.63
CA LEU A 354 -16.86 -57.07 21.78
C LEU A 354 -15.93 -56.98 23.00
N THR A 355 -15.33 -55.81 23.27
CA THR A 355 -14.54 -55.59 24.49
C THR A 355 -15.41 -55.60 25.74
N SER A 356 -16.60 -55.00 25.68
CA SER A 356 -17.57 -55.04 26.79
C SER A 356 -18.06 -56.48 27.05
N LEU A 357 -18.31 -57.25 25.99
CA LEU A 357 -18.74 -58.64 26.08
C LEU A 357 -17.61 -59.51 26.65
N ASN A 358 -16.36 -59.32 26.22
CA ASN A 358 -15.21 -60.02 26.79
C ASN A 358 -15.01 -59.73 28.27
N ASN A 359 -15.17 -58.47 28.70
CA ASN A 359 -15.09 -58.13 30.12
C ASN A 359 -16.25 -58.72 30.93
N GLN A 360 -17.47 -58.75 30.38
CA GLN A 360 -18.60 -59.44 31.00
C GLN A 360 -18.37 -60.96 31.07
N LEU A 361 -17.75 -61.55 30.05
CA LEU A 361 -17.42 -62.97 30.02
C LEU A 361 -16.40 -63.30 31.11
N LYS A 362 -15.35 -62.49 31.23
CA LYS A 362 -14.31 -62.64 32.26
C LYS A 362 -14.86 -62.53 33.68
N ASN A 363 -15.77 -61.58 33.94
CA ASN A 363 -16.44 -61.47 35.23
C ASN A 363 -17.36 -62.66 35.51
N LYS A 364 -18.02 -63.22 34.48
CA LYS A 364 -18.82 -64.45 34.63
C LYS A 364 -17.94 -65.68 34.84
N GLU A 365 -16.76 -65.74 34.22
CA GLU A 365 -15.76 -66.80 34.45
C GLU A 365 -15.26 -66.78 35.90
N GLU A 366 -14.92 -65.61 36.47
CA GLU A 366 -14.54 -65.48 37.89
C GLU A 366 -15.69 -65.91 38.83
N LEU A 367 -16.93 -65.51 38.54
CA LEU A 367 -18.11 -65.93 39.32
C LEU A 367 -18.36 -67.45 39.23
N ILE A 368 -18.09 -68.06 38.06
CA ILE A 368 -18.19 -69.51 37.88
C ILE A 368 -17.09 -70.22 38.66
N GLU A 369 -15.84 -69.73 38.64
CA GLU A 369 -14.73 -70.30 39.43
C GLU A 369 -15.02 -70.22 40.93
N GLU A 370 -15.60 -69.10 41.41
CA GLU A 370 -15.97 -68.93 42.81
C GLU A 370 -17.14 -69.85 43.22
N LEU A 371 -18.18 -69.98 42.39
CA LEU A 371 -19.29 -70.92 42.63
C LEU A 371 -18.84 -72.39 42.54
N GLN A 372 -17.91 -72.72 41.64
CA GLN A 372 -17.31 -74.05 41.55
C GLN A 372 -16.51 -74.37 42.81
N SER A 373 -15.73 -73.41 43.32
CA SER A 373 -14.98 -73.55 44.58
C SER A 373 -15.91 -73.74 45.79
N GLN A 374 -16.99 -72.97 45.88
CA GLN A 374 -18.00 -73.12 46.92
C GLN A 374 -18.73 -74.47 46.84
N THR A 375 -19.06 -74.93 45.62
CA THR A 375 -19.72 -76.22 45.40
C THR A 375 -18.79 -77.39 45.77
N GLU A 376 -17.51 -77.31 45.43
CA GLU A 376 -16.50 -78.31 45.82
C GLU A 376 -16.29 -78.34 47.34
N ASN A 377 -16.24 -77.18 48.00
CA ASN A 377 -16.17 -77.12 49.47
C ASN A 377 -17.41 -77.71 50.14
N PHE A 378 -18.62 -77.39 49.64
CA PHE A 378 -19.86 -77.95 50.17
C PHE A 378 -19.93 -79.47 49.95
N LYS A 379 -19.50 -79.97 48.79
CA LYS A 379 -19.36 -81.42 48.55
C LYS A 379 -18.39 -82.07 49.53
N LYS A 380 -17.22 -81.48 49.77
CA LYS A 380 -16.22 -82.01 50.73
C LYS A 380 -16.76 -82.05 52.17
N GLU A 381 -17.41 -80.97 52.63
CA GLU A 381 -18.00 -80.92 53.98
C GLU A 381 -19.14 -81.94 54.14
N THR A 382 -20.00 -82.08 53.14
CA THR A 382 -21.11 -83.04 53.20
C THR A 382 -20.61 -84.48 53.16
N THR A 383 -19.62 -84.77 52.31
CA THR A 383 -19.00 -86.11 52.19
C THR A 383 -18.27 -86.51 53.47
N SER A 384 -17.55 -85.57 54.12
CA SER A 384 -16.85 -85.86 55.38
C SER A 384 -17.79 -86.11 56.55
N ALA A 385 -18.93 -85.41 56.60
CA ALA A 385 -19.98 -85.63 57.60
C ALA A 385 -20.63 -87.02 57.46
N PHE A 386 -20.94 -87.45 56.21
CA PHE A 386 -21.48 -88.79 55.95
C PHE A 386 -20.46 -89.89 56.24
N LEU A 387 -19.18 -89.72 55.85
CA LEU A 387 -18.11 -90.68 56.17
C LEU A 387 -17.95 -90.87 57.68
N SER A 388 -17.97 -89.77 58.44
CA SER A 388 -17.90 -89.82 59.91
C SER A 388 -19.06 -90.61 60.50
N ARG A 389 -20.28 -90.38 60.00
CA ARG A 389 -21.49 -91.08 60.47
C ARG A 389 -21.51 -92.56 60.11
N ILE A 390 -21.05 -92.93 58.93
CA ILE A 390 -20.87 -94.34 58.51
C ILE A 390 -19.83 -95.02 59.40
N GLN A 391 -18.73 -94.33 59.70
CA GLN A 391 -17.67 -94.86 60.56
C GLN A 391 -18.19 -95.10 61.99
N THR A 392 -19.00 -94.21 62.54
CA THR A 392 -19.68 -94.43 63.83
C THR A 392 -20.58 -95.65 63.80
N GLN A 393 -21.46 -95.78 62.79
CA GLN A 393 -22.34 -96.95 62.66
C GLN A 393 -21.57 -98.26 62.44
N HIS A 394 -20.42 -98.20 61.74
CA HIS A 394 -19.53 -99.35 61.59
C HIS A 394 -18.96 -99.81 62.94
N VAL A 395 -18.53 -98.88 63.79
CA VAL A 395 -17.98 -99.20 65.12
C VAL A 395 -19.08 -99.75 66.03
N GLU A 396 -20.23 -99.09 66.11
CA GLU A 396 -21.38 -99.53 66.92
C GLU A 396 -21.81 -100.96 66.57
N LEU A 397 -21.93 -101.27 65.27
CA LEU A 397 -22.28 -102.62 64.83
C LEU A 397 -21.19 -103.63 65.22
N GLY A 398 -19.91 -103.30 65.03
CA GLY A 398 -18.80 -104.17 65.40
C GLY A 398 -18.73 -104.45 66.90
N GLU A 399 -19.03 -103.46 67.74
CA GLU A 399 -19.11 -103.61 69.20
C GLU A 399 -20.30 -104.47 69.60
N LEU A 400 -21.47 -104.25 69.01
CA LEU A 400 -22.68 -105.05 69.26
C LEU A 400 -22.46 -106.52 68.89
N VAL A 401 -21.89 -106.77 67.70
CA VAL A 401 -21.57 -108.10 67.20
C VAL A 401 -20.53 -108.79 68.09
N ASN A 402 -19.47 -108.08 68.50
CA ASN A 402 -18.48 -108.58 69.45
C ASN A 402 -19.07 -108.90 70.83
N TYR A 403 -19.97 -108.06 71.34
CA TYR A 403 -20.64 -108.27 72.61
C TYR A 403 -21.51 -109.53 72.57
N VAL A 404 -22.33 -109.68 71.54
CA VAL A 404 -23.22 -110.84 71.37
C VAL A 404 -22.42 -112.12 71.19
N GLY A 405 -21.37 -112.12 70.36
CA GLY A 405 -20.55 -113.30 70.15
C GLY A 405 -19.74 -113.72 71.40
N LYS A 406 -19.30 -112.77 72.24
CA LYS A 406 -18.69 -113.09 73.54
C LYS A 406 -19.70 -113.61 74.55
N LYS A 407 -20.90 -113.02 74.61
CA LYS A 407 -21.97 -113.43 75.53
C LYS A 407 -22.38 -114.88 75.31
N HIS A 408 -22.43 -115.31 74.05
CA HIS A 408 -22.84 -116.67 73.66
C HIS A 408 -21.65 -117.60 73.35
N ASN A 409 -20.41 -117.21 73.69
CA ASN A 409 -19.18 -117.98 73.47
C ASN A 409 -19.05 -118.56 72.05
N PHE A 410 -19.21 -117.71 71.03
CA PHE A 410 -19.09 -118.13 69.63
C PHE A 410 -17.74 -118.77 69.35
N ASP A 411 -17.79 -120.03 68.89
CA ASP A 411 -16.68 -120.69 68.26
C ASP A 411 -16.48 -120.19 66.83
N ARG A 412 -15.51 -120.76 66.11
CA ARG A 412 -15.18 -120.31 64.75
C ARG A 412 -16.39 -120.42 63.80
N GLU A 413 -17.27 -121.40 64.00
CA GLU A 413 -18.45 -121.62 63.16
C GLU A 413 -19.57 -120.63 63.50
N GLY A 414 -19.79 -120.30 64.78
CA GLY A 414 -20.72 -119.24 65.20
C GLY A 414 -20.35 -117.85 64.66
N TRP A 415 -19.07 -117.48 64.68
CA TRP A 415 -18.58 -116.25 64.03
C TRP A 415 -18.80 -116.26 62.52
N LEU A 416 -18.60 -117.41 61.87
CA LEU A 416 -18.80 -117.55 60.42
C LEU A 416 -20.28 -117.41 60.03
N LEU A 417 -21.19 -117.90 60.85
CA LEU A 417 -22.63 -117.66 60.66
C LEU A 417 -22.97 -116.18 60.83
N MET A 418 -22.33 -115.51 61.79
CA MET A 418 -22.55 -114.09 62.05
C MET A 418 -22.07 -113.19 60.91
N ASP A 419 -20.90 -113.47 60.34
CA ASP A 419 -20.41 -112.74 59.17
C ASP A 419 -21.31 -113.02 57.95
N ASN A 420 -21.72 -114.27 57.76
CA ASN A 420 -22.63 -114.64 56.67
C ASN A 420 -23.98 -113.92 56.80
N ILE A 421 -24.58 -113.82 57.99
CA ILE A 421 -25.88 -113.17 58.14
C ILE A 421 -25.78 -111.66 57.86
N LEU A 422 -24.70 -111.01 58.30
CA LEU A 422 -24.44 -109.60 58.04
C LEU A 422 -24.18 -109.32 56.55
N GLU A 423 -23.44 -110.18 55.87
CA GLU A 423 -23.17 -110.07 54.44
C GLU A 423 -24.43 -110.30 53.60
N LYS A 424 -25.23 -111.32 53.94
CA LYS A 424 -26.49 -111.61 53.26
C LYS A 424 -27.50 -110.48 53.46
N GLN A 425 -27.60 -109.92 54.66
CA GLN A 425 -28.44 -108.74 54.93
C GLN A 425 -28.00 -107.51 54.13
N ARG A 426 -26.69 -107.28 54.02
CA ARG A 426 -26.16 -106.19 53.19
C ARG A 426 -26.50 -106.38 51.71
N ASN A 427 -26.31 -107.60 51.18
CA ASN A 427 -26.58 -107.90 49.78
C ASN A 427 -28.08 -107.83 49.46
N ALA A 428 -28.95 -108.31 50.35
CA ALA A 428 -30.40 -108.20 50.20
C ALA A 428 -30.86 -106.73 50.04
N ILE A 429 -30.26 -105.82 50.80
CA ILE A 429 -30.57 -104.38 50.74
C ILE A 429 -29.99 -103.74 49.46
N LEU A 430 -28.83 -104.21 48.98
CA LEU A 430 -28.18 -103.66 47.79
C LEU A 430 -28.83 -104.11 46.48
N THR A 431 -29.31 -105.35 46.37
CA THR A 431 -29.84 -105.91 45.10
C THR A 431 -31.37 -105.91 45.02
N ASN A 432 -32.08 -105.58 46.11
CA ASN A 432 -33.55 -105.56 46.17
C ASN A 432 -34.21 -106.89 45.75
N ASP A 433 -33.48 -108.00 45.91
CA ASP A 433 -33.89 -109.35 45.51
C ASP A 433 -34.57 -110.10 46.66
N ASN A 434 -35.81 -110.55 46.44
CA ASN A 434 -36.60 -111.31 47.42
C ASN A 434 -36.06 -112.74 47.70
N PHE A 435 -35.15 -113.27 46.89
CA PHE A 435 -34.55 -114.62 47.10
C PHE A 435 -33.52 -114.67 48.24
N ALA A 436 -32.99 -113.53 48.70
CA ALA A 436 -32.06 -113.47 49.83
C ALA A 436 -32.73 -113.65 51.20
N SER A 437 -34.07 -113.53 51.28
CA SER A 437 -34.84 -113.61 52.53
C SER A 437 -34.95 -115.04 53.08
N GLU A 438 -34.95 -116.06 52.22
CA GLU A 438 -35.11 -117.46 52.63
C GLU A 438 -33.80 -118.03 53.21
N GLU A 439 -32.65 -117.70 52.61
CA GLU A 439 -31.33 -118.05 53.15
C GLU A 439 -31.00 -117.30 54.45
N LEU A 440 -31.43 -116.04 54.56
CA LEU A 440 -31.32 -115.27 55.80
C LEU A 440 -32.06 -115.96 56.94
N GLU A 441 -33.27 -116.45 56.68
CA GLU A 441 -34.08 -117.15 57.69
C GLU A 441 -33.43 -118.47 58.14
N ILE A 442 -32.80 -119.21 57.21
CA ILE A 442 -32.04 -120.42 57.55
C ILE A 442 -30.84 -120.08 58.47
N ILE A 443 -30.11 -118.99 58.19
CA ILE A 443 -28.98 -118.57 59.02
C ILE A 443 -29.47 -118.03 60.37
N ARG A 444 -30.59 -117.30 60.40
CA ARG A 444 -31.23 -116.83 61.64
C ARG A 444 -31.58 -118.00 62.55
N GLN A 445 -32.25 -119.03 62.02
CA GLN A 445 -32.64 -120.20 62.80
C GLN A 445 -31.42 -120.93 63.39
N LYS A 446 -30.33 -121.06 62.62
CA LYS A 446 -29.08 -121.64 63.12
C LYS A 446 -28.40 -120.78 64.18
N LEU A 447 -28.49 -119.45 64.11
CA LEU A 447 -27.98 -118.56 65.17
C LEU A 447 -28.81 -118.66 66.45
N ILE A 448 -30.12 -118.93 66.35
CA ILE A 448 -30.99 -119.24 67.49
C ILE A 448 -30.59 -120.56 68.15
N ASP A 449 -30.20 -121.57 67.35
CA ASP A 449 -29.66 -122.83 67.87
C ASP A 449 -28.34 -122.63 68.64
N TYR A 450 -27.57 -121.57 68.31
CA TYR A 450 -26.42 -121.08 69.08
C TYR A 450 -26.80 -120.31 70.37
N GLY A 451 -28.09 -120.18 70.67
CA GLY A 451 -28.62 -119.55 71.88
C GLY A 451 -28.96 -118.07 71.75
N LEU A 452 -28.86 -117.47 70.55
CA LEU A 452 -29.23 -116.07 70.36
C LEU A 452 -30.74 -115.89 70.45
N THR A 453 -31.14 -114.79 71.07
CA THR A 453 -32.55 -114.38 71.05
C THR A 453 -32.89 -113.72 69.72
N GLU A 454 -34.13 -113.88 69.28
CA GLU A 454 -34.68 -113.18 68.11
C GLU A 454 -34.49 -111.66 68.19
N GLU A 455 -34.51 -111.12 69.40
CA GLU A 455 -34.32 -109.70 69.64
C GLU A 455 -32.89 -109.23 69.34
N GLU A 456 -31.89 -109.99 69.78
CA GLU A 456 -30.47 -109.72 69.49
C GLU A 456 -30.19 -109.81 67.98
N ILE A 457 -30.74 -110.82 67.30
CA ILE A 457 -30.59 -110.98 65.85
C ILE A 457 -31.24 -109.81 65.10
N ARG A 458 -32.45 -109.40 65.50
CA ARG A 458 -33.15 -108.27 64.90
C ARG A 458 -32.38 -106.96 65.05
N ASP A 459 -31.84 -106.68 66.22
CA ASP A 459 -31.13 -105.43 66.49
C ASP A 459 -29.83 -105.33 65.68
N ILE A 460 -29.10 -106.45 65.54
CA ILE A 460 -27.91 -106.53 64.68
C ILE A 460 -28.29 -106.29 63.21
N LEU A 461 -29.33 -106.95 62.72
CA LEU A 461 -29.74 -106.84 61.31
C LEU A 461 -30.30 -105.45 61.01
N TYR A 462 -30.97 -104.82 61.98
CA TYR A 462 -31.41 -103.43 61.88
C TYR A 462 -30.21 -102.48 61.78
N LYS A 463 -29.20 -102.63 62.64
CA LYS A 463 -27.98 -101.81 62.59
C LYS A 463 -27.19 -102.00 61.30
N GLN A 464 -27.09 -103.23 60.81
CA GLN A 464 -26.48 -103.52 59.51
C GLN A 464 -27.27 -102.90 58.35
N ALA A 465 -28.60 -102.83 58.46
CA ALA A 465 -29.43 -102.16 57.47
C ALA A 465 -29.26 -100.63 57.47
N GLU A 466 -29.17 -100.00 58.65
CA GLU A 466 -28.89 -98.56 58.77
C GLU A 466 -27.54 -98.19 58.14
N LYS A 467 -26.49 -98.96 58.47
CA LYS A 467 -25.16 -98.80 57.86
C LYS A 467 -25.20 -98.94 56.34
N THR A 468 -25.89 -99.96 55.82
CA THR A 468 -25.97 -100.22 54.38
C THR A 468 -26.74 -99.14 53.63
N LYS A 469 -27.82 -98.59 54.21
CA LYS A 469 -28.57 -97.47 53.62
C LYS A 469 -27.74 -96.19 53.56
N LEU A 470 -26.94 -95.89 54.59
CA LEU A 470 -26.03 -94.74 54.60
C LEU A 470 -24.93 -94.89 53.53
N ASP A 471 -24.36 -96.09 53.37
CA ASP A 471 -23.40 -96.41 52.30
C ASP A 471 -24.01 -96.19 50.91
N MET A 472 -25.26 -96.63 50.68
CA MET A 472 -25.97 -96.41 49.42
C MET A 472 -26.23 -94.93 49.14
N GLN A 473 -26.63 -94.15 50.15
CA GLN A 473 -26.83 -92.70 50.02
C GLN A 473 -25.52 -91.99 49.66
N LEU A 474 -24.42 -92.30 50.33
CA LEU A 474 -23.11 -91.74 49.99
C LEU A 474 -22.71 -92.09 48.56
N LYS A 475 -22.94 -93.33 48.12
CA LYS A 475 -22.65 -93.77 46.75
C LYS A 475 -23.50 -93.03 45.71
N SER A 476 -24.79 -92.78 46.00
CA SER A 476 -25.66 -91.98 45.13
C SER A 476 -25.25 -90.51 45.04
N MET A 477 -24.67 -89.92 46.10
CA MET A 477 -24.19 -88.53 46.08
C MET A 477 -22.86 -88.40 45.32
N ILE A 478 -21.98 -89.41 45.40
CA ILE A 478 -20.72 -89.43 44.63
C ILE A 478 -21.01 -89.66 43.13
N GLN A 479 -22.07 -90.41 42.80
CA GLN A 479 -22.37 -90.85 41.44
C GLN A 479 -23.55 -90.08 40.78
N GLY A 480 -24.11 -89.08 41.45
CA GLY A 480 -25.28 -88.32 41.00
C GLY A 480 -25.00 -87.39 39.82
N GLU A 481 -25.41 -87.86 38.64
CA GLU A 481 -25.67 -87.09 37.42
C GLU A 481 -26.62 -85.91 37.70
N SER A 482 -26.26 -84.71 37.23
CA SER A 482 -27.09 -83.51 37.35
C SER A 482 -27.87 -83.29 36.06
N SER A 483 -29.14 -83.68 36.08
CA SER A 483 -30.16 -83.07 35.24
C SER A 483 -30.59 -81.73 35.84
N SER A 484 -30.44 -80.69 35.02
CA SER A 484 -31.18 -79.41 34.95
C SER A 484 -31.36 -78.55 36.20
N LEU A 485 -30.93 -77.28 36.11
CA LEU A 485 -31.69 -76.14 36.64
C LEU A 485 -31.43 -74.89 35.77
N ASN A 486 -32.41 -74.60 34.91
CA ASN A 486 -32.61 -73.32 34.26
C ASN A 486 -33.04 -72.28 35.31
N ILE A 487 -32.27 -71.20 35.48
CA ILE A 487 -32.78 -69.94 36.02
C ILE A 487 -32.34 -68.82 35.09
N LYS A 488 -33.31 -68.29 34.34
CA LYS A 488 -33.26 -66.94 33.78
C LYS A 488 -33.35 -65.95 34.94
N ASN A 489 -32.43 -65.00 35.02
CA ASN A 489 -32.84 -63.60 35.05
C ASN A 489 -31.66 -62.65 34.83
N ASP A 490 -32.01 -61.60 34.09
CA ASP A 490 -31.24 -60.43 33.75
C ASP A 490 -30.69 -59.70 34.98
N GLN A 491 -29.45 -59.22 34.88
CA GLN A 491 -29.05 -57.83 35.16
C GLN A 491 -27.54 -57.70 34.98
N SER A 492 -27.12 -57.00 33.91
CA SER A 492 -25.82 -56.33 33.83
C SER A 492 -26.00 -54.96 33.19
N ASN A 493 -25.66 -53.90 33.92
CA ASN A 493 -24.69 -52.90 33.47
C ASN A 493 -24.47 -51.75 34.48
N GLU A 494 -23.35 -51.82 35.20
CA GLU A 494 -22.46 -50.69 35.45
C GLU A 494 -21.05 -51.25 35.15
N HIS A 495 -20.16 -50.67 34.34
CA HIS A 495 -19.83 -49.28 34.09
C HIS A 495 -19.09 -49.09 32.75
N ALA A 496 -19.33 -47.94 32.11
CA ALA A 496 -18.38 -47.26 31.22
C ALA A 496 -18.15 -45.85 31.80
N LYS A 497 -16.91 -45.41 31.98
CA LYS A 497 -16.61 -44.08 32.55
C LYS A 497 -16.25 -43.04 31.48
N ASN A 498 -17.07 -41.98 31.50
CA ASN A 498 -16.85 -40.57 31.15
C ASN A 498 -17.78 -39.98 30.07
N LEU A 499 -18.92 -40.62 29.86
CA LEU A 499 -20.20 -39.91 29.87
C LEU A 499 -20.87 -40.34 31.19
N LEU A 500 -21.35 -39.42 32.03
CA LEU A 500 -22.21 -39.85 33.16
C LEU A 500 -23.34 -40.69 32.54
N SER A 501 -23.54 -41.93 33.03
CA SER A 501 -24.68 -42.72 32.59
C SER A 501 -25.97 -41.93 32.86
N LYS A 502 -27.07 -42.20 32.13
CA LYS A 502 -28.34 -41.50 32.38
C LYS A 502 -28.73 -41.57 33.86
N GLN A 503 -28.51 -42.72 34.51
CA GLN A 503 -28.69 -42.91 35.94
C GLN A 503 -27.74 -42.05 36.78
N GLN A 504 -26.46 -41.99 36.46
CA GLN A 504 -25.51 -41.13 37.18
C GLN A 504 -25.86 -39.63 37.06
N ILE A 505 -26.43 -39.17 35.95
CA ILE A 505 -26.92 -37.78 35.80
C ILE A 505 -28.15 -37.56 36.68
N VAL A 506 -29.10 -38.50 36.67
CA VAL A 506 -30.30 -38.48 37.52
C VAL A 506 -29.90 -38.44 39.00
N GLN A 507 -28.92 -39.25 39.42
CA GLN A 507 -28.39 -39.26 40.79
C GLN A 507 -27.63 -37.98 41.14
N LYS A 508 -26.71 -37.54 40.27
CA LYS A 508 -25.89 -36.34 40.51
C LYS A 508 -26.74 -35.09 40.75
N PHE A 509 -27.78 -34.90 39.94
CA PHE A 509 -28.67 -33.74 40.03
C PHE A 509 -29.97 -34.00 40.81
N LYS A 510 -30.15 -35.24 41.32
CA LYS A 510 -31.36 -35.70 42.00
C LYS A 510 -32.65 -35.37 41.24
N LEU A 511 -32.67 -35.67 39.95
CA LEU A 511 -33.75 -35.25 39.02
C LEU A 511 -35.12 -35.88 39.35
N ASN A 512 -35.12 -37.00 40.07
CA ASN A 512 -36.32 -37.69 40.52
C ASN A 512 -36.80 -37.21 41.91
N HIS A 513 -36.10 -36.29 42.56
CA HIS A 513 -36.50 -35.71 43.85
C HIS A 513 -37.26 -34.39 43.67
N GLY A 514 -38.15 -34.08 44.63
CA GLY A 514 -38.73 -32.75 44.76
C GLY A 514 -37.76 -31.75 45.39
N LEU A 515 -38.12 -30.48 45.34
CA LEU A 515 -37.42 -29.36 45.92
C LEU A 515 -38.01 -29.02 47.30
N PHE A 516 -37.18 -29.15 48.31
CA PHE A 516 -37.41 -28.64 49.65
C PHE A 516 -36.86 -27.21 49.76
N LEU A 517 -37.64 -26.32 50.35
CA LEU A 517 -37.40 -24.89 50.46
C LEU A 517 -37.34 -24.57 51.94
N ASP A 518 -36.14 -24.31 52.47
CA ASP A 518 -35.94 -24.07 53.90
C ASP A 518 -35.92 -22.59 54.29
N GLY A 519 -36.25 -21.70 53.34
CA GLY A 519 -36.15 -20.25 53.46
C GLY A 519 -34.79 -19.67 53.06
N TYR A 520 -33.77 -20.51 52.87
CA TYR A 520 -32.38 -20.07 52.63
C TYR A 520 -31.74 -20.69 51.38
N SER A 521 -32.13 -21.92 51.06
CA SER A 521 -31.54 -22.73 49.99
C SER A 521 -32.57 -23.68 49.40
N ILE A 522 -32.31 -24.12 48.17
CA ILE A 522 -33.09 -25.17 47.52
C ILE A 522 -32.35 -26.48 47.77
N LYS A 523 -33.01 -27.44 48.40
CA LYS A 523 -32.47 -28.78 48.68
C LYS A 523 -33.32 -29.83 48.00
N ALA A 524 -32.73 -30.96 47.64
CA ALA A 524 -33.51 -32.12 47.22
C ALA A 524 -34.28 -32.70 48.42
N SER A 525 -35.47 -33.24 48.17
CA SER A 525 -36.31 -33.93 49.15
C SER A 525 -35.64 -35.19 49.71
N LYS A 526 -36.12 -35.67 50.87
CA LYS A 526 -35.59 -36.87 51.52
C LYS A 526 -35.86 -38.14 50.68
N LYS A 527 -37.03 -38.24 50.06
CA LYS A 527 -37.46 -39.36 49.20
C LYS A 527 -37.74 -38.91 47.76
N PRO A 528 -37.52 -39.79 46.77
CA PRO A 528 -37.79 -39.50 45.36
C PRO A 528 -39.30 -39.52 45.06
N VAL A 529 -39.72 -38.61 44.18
CA VAL A 529 -41.09 -38.49 43.66
C VAL A 529 -41.31 -39.45 42.50
N TYR A 530 -40.31 -39.60 41.63
CA TYR A 530 -40.33 -40.47 40.46
C TYR A 530 -39.40 -41.67 40.61
N ILE A 531 -39.70 -42.78 39.92
CA ILE A 531 -38.75 -43.91 39.81
C ILE A 531 -37.51 -43.48 39.04
N GLU A 532 -36.38 -44.14 39.27
CA GLU A 532 -35.08 -43.73 38.72
C GLU A 532 -34.92 -44.04 37.23
N ASP A 533 -35.66 -45.03 36.70
CA ASP A 533 -35.55 -45.53 35.32
C ASP A 533 -36.37 -44.73 34.29
N GLY A 534 -36.46 -43.42 34.51
CA GLY A 534 -37.20 -42.49 33.65
C GLY A 534 -36.49 -42.06 32.37
N LYS A 535 -37.27 -41.45 31.46
CA LYS A 535 -36.75 -40.82 30.24
C LYS A 535 -36.07 -39.49 30.56
N LEU A 536 -34.76 -39.47 30.35
CA LEU A 536 -33.90 -38.30 30.45
C LEU A 536 -33.65 -37.70 29.05
N ASN A 537 -34.00 -36.43 28.86
CA ASN A 537 -33.58 -35.66 27.67
C ASN A 537 -32.62 -34.54 28.09
N ILE A 538 -31.49 -34.45 27.41
CA ILE A 538 -30.49 -33.39 27.58
C ILE A 538 -30.31 -32.72 26.23
N SER A 539 -30.38 -31.40 26.20
CA SER A 539 -30.12 -30.60 25.00
C SER A 539 -29.19 -29.44 25.30
N LEU A 540 -28.32 -29.10 24.35
CA LEU A 540 -27.48 -27.90 24.46
C LEU A 540 -28.35 -26.65 24.50
N CYS A 541 -28.12 -25.80 25.49
CA CYS A 541 -28.93 -24.62 25.69
C CYS A 541 -28.57 -23.55 24.66
N LYS A 542 -29.55 -23.20 23.81
CA LYS A 542 -29.44 -22.12 22.82
C LYS A 542 -29.69 -20.75 23.42
N GLU A 543 -30.19 -20.69 24.66
CA GLU A 543 -30.53 -19.45 25.34
C GLU A 543 -29.27 -18.61 25.65
N GLN A 544 -29.45 -17.28 25.66
CA GLN A 544 -28.42 -16.35 26.10
C GLN A 544 -28.30 -16.35 27.63
N PRO A 545 -27.20 -15.83 28.20
CA PRO A 545 -27.10 -15.65 29.64
C PRO A 545 -28.23 -14.78 30.19
N PHE A 546 -28.69 -15.12 31.39
CA PHE A 546 -29.77 -14.40 32.08
C PHE A 546 -29.19 -13.61 33.25
N ILE A 547 -29.58 -12.34 33.34
CA ILE A 547 -29.14 -11.40 34.37
C ILE A 547 -30.32 -11.12 35.29
N TYR A 548 -30.10 -11.25 36.59
CA TYR A 548 -31.06 -10.90 37.64
C TYR A 548 -30.48 -9.74 38.44
N THR A 549 -31.20 -8.62 38.50
CA THR A 549 -30.73 -7.39 39.17
C THR A 549 -31.37 -7.20 40.55
N PHE A 550 -30.67 -6.51 41.45
CA PHE A 550 -31.12 -6.22 42.82
C PHE A 550 -31.60 -7.48 43.54
N ILE A 551 -30.70 -8.46 43.66
CA ILE A 551 -31.04 -9.77 44.21
C ILE A 551 -30.96 -9.76 45.73
N ASN A 552 -31.79 -10.58 46.37
CA ASN A 552 -31.80 -10.78 47.82
C ASN A 552 -32.02 -9.47 48.61
N ASP A 553 -32.86 -8.58 48.11
CA ASP A 553 -33.22 -7.33 48.78
C ASP A 553 -33.98 -7.63 50.07
N ARG A 554 -33.42 -7.16 51.20
CA ARG A 554 -33.92 -7.41 52.55
C ARG A 554 -35.26 -6.74 52.83
N ASP A 555 -35.58 -5.69 52.09
CA ASP A 555 -36.83 -4.94 52.24
C ASP A 555 -37.97 -5.54 51.41
N SER A 556 -37.68 -6.55 50.57
CA SER A 556 -38.69 -7.26 49.80
C SER A 556 -39.54 -8.17 50.70
N GLN A 557 -40.86 -8.09 50.51
CA GLN A 557 -41.85 -8.93 51.20
C GLN A 557 -41.96 -10.35 50.60
N ILE A 558 -41.19 -10.65 49.55
CA ILE A 558 -41.25 -11.93 48.81
C ILE A 558 -39.92 -12.67 49.00
N ASN A 559 -40.02 -13.94 49.41
CA ASN A 559 -38.89 -14.88 49.42
C ASN A 559 -39.27 -16.14 48.66
N SER A 560 -38.83 -16.25 47.41
CA SER A 560 -39.01 -17.44 46.58
C SER A 560 -38.35 -18.68 47.18
N LEU A 561 -37.35 -18.56 48.06
CA LEU A 561 -36.75 -19.73 48.74
C LEU A 561 -37.57 -20.21 49.95
N SER A 562 -38.74 -19.61 50.20
CA SER A 562 -39.71 -20.04 51.21
C SER A 562 -41.02 -20.50 50.54
N PHE A 563 -41.62 -21.56 51.07
CA PHE A 563 -42.93 -22.05 50.61
C PHE A 563 -44.03 -21.50 51.53
N ASN A 564 -45.05 -20.84 50.95
CA ASN A 564 -46.12 -20.15 51.70
C ASN A 564 -46.74 -21.01 52.80
N SER A 565 -46.60 -20.58 54.06
CA SER A 565 -47.52 -20.96 55.12
C SER A 565 -48.82 -20.18 54.91
N LYS A 566 -49.95 -20.87 54.80
CA LYS A 566 -51.29 -20.25 54.67
C LYS A 566 -51.76 -19.52 55.94
N ASN A 567 -50.86 -19.00 56.78
CA ASN A 567 -51.22 -18.33 58.03
C ASN A 567 -50.88 -16.85 57.96
N ASN A 568 -51.87 -16.03 58.31
CA ASN A 568 -51.94 -14.56 58.26
C ASN A 568 -50.88 -13.79 59.10
N ASP A 569 -49.67 -14.30 59.30
CA ASP A 569 -48.58 -13.53 59.90
C ASP A 569 -47.74 -12.85 58.82
N VAL A 570 -48.33 -11.84 58.20
CA VAL A 570 -47.71 -10.91 57.23
C VAL A 570 -46.47 -10.19 57.81
N ASN A 571 -46.17 -10.36 59.10
CA ASN A 571 -45.12 -9.65 59.81
C ASN A 571 -43.79 -10.39 59.99
N ASN A 572 -43.60 -11.63 59.48
CA ASN A 572 -42.39 -12.42 59.76
C ASN A 572 -41.70 -13.14 58.58
N ILE A 573 -41.96 -12.78 57.32
CA ILE A 573 -41.09 -13.22 56.21
C ILE A 573 -39.86 -12.30 56.15
N LYS A 574 -39.00 -12.35 57.16
CA LYS A 574 -37.69 -11.68 57.13
C LYS A 574 -36.70 -12.56 56.39
N ILE A 575 -36.13 -12.05 55.31
CA ILE A 575 -34.98 -12.65 54.64
C ILE A 575 -33.86 -12.82 55.66
N ASN A 576 -33.25 -14.00 55.71
CA ASN A 576 -32.19 -14.29 56.65
C ASN A 576 -31.02 -13.31 56.47
N LYS A 577 -30.45 -12.85 57.58
CA LYS A 577 -29.20 -12.06 57.60
C LYS A 577 -28.03 -12.79 56.92
N SER A 578 -28.08 -14.12 56.80
CA SER A 578 -27.05 -14.93 56.14
C SER A 578 -27.01 -14.80 54.62
N LEU A 579 -28.10 -14.37 53.97
CA LEU A 579 -28.07 -14.01 52.55
C LEU A 579 -27.46 -12.62 52.41
N GLN A 580 -26.31 -12.55 51.73
CA GLN A 580 -25.61 -11.31 51.46
C GLN A 580 -26.40 -10.53 50.39
N LEU A 581 -26.60 -9.23 50.63
CA LEU A 581 -27.17 -8.33 49.64
C LEU A 581 -26.15 -8.24 48.50
N LEU A 582 -26.56 -8.55 47.27
CA LEU A 582 -25.68 -8.56 46.10
C LEU A 582 -26.32 -7.72 45.00
N ASP A 583 -25.49 -7.10 44.18
CA ASP A 583 -25.98 -6.20 43.13
C ASP A 583 -26.70 -6.97 42.01
N MET A 584 -26.19 -8.13 41.61
CA MET A 584 -26.80 -8.98 40.59
C MET A 584 -26.27 -10.42 40.61
N CYS A 585 -26.95 -11.32 39.91
CA CYS A 585 -26.37 -12.58 39.47
C CYS A 585 -26.58 -12.82 37.98
N ILE A 586 -25.64 -13.51 37.36
CA ILE A 586 -25.65 -13.88 35.95
C ILE A 586 -25.57 -15.39 35.82
N ASN A 587 -26.55 -15.96 35.12
CA ASN A 587 -26.61 -17.37 34.77
C ASN A 587 -26.11 -17.59 33.35
N PHE A 588 -25.13 -18.48 33.18
CA PHE A 588 -24.58 -18.92 31.90
C PHE A 588 -25.06 -20.35 31.61
N PRO A 589 -26.19 -20.53 30.91
CA PRO A 589 -26.71 -21.85 30.60
C PRO A 589 -25.87 -22.57 29.55
N VAL A 590 -25.56 -23.84 29.83
CA VAL A 590 -24.81 -24.75 28.96
C VAL A 590 -25.74 -25.81 28.38
N ALA A 591 -26.57 -26.43 29.22
CA ALA A 591 -27.53 -27.44 28.78
C ALA A 591 -28.84 -27.37 29.56
N GLU A 592 -29.88 -27.87 28.93
CA GLU A 592 -31.21 -28.06 29.47
C GLU A 592 -31.46 -29.54 29.69
N ILE A 593 -32.00 -29.89 30.86
CA ILE A 593 -32.36 -31.26 31.22
C ILE A 593 -33.84 -31.33 31.58
N THR A 594 -34.55 -32.27 30.97
CA THR A 594 -35.91 -32.65 31.35
C THR A 594 -35.93 -34.12 31.72
N TYR A 595 -36.66 -34.44 32.79
CA TYR A 595 -36.78 -35.80 33.29
C TYR A 595 -38.25 -36.16 33.49
N THR A 596 -38.66 -37.30 32.93
CA THR A 596 -40.02 -37.82 33.03
C THR A 596 -39.97 -39.31 33.33
N ALA A 597 -40.61 -39.75 34.41
CA ALA A 597 -40.77 -41.15 34.77
C ALA A 597 -42.16 -41.40 35.35
N ASP A 598 -42.45 -42.63 35.73
CA ASP A 598 -43.62 -42.97 36.54
C ASP A 598 -43.39 -42.58 38.00
N LEU A 599 -44.47 -42.24 38.72
CA LEU A 599 -44.38 -41.87 40.14
C LEU A 599 -43.85 -43.06 40.95
N SER A 600 -43.09 -42.76 42.01
CA SER A 600 -42.59 -43.82 42.89
C SER A 600 -43.75 -44.42 43.68
N GLU A 601 -43.74 -45.75 43.86
CA GLU A 601 -44.77 -46.45 44.65
C GLU A 601 -44.89 -45.86 46.05
N SER A 602 -43.77 -45.40 46.63
CA SER A 602 -43.75 -44.73 47.94
C SER A 602 -44.52 -43.40 47.96
N PHE A 603 -44.52 -42.67 46.83
CA PHE A 603 -45.21 -41.40 46.69
C PHE A 603 -46.71 -41.62 46.40
N GLU A 604 -47.04 -42.59 45.54
CA GLU A 604 -48.44 -42.95 45.25
C GLU A 604 -49.17 -43.53 46.46
N SER A 605 -48.49 -44.39 47.23
CA SER A 605 -49.01 -45.03 48.45
C SER A 605 -48.99 -44.15 49.70
N PHE A 606 -48.57 -42.88 49.60
CA PHE A 606 -48.51 -41.97 50.74
C PHE A 606 -49.92 -41.55 51.21
N MET A 607 -50.49 -42.26 52.19
CA MET A 607 -51.88 -42.05 52.66
C MET A 607 -52.04 -41.02 53.80
N ASP A 608 -50.99 -40.31 54.20
CA ASP A 608 -51.08 -39.30 55.29
C ASP A 608 -51.66 -38.00 54.73
N ASP A 609 -52.81 -37.56 55.26
CA ASP A 609 -53.47 -36.30 54.89
C ASP A 609 -52.73 -35.05 55.41
N ASN A 610 -51.63 -35.24 56.16
CA ASN A 610 -50.82 -34.15 56.66
C ASN A 610 -49.86 -33.60 55.58
N GLU A 611 -50.21 -32.46 54.99
CA GLU A 611 -49.38 -31.71 54.02
C GLU A 611 -47.95 -31.45 54.53
N VAL A 612 -47.75 -31.23 55.84
CA VAL A 612 -46.42 -30.96 56.40
C VAL A 612 -45.49 -32.16 56.25
N LYS A 613 -45.99 -33.38 56.52
CA LYS A 613 -45.22 -34.61 56.36
C LYS A 613 -44.96 -34.94 54.89
N LEU A 614 -45.92 -34.64 54.01
CA LEU A 614 -45.72 -34.77 52.56
C LEU A 614 -44.51 -33.93 52.11
N TYR A 615 -44.47 -32.66 52.54
CA TYR A 615 -43.41 -31.72 52.17
C TYR A 615 -42.05 -32.05 52.79
N GLU A 616 -42.00 -32.50 54.05
CA GLU A 616 -40.75 -32.95 54.66
C GLU A 616 -40.13 -34.15 53.94
N MET A 617 -40.98 -35.01 53.37
CA MET A 617 -40.55 -36.28 52.77
C MET A 617 -40.24 -36.13 51.28
N TYR A 618 -41.11 -35.46 50.52
CA TYR A 618 -41.05 -35.36 49.05
C TYR A 618 -40.77 -33.94 48.52
N GLY A 619 -40.62 -32.95 49.41
CA GLY A 619 -40.37 -31.55 49.04
C GLY A 619 -41.66 -30.77 48.82
N HIS A 620 -41.53 -29.46 48.63
CA HIS A 620 -42.66 -28.57 48.39
C HIS A 620 -43.06 -28.52 46.90
N LEU A 621 -42.05 -28.56 46.02
CA LEU A 621 -42.18 -28.31 44.58
C LEU A 621 -41.45 -29.38 43.78
N PHE A 622 -41.80 -29.56 42.51
CA PHE A 622 -41.09 -30.43 41.58
C PHE A 622 -40.78 -29.69 40.28
N PRO A 623 -39.52 -29.67 39.81
CA PRO A 623 -39.14 -29.01 38.58
C PRO A 623 -39.21 -29.99 37.40
N ARG A 624 -39.99 -29.67 36.37
CA ARG A 624 -40.03 -30.51 35.15
C ARG A 624 -38.85 -30.28 34.22
N LYS A 625 -38.20 -29.11 34.35
CA LYS A 625 -37.05 -28.69 33.56
C LYS A 625 -36.00 -28.09 34.48
N ILE A 626 -34.73 -28.40 34.27
CA ILE A 626 -33.61 -27.72 34.92
C ILE A 626 -32.64 -27.18 33.86
N LEU A 627 -32.01 -26.07 34.18
CA LEU A 627 -30.87 -25.57 33.41
C LEU A 627 -29.59 -25.83 34.20
N ILE A 628 -28.59 -26.36 33.50
CA ILE A 628 -27.25 -26.58 34.03
C ILE A 628 -26.24 -25.65 33.33
N GLY A 629 -25.25 -25.20 34.10
CA GLY A 629 -24.20 -24.32 33.59
C GLY A 629 -23.45 -23.64 34.72
N GLY A 630 -23.04 -22.40 34.49
CA GLY A 630 -22.28 -21.59 35.46
C GLY A 630 -23.10 -20.41 35.98
N LYS A 631 -22.87 -20.01 37.22
CA LYS A 631 -23.52 -18.85 37.84
C LYS A 631 -22.50 -17.97 38.52
N LEU A 632 -22.59 -16.67 38.24
CA LEU A 632 -21.76 -15.63 38.81
C LEU A 632 -22.62 -14.70 39.67
N PHE A 633 -22.15 -14.41 40.87
CA PHE A 633 -22.66 -13.38 41.75
C PHE A 633 -21.72 -12.17 41.67
N ILE A 634 -22.29 -10.98 41.50
CA ILE A 634 -21.53 -9.75 41.31
C ILE A 634 -21.95 -8.74 42.37
N ASP A 635 -20.94 -8.15 43.00
CA ASP A 635 -21.05 -7.14 44.04
C ASP A 635 -20.20 -5.91 43.70
N ASP A 636 -20.37 -4.82 44.46
CA ASP A 636 -19.66 -3.53 44.33
C ASP A 636 -19.89 -2.76 43.01
N LEU A 637 -20.86 -3.15 42.20
CA LEU A 637 -21.15 -2.52 40.91
C LEU A 637 -21.82 -1.15 41.08
N LYS A 638 -22.56 -0.94 42.18
CA LYS A 638 -23.17 0.36 42.57
C LYS A 638 -22.15 1.49 42.78
N SER A 639 -20.91 1.16 43.12
CA SER A 639 -19.86 2.15 43.40
C SER A 639 -19.14 2.65 42.13
N ALA A 640 -19.39 2.00 40.98
CA ALA A 640 -18.70 2.26 39.72
C ALA A 640 -19.38 3.35 38.87
N THR A 641 -18.58 4.05 38.08
CA THR A 641 -19.07 4.99 37.06
C THR A 641 -19.75 4.25 35.90
N SER A 642 -20.62 4.92 35.15
CA SER A 642 -21.29 4.33 33.97
C SER A 642 -20.30 3.74 32.96
N THR A 643 -19.20 4.45 32.68
CA THR A 643 -18.13 3.99 31.77
C THR A 643 -17.47 2.70 32.26
N GLN A 644 -17.19 2.59 33.56
CA GLN A 644 -16.61 1.38 34.15
C GLN A 644 -17.57 0.19 34.04
N ILE A 645 -18.86 0.42 34.24
CA ILE A 645 -19.90 -0.60 34.11
C ILE A 645 -20.03 -1.06 32.66
N ASP A 646 -20.05 -0.15 31.69
CA ASP A 646 -20.14 -0.48 30.26
C ASP A 646 -18.92 -1.24 29.74
N MET A 647 -17.74 -0.84 30.22
CA MET A 647 -16.49 -1.56 30.00
C MET A 647 -16.56 -3.00 30.52
N PHE A 648 -17.02 -3.20 31.75
CA PHE A 648 -17.19 -4.52 32.35
C PHE A 648 -18.22 -5.37 31.60
N LYS A 649 -19.39 -4.81 31.27
CA LYS A 649 -20.43 -5.45 30.44
C LYS A 649 -19.85 -5.98 29.12
N SER A 650 -19.01 -5.17 28.48
CA SER A 650 -18.40 -5.49 27.19
C SER A 650 -17.33 -6.56 27.33
N PHE A 651 -16.46 -6.46 28.34
CA PHE A 651 -15.48 -7.49 28.66
C PHE A 651 -16.16 -8.85 28.89
N LEU A 652 -17.19 -8.89 29.74
CA LEU A 652 -17.93 -10.12 30.02
C LEU A 652 -18.54 -10.71 28.73
N THR A 653 -19.09 -9.85 27.87
CA THR A 653 -19.64 -10.25 26.57
C THR A 653 -18.57 -10.82 25.65
N TRP A 654 -17.39 -10.19 25.56
CA TRP A 654 -16.28 -10.67 24.72
C TRP A 654 -15.73 -12.01 25.20
N VAL A 655 -15.54 -12.17 26.51
CA VAL A 655 -15.10 -13.43 27.12
C VAL A 655 -16.11 -14.54 26.90
N TYR A 656 -17.40 -14.25 27.09
CA TYR A 656 -18.48 -15.18 26.79
C TYR A 656 -18.47 -15.62 25.32
N ASP A 657 -18.40 -14.65 24.41
CA ASP A 657 -18.40 -14.91 22.97
C ASP A 657 -17.15 -15.69 22.52
N SER A 658 -16.00 -15.40 23.12
CA SER A 658 -14.77 -16.14 22.92
C SER A 658 -14.88 -17.58 23.43
N ALA A 659 -15.39 -17.78 24.64
CA ALA A 659 -15.50 -19.10 25.25
C ALA A 659 -16.53 -20.00 24.54
N LYS A 660 -17.74 -19.47 24.28
CA LYS A 660 -18.85 -20.24 23.69
C LYS A 660 -18.74 -20.39 22.18
N TYR A 661 -18.32 -19.35 21.47
CA TYR A 661 -18.32 -19.31 19.99
C TYR A 661 -16.91 -19.27 19.37
N LYS A 662 -15.84 -19.34 20.16
CA LYS A 662 -14.45 -19.24 19.70
C LYS A 662 -14.17 -17.96 18.89
N LYS A 663 -14.88 -16.87 19.18
CA LYS A 663 -14.66 -15.58 18.53
C LYS A 663 -13.39 -14.92 19.07
N THR A 664 -12.55 -14.41 18.17
CA THR A 664 -11.34 -13.67 18.55
C THR A 664 -11.70 -12.36 19.24
N ILE A 665 -11.06 -12.10 20.37
CA ILE A 665 -11.13 -10.82 21.06
C ILE A 665 -10.16 -9.87 20.35
N PRO A 666 -10.59 -8.66 19.94
CA PRO A 666 -9.75 -7.71 19.20
C PRO A 666 -8.74 -6.94 20.07
N PHE A 667 -8.65 -7.23 21.37
CA PHE A 667 -7.83 -6.49 22.34
C PHE A 667 -6.91 -7.43 23.08
N ASN A 668 -5.66 -6.99 23.31
CA ASN A 668 -4.64 -7.81 23.96
C ASN A 668 -4.52 -7.55 25.46
N ASN A 669 -4.86 -6.35 25.94
CA ASN A 669 -4.72 -5.99 27.33
C ASN A 669 -5.99 -5.32 27.89
N PHE A 670 -6.51 -5.92 28.97
CA PHE A 670 -7.67 -5.45 29.71
C PHE A 670 -7.31 -4.71 31.01
N THR A 671 -6.03 -4.63 31.39
CA THR A 671 -5.60 -3.92 32.61
C THR A 671 -5.86 -2.40 32.56
N ALA A 672 -6.08 -1.84 31.36
CA ALA A 672 -6.56 -0.47 31.18
C ALA A 672 -7.98 -0.24 31.76
N LEU A 673 -8.76 -1.31 31.95
CA LEU A 673 -10.06 -1.29 32.60
C LEU A 673 -9.83 -1.18 34.13
N LYS A 674 -9.62 0.05 34.61
CA LYS A 674 -9.25 0.40 36.01
C LYS A 674 -10.21 -0.11 37.11
N PHE A 675 -11.33 -0.75 36.76
CA PHE A 675 -12.34 -1.25 37.68
C PHE A 675 -12.70 -2.69 37.33
N PHE A 676 -12.72 -3.57 38.33
CA PHE A 676 -13.22 -4.93 38.22
C PHE A 676 -14.11 -5.23 39.44
N PRO A 677 -15.39 -5.59 39.26
CA PRO A 677 -16.28 -5.82 40.39
C PRO A 677 -15.89 -7.09 41.14
N LYS A 678 -16.40 -7.26 42.35
CA LYS A 678 -16.21 -8.49 43.10
C LYS A 678 -17.12 -9.57 42.51
N ILE A 679 -16.51 -10.64 42.00
CA ILE A 679 -17.23 -11.74 41.35
C ILE A 679 -16.96 -13.03 42.09
N THR A 680 -18.03 -13.74 42.47
CA THR A 680 -17.95 -15.06 43.10
C THR A 680 -18.84 -16.06 42.40
N THR A 681 -18.38 -17.30 42.31
CA THR A 681 -19.17 -18.42 41.78
C THR A 681 -20.10 -19.02 42.85
N SER A 682 -21.04 -19.89 42.47
CA SER A 682 -21.93 -20.56 43.43
C SER A 682 -21.23 -21.50 44.42
N ASP A 683 -20.04 -22.00 44.10
CA ASP A 683 -19.19 -22.81 44.98
C ASP A 683 -18.22 -21.96 45.81
N GLY A 684 -18.26 -20.62 45.68
CA GLY A 684 -17.49 -19.68 46.50
C GLY A 684 -16.11 -19.34 45.95
N GLU A 685 -15.78 -19.74 44.72
CA GLU A 685 -14.55 -19.32 44.04
C GLU A 685 -14.58 -17.81 43.77
N ASN A 686 -13.48 -17.12 44.07
CA ASN A 686 -13.34 -15.68 43.86
C ASN A 686 -12.63 -15.39 42.53
N LEU A 687 -13.35 -14.77 41.60
CA LEU A 687 -12.92 -14.46 40.23
C LEU A 687 -12.55 -12.99 40.03
N ASN A 688 -11.95 -12.34 41.04
CA ASN A 688 -11.60 -10.92 41.07
C ASN A 688 -10.53 -10.42 40.07
N THR A 689 -10.19 -11.17 39.02
CA THR A 689 -9.30 -10.70 37.95
C THR A 689 -9.81 -11.11 36.57
N TYR A 690 -9.45 -10.34 35.55
CA TYR A 690 -9.79 -10.61 34.14
C TYR A 690 -9.39 -12.02 33.71
N ASP A 691 -8.17 -12.45 34.04
CA ASP A 691 -7.65 -13.77 33.66
C ASP A 691 -8.40 -14.92 34.36
N LYS A 692 -8.72 -14.75 35.65
CA LYS A 692 -9.50 -15.75 36.40
C LYS A 692 -10.89 -15.93 35.80
N LEU A 693 -11.60 -14.82 35.53
CA LEU A 693 -12.93 -14.87 34.91
C LEU A 693 -12.86 -15.47 33.50
N THR A 694 -11.85 -15.11 32.71
CA THR A 694 -11.64 -15.65 31.36
C THR A 694 -11.39 -17.15 31.39
N ASN A 695 -10.50 -17.62 32.26
CA ASN A 695 -10.20 -19.03 32.43
C ASN A 695 -11.41 -19.81 32.94
N TRP A 696 -12.16 -19.26 33.89
CA TRP A 696 -13.39 -19.86 34.39
C TRP A 696 -14.43 -20.02 33.27
N MET A 697 -14.67 -18.98 32.47
CA MET A 697 -15.63 -19.04 31.36
C MET A 697 -15.19 -20.03 30.28
N ASN A 698 -13.89 -20.08 29.95
CA ASN A 698 -13.35 -21.06 29.02
C ASN A 698 -13.52 -22.49 29.56
N ASN A 699 -13.24 -22.72 30.84
CA ASN A 699 -13.45 -24.02 31.47
C ASN A 699 -14.93 -24.42 31.48
N LEU A 700 -15.86 -23.48 31.71
CA LEU A 700 -17.30 -23.73 31.70
C LEU A 700 -17.76 -24.34 30.37
N TYR A 701 -17.32 -23.78 29.23
CA TYR A 701 -17.70 -24.26 27.90
C TYR A 701 -16.78 -25.37 27.32
N GLN A 702 -15.66 -25.69 27.98
CA GLN A 702 -14.71 -26.74 27.51
C GLN A 702 -14.70 -28.02 28.38
N LYS A 703 -14.97 -27.94 29.69
CA LYS A 703 -14.78 -29.03 30.66
C LYS A 703 -16.07 -29.50 31.35
N ASN A 704 -17.25 -28.97 30.97
CA ASN A 704 -18.57 -29.34 31.51
C ASN A 704 -18.64 -29.31 33.05
N SER A 705 -18.21 -28.19 33.66
CA SER A 705 -18.37 -27.98 35.10
C SER A 705 -19.79 -27.51 35.40
N ASP A 706 -20.68 -28.46 35.65
CA ASP A 706 -22.12 -28.16 35.63
C ASP A 706 -22.73 -28.17 37.04
N ILE A 707 -23.17 -26.99 37.47
CA ILE A 707 -24.09 -26.81 38.61
C ILE A 707 -25.50 -26.53 38.09
N ILE A 708 -26.52 -26.78 38.92
CA ILE A 708 -27.89 -26.36 38.61
C ILE A 708 -27.96 -24.84 38.78
N ILE A 709 -28.33 -24.15 37.71
CA ILE A 709 -28.43 -22.68 37.70
C ILE A 709 -29.88 -22.19 37.74
N SER A 710 -30.84 -23.02 37.32
CA SER A 710 -32.27 -22.68 37.33
C SER A 710 -33.15 -23.93 37.37
N TYR A 711 -34.27 -23.83 38.09
CA TYR A 711 -35.38 -24.78 38.08
C TYR A 711 -36.57 -24.14 37.35
N ASN A 712 -37.14 -24.83 36.37
CA ASN A 712 -38.17 -24.31 35.49
C ASN A 712 -39.37 -25.24 35.41
N ASN A 713 -40.53 -24.68 35.01
CA ASN A 713 -41.78 -25.41 34.87
C ASN A 713 -42.10 -26.20 36.16
N ILE A 714 -42.25 -25.44 37.25
CA ILE A 714 -42.30 -25.97 38.61
C ILE A 714 -43.75 -26.21 38.99
N VAL A 715 -44.02 -27.40 39.53
CA VAL A 715 -45.35 -27.84 39.96
C VAL A 715 -45.32 -28.14 41.45
N PRO A 716 -46.34 -27.74 42.24
CA PRO A 716 -46.45 -28.16 43.63
C PRO A 716 -46.53 -29.68 43.77
N ILE A 717 -45.83 -30.23 44.76
CA ILE A 717 -45.83 -31.69 45.03
C ILE A 717 -47.23 -32.18 45.36
N SER A 718 -48.03 -31.37 46.07
CA SER A 718 -49.44 -31.66 46.33
C SER A 718 -50.28 -31.77 45.05
N GLU A 719 -50.00 -30.97 44.02
CA GLU A 719 -50.74 -30.97 42.74
C GLU A 719 -50.36 -32.17 41.85
N LEU A 720 -49.10 -32.63 41.90
CA LEU A 720 -48.65 -33.83 41.19
C LEU A 720 -49.43 -35.09 41.57
N ARG A 721 -49.91 -35.16 42.81
CA ARG A 721 -50.69 -36.30 43.31
C ARG A 721 -52.12 -36.37 42.75
N PHE A 722 -52.74 -35.22 42.48
CA PHE A 722 -54.18 -35.14 42.13
C PHE A 722 -54.45 -34.84 40.65
N GLY A 723 -53.41 -34.76 39.81
CA GLY A 723 -53.55 -34.50 38.37
C GLY A 723 -54.18 -33.14 38.01
N LYS A 724 -54.29 -32.23 38.97
CA LYS A 724 -54.84 -30.88 38.79
C LYS A 724 -53.69 -29.88 38.74
N SER A 725 -53.41 -29.33 37.56
CA SER A 725 -52.44 -28.24 37.38
C SER A 725 -53.16 -26.90 37.43
N SER A 726 -53.17 -26.22 38.58
CA SER A 726 -53.84 -24.92 38.72
C SER A 726 -52.90 -23.76 39.00
N SER A 727 -51.64 -23.99 39.40
CA SER A 727 -50.67 -22.90 39.54
C SER A 727 -49.22 -23.36 39.33
N SER A 728 -48.58 -22.91 38.24
CA SER A 728 -47.15 -23.16 37.99
C SER A 728 -46.32 -21.94 38.38
N VAL A 729 -45.32 -22.13 39.24
CA VAL A 729 -44.23 -21.16 39.38
C VAL A 729 -43.33 -21.33 38.16
N ASN A 730 -43.13 -20.25 37.41
CA ASN A 730 -42.43 -20.34 36.13
C ASN A 730 -40.95 -20.73 36.30
N GLU A 731 -40.26 -20.16 37.29
CA GLU A 731 -38.82 -20.33 37.48
C GLU A 731 -38.37 -20.07 38.93
N MET A 732 -37.36 -20.80 39.40
CA MET A 732 -36.67 -20.60 40.67
C MET A 732 -35.16 -20.70 40.51
N GLN A 733 -34.46 -19.85 41.27
CA GLN A 733 -33.04 -19.62 41.16
C GLN A 733 -32.32 -20.06 42.45
N PRO A 734 -31.39 -21.03 42.40
CA PRO A 734 -30.57 -21.35 43.56
C PRO A 734 -29.81 -20.12 44.07
N GLY A 735 -29.89 -19.84 45.37
CA GLY A 735 -29.22 -18.70 46.02
C GLY A 735 -29.83 -17.32 45.78
N VAL A 736 -31.01 -17.23 45.13
CA VAL A 736 -31.72 -15.97 44.89
C VAL A 736 -33.13 -16.05 45.46
N ALA A 737 -33.35 -15.34 46.57
CA ALA A 737 -34.63 -15.22 47.28
C ALA A 737 -35.63 -14.32 46.54
N ASN A 738 -35.16 -13.24 45.93
CA ASN A 738 -35.95 -12.33 45.12
C ASN A 738 -35.02 -11.54 44.20
N PHE A 739 -35.60 -10.89 43.20
CA PHE A 739 -34.92 -10.01 42.27
C PHE A 739 -35.92 -8.98 41.72
N LYS A 740 -35.41 -7.84 41.23
CA LYS A 740 -36.24 -6.77 40.68
C LYS A 740 -36.58 -7.00 39.20
N GLU A 741 -35.57 -7.30 38.38
CA GLU A 741 -35.72 -7.51 36.94
C GLU A 741 -34.93 -8.74 36.47
N LYS A 742 -35.47 -9.43 35.46
CA LYS A 742 -34.79 -10.47 34.70
C LYS A 742 -34.56 -9.95 33.28
N LEU A 743 -33.29 -9.91 32.86
CA LEU A 743 -32.88 -9.43 31.54
C LEU A 743 -32.08 -10.51 30.82
N SER A 744 -32.19 -10.56 29.49
CA SER A 744 -31.21 -11.26 28.66
C SER A 744 -29.90 -10.49 28.59
N LEU A 745 -28.79 -11.17 28.26
CA LEU A 745 -27.50 -10.51 28.02
C LEU A 745 -27.63 -9.36 27.03
N ARG A 746 -28.34 -9.56 25.91
CA ARG A 746 -28.57 -8.53 24.89
C ARG A 746 -29.29 -7.30 25.45
N GLU A 747 -30.32 -7.47 26.28
CA GLU A 747 -31.06 -6.35 26.88
C GLU A 747 -30.20 -5.58 27.89
N TRP A 748 -29.45 -6.30 28.73
CA TRP A 748 -28.61 -5.69 29.76
C TRP A 748 -27.48 -4.82 29.18
N VAL A 749 -27.00 -5.19 28.00
CA VAL A 749 -25.87 -4.51 27.34
C VAL A 749 -26.28 -3.61 26.17
N LYS A 750 -27.58 -3.45 25.91
CA LYS A 750 -28.13 -2.73 24.75
C LYS A 750 -27.55 -1.31 24.61
N ASP A 751 -27.35 -0.62 25.72
CA ASP A 751 -26.87 0.76 25.75
C ASP A 751 -25.34 0.86 25.91
N SER A 752 -24.62 -0.27 25.93
CA SER A 752 -23.16 -0.28 26.08
C SER A 752 -22.46 0.19 24.80
N VAL A 753 -21.77 1.32 24.91
CA VAL A 753 -20.98 1.90 23.80
C VAL A 753 -19.86 0.95 23.34
N TYR A 754 -19.25 0.22 24.27
CA TYR A 754 -18.09 -0.64 23.99
C TYR A 754 -18.45 -1.94 23.27
N ILE A 755 -19.70 -2.38 23.31
CA ILE A 755 -20.16 -3.48 22.45
C ILE A 755 -20.24 -3.02 20.99
N ASN A 756 -20.71 -1.79 20.78
CA ASN A 756 -20.68 -1.19 19.46
C ASN A 756 -19.25 -0.94 18.97
N LEU A 757 -18.28 -0.69 19.85
CA LEU A 757 -16.88 -0.52 19.47
C LEU A 757 -16.32 -1.71 18.69
N THR A 758 -16.54 -2.95 19.14
CA THR A 758 -16.08 -4.15 18.40
C THR A 758 -16.71 -4.27 17.01
N ARG A 759 -17.96 -3.83 16.87
CA ARG A 759 -18.65 -3.75 15.58
C ARG A 759 -18.04 -2.64 14.70
N TRP A 760 -17.84 -1.44 15.25
CA TRP A 760 -17.23 -0.30 14.57
C TRP A 760 -15.81 -0.55 14.11
N ILE A 761 -14.99 -1.26 14.90
CA ILE A 761 -13.64 -1.68 14.51
C ILE A 761 -13.68 -2.46 13.19
N LYS A 762 -14.66 -3.34 13.01
CA LYS A 762 -14.84 -4.14 11.80
C LYS A 762 -15.47 -3.34 10.67
N GLU A 763 -16.58 -2.66 10.94
CA GLU A 763 -17.34 -1.88 9.94
C GLU A 763 -16.48 -0.75 9.33
N PHE A 764 -15.76 -0.02 10.18
CA PHE A 764 -14.91 1.10 9.75
C PHE A 764 -13.45 0.72 9.56
N ARG A 765 -13.10 -0.57 9.65
CA ARG A 765 -11.76 -1.08 9.37
C ARG A 765 -10.67 -0.30 10.12
N LEU A 766 -10.79 -0.23 11.45
CA LEU A 766 -9.95 0.63 12.29
C LEU A 766 -8.52 0.09 12.51
N PHE A 767 -8.20 -1.12 12.05
CA PHE A 767 -6.84 -1.68 12.11
C PHE A 767 -5.99 -1.30 10.88
N GLN A 768 -6.64 -0.76 9.85
CA GLN A 768 -6.03 -0.34 8.60
C GLN A 768 -5.50 1.10 8.73
N GLY A 769 -4.35 1.35 8.13
CA GLY A 769 -3.90 2.73 7.89
C GLY A 769 -4.70 3.40 6.79
N GLN A 770 -4.51 4.71 6.64
CA GLN A 770 -5.14 5.50 5.58
C GLN A 770 -4.16 5.65 4.40
N ILE A 771 -4.62 5.32 3.19
CA ILE A 771 -3.89 5.52 1.92
C ILE A 771 -4.53 6.66 1.13
N ILE A 772 -3.77 7.20 0.18
CA ILE A 772 -4.23 8.22 -0.77
C ILE A 772 -4.54 7.50 -2.07
N ASN A 773 -5.81 7.52 -2.50
CA ASN A 773 -6.16 6.90 -3.77
C ASN A 773 -5.91 7.84 -4.95
N LYS A 774 -6.09 7.32 -6.17
CA LYS A 774 -5.92 8.08 -7.43
C LYS A 774 -6.83 9.30 -7.59
N HIS A 775 -7.91 9.38 -6.82
CA HIS A 775 -8.86 10.48 -6.81
C HIS A 775 -8.54 11.52 -5.72
N LEU A 776 -7.39 11.39 -5.05
CA LEU A 776 -7.02 12.22 -3.91
C LEU A 776 -8.06 12.14 -2.78
N GLU A 777 -8.57 10.93 -2.53
CA GLU A 777 -9.40 10.63 -1.36
C GLU A 777 -8.63 9.72 -0.38
N LEU A 778 -8.88 9.91 0.91
CA LEU A 778 -8.42 9.01 1.96
C LEU A 778 -9.31 7.77 2.01
N GLU A 779 -8.69 6.62 1.86
CA GLU A 779 -9.34 5.33 2.01
C GLU A 779 -8.55 4.43 2.95
N ASN A 780 -9.25 3.47 3.56
CA ASN A 780 -8.59 2.48 4.39
C ASN A 780 -7.76 1.55 3.49
N SER A 781 -6.54 1.29 3.94
CA SER A 781 -5.63 0.37 3.27
C SER A 781 -6.18 -1.06 3.20
N LYS A 782 -5.58 -1.88 2.34
CA LYS A 782 -6.01 -3.27 2.18
C LYS A 782 -5.56 -4.14 3.35
N LYS A 783 -4.41 -3.82 3.95
CA LYS A 783 -3.76 -4.65 4.98
C LYS A 783 -3.85 -4.01 6.36
N THR A 784 -3.89 -4.86 7.37
CA THR A 784 -3.82 -4.43 8.77
C THR A 784 -2.44 -3.87 9.07
N ALA A 785 -2.38 -2.57 9.41
CA ALA A 785 -1.14 -1.89 9.77
C ALA A 785 -0.94 -1.80 11.28
N VAL A 786 -2.03 -1.78 12.05
CA VAL A 786 -2.02 -1.48 13.48
C VAL A 786 -2.81 -2.52 14.26
N ASN A 787 -2.29 -2.87 15.43
CA ASN A 787 -2.97 -3.64 16.45
C ASN A 787 -3.19 -2.80 17.70
N PHE A 788 -4.33 -3.01 18.37
CA PHE A 788 -4.61 -2.38 19.66
C PHE A 788 -3.93 -3.14 20.80
N ILE A 789 -3.24 -2.38 21.64
CA ILE A 789 -2.70 -2.85 22.92
C ILE A 789 -3.83 -2.80 23.94
N ASN A 790 -4.45 -1.62 24.09
CA ASN A 790 -5.52 -1.37 25.06
C ASN A 790 -6.87 -1.14 24.37
N VAL A 791 -7.96 -1.26 25.14
CA VAL A 791 -9.30 -0.89 24.68
C VAL A 791 -9.39 0.63 24.48
N PRO A 792 -9.75 1.13 23.28
CA PRO A 792 -9.90 2.57 23.01
C PRO A 792 -10.96 3.21 23.91
N ASN A 793 -10.76 4.46 24.34
CA ASN A 793 -11.79 5.19 25.07
C ASN A 793 -12.87 5.68 24.10
N VAL A 794 -14.14 5.57 24.48
CA VAL A 794 -15.25 6.06 23.65
C VAL A 794 -16.12 7.03 24.44
N ASN A 795 -16.21 8.25 23.93
CA ASN A 795 -17.07 9.29 24.50
C ASN A 795 -18.28 9.49 23.59
N SER A 796 -19.48 9.57 24.16
CA SER A 796 -20.64 10.09 23.45
C SER A 796 -20.51 11.61 23.24
N SER A 797 -21.09 12.10 22.16
CA SER A 797 -21.14 13.52 21.78
C SER A 797 -22.47 13.76 21.08
N ASP A 798 -23.17 14.85 21.36
CA ASP A 798 -24.38 15.25 20.62
C ASP A 798 -24.19 16.61 19.94
N LYS A 799 -22.95 16.88 19.55
CA LYS A 799 -22.54 18.18 19.05
C LYS A 799 -22.81 18.30 17.56
N LEU A 800 -23.44 19.41 17.18
CA LEU A 800 -23.68 19.80 15.79
C LEU A 800 -22.76 20.97 15.44
N TYR A 801 -21.94 20.77 14.42
CA TYR A 801 -21.01 21.77 13.92
C TYR A 801 -21.33 22.19 12.50
N LEU A 802 -21.14 23.48 12.27
CA LEU A 802 -21.03 24.06 10.95
C LEU A 802 -19.58 24.49 10.73
N GLU A 803 -18.95 24.01 9.66
CA GLU A 803 -17.57 24.29 9.31
C GLU A 803 -17.48 24.87 7.90
N MET A 804 -16.67 25.91 7.76
CA MET A 804 -16.36 26.58 6.51
C MET A 804 -14.87 26.42 6.24
N ILE A 805 -14.54 25.86 5.08
CA ILE A 805 -13.16 25.56 4.73
C ILE A 805 -12.84 26.22 3.40
N LYS A 806 -12.00 27.24 3.49
CA LYS A 806 -11.37 27.88 2.33
C LYS A 806 -9.93 27.39 2.24
N PRO A 807 -9.60 26.43 1.36
CA PRO A 807 -8.24 25.92 1.23
C PRO A 807 -7.29 26.99 0.70
N ILE A 808 -6.10 27.10 1.29
CA ILE A 808 -5.04 28.03 0.84
C ILE A 808 -4.03 27.30 -0.04
N THR A 809 -3.88 25.98 0.14
CA THR A 809 -2.99 25.11 -0.64
C THR A 809 -3.68 23.82 -1.09
N THR A 810 -3.19 23.17 -2.15
CA THR A 810 -3.69 21.88 -2.66
C THR A 810 -3.62 20.79 -1.60
N LEU A 811 -2.57 20.83 -0.77
CA LEU A 811 -2.40 19.89 0.33
C LEU A 811 -3.45 20.13 1.44
N GLU A 812 -3.70 21.40 1.78
CA GLU A 812 -4.73 21.76 2.74
C GLU A 812 -6.13 21.41 2.23
N ASP A 813 -6.42 21.64 0.94
CA ASP A 813 -7.68 21.22 0.29
C ASP A 813 -7.85 19.70 0.36
N PHE A 814 -6.80 18.95 0.03
CA PHE A 814 -6.78 17.49 0.12
C PHE A 814 -7.12 17.01 1.54
N PHE A 815 -6.44 17.51 2.57
CA PHE A 815 -6.71 17.05 3.94
C PHE A 815 -8.10 17.44 4.41
N LYS A 816 -8.53 18.67 4.10
CA LYS A 816 -9.82 19.17 4.56
C LYS A 816 -11.02 18.51 3.87
N SER A 817 -10.94 18.31 2.55
CA SER A 817 -11.96 17.55 1.80
C SER A 817 -12.09 16.10 2.26
N ASN A 818 -11.02 15.54 2.84
CA ASN A 818 -10.97 14.21 3.45
C ASN A 818 -11.24 14.20 4.97
N ASN A 819 -11.91 15.23 5.49
CA ASN A 819 -12.33 15.33 6.89
C ASN A 819 -11.17 15.28 7.91
N VAL A 820 -9.96 15.68 7.53
CA VAL A 820 -8.81 15.78 8.44
C VAL A 820 -8.79 17.17 9.10
N ASN A 821 -8.98 17.22 10.42
CA ASN A 821 -9.19 18.50 11.09
C ASN A 821 -7.90 19.20 11.53
N LYS A 822 -7.01 18.47 12.21
CA LYS A 822 -5.74 19.00 12.74
C LYS A 822 -4.58 18.40 11.96
N PHE A 823 -3.98 19.21 11.10
CA PHE A 823 -2.83 18.80 10.29
C PHE A 823 -1.59 18.54 11.18
N LEU A 824 -0.77 17.57 10.78
CA LEU A 824 0.52 17.25 11.40
C LEU A 824 1.42 18.50 11.37
N ASN A 825 1.73 19.05 12.55
CA ASN A 825 2.73 20.11 12.72
C ASN A 825 4.17 19.55 12.81
N LYS A 826 4.42 18.29 12.41
CA LYS A 826 5.72 17.63 12.52
C LYS A 826 6.26 17.27 11.15
N ASP A 827 7.58 17.41 11.01
CA ASP A 827 8.39 17.00 9.86
C ASP A 827 7.83 15.73 9.21
N MET A 828 7.23 15.89 8.04
CA MET A 828 6.66 14.78 7.29
C MET A 828 7.81 14.00 6.66
N THR A 829 8.43 13.08 7.41
CA THR A 829 9.46 12.18 6.88
C THR A 829 8.99 11.49 5.60
N LEU A 830 7.70 11.14 5.50
CA LEU A 830 7.08 10.52 4.32
C LEU A 830 6.63 11.52 3.24
N LEU A 831 6.93 12.81 3.37
CA LEU A 831 6.56 13.84 2.40
C LEU A 831 7.02 13.54 0.97
N PRO A 832 8.22 12.96 0.72
CA PRO A 832 8.62 12.58 -0.63
C PRO A 832 7.62 11.62 -1.29
N PHE A 833 7.15 10.61 -0.55
CA PHE A 833 6.17 9.64 -1.06
C PHE A 833 4.78 10.25 -1.28
N ILE A 834 4.34 11.09 -0.33
CA ILE A 834 3.05 11.77 -0.41
C ILE A 834 3.02 12.78 -1.57
N LYS A 835 4.09 13.57 -1.75
CA LYS A 835 4.21 14.52 -2.85
C LYS A 835 4.17 13.82 -4.21
N ASN A 836 4.89 12.72 -4.39
CA ASN A 836 4.83 11.95 -5.63
C ASN A 836 3.40 11.50 -5.96
N SER A 837 2.61 11.16 -4.94
CA SER A 837 1.20 10.78 -5.11
C SER A 837 0.31 11.98 -5.51
N ILE A 838 0.57 13.18 -4.96
CA ILE A 838 -0.25 14.38 -5.17
C ILE A 838 0.14 15.18 -6.42
N HIS A 839 1.41 15.13 -6.86
CA HIS A 839 1.95 15.98 -7.94
C HIS A 839 1.30 15.73 -9.32
N SER A 840 0.56 14.64 -9.47
CA SER A 840 -0.09 14.23 -10.72
C SER A 840 -1.29 15.09 -11.14
N VAL A 841 -1.75 16.03 -10.31
CA VAL A 841 -2.92 16.87 -10.63
C VAL A 841 -2.59 18.35 -10.45
N ASN A 842 -2.40 19.06 -11.56
CA ASN A 842 -2.49 20.52 -11.61
C ASN A 842 -3.95 20.93 -11.35
N LEU A 843 -4.37 20.96 -10.08
CA LEU A 843 -5.66 21.54 -9.71
C LEU A 843 -5.55 23.06 -9.87
N SER A 844 -6.17 23.60 -10.92
CA SER A 844 -6.41 25.04 -11.01
C SER A 844 -7.25 25.42 -9.79
N TYR A 845 -6.72 26.31 -8.93
CA TYR A 845 -7.46 26.87 -7.80
C TYR A 845 -8.65 27.64 -8.35
N GLU A 846 -9.78 26.98 -8.50
CA GLU A 846 -11.06 27.66 -8.61
C GLU A 846 -11.45 28.18 -7.23
N ASP A 847 -11.97 29.39 -7.19
CA ASP A 847 -12.27 30.16 -5.99
C ASP A 847 -13.52 29.56 -5.30
N TYR A 848 -13.38 28.41 -4.61
CA TYR A 848 -14.48 27.74 -3.89
C TYR A 848 -14.21 27.55 -2.38
N THR A 849 -15.28 27.42 -1.61
CA THR A 849 -15.29 27.14 -0.17
C THR A 849 -16.18 25.92 0.09
N HIS A 850 -15.67 25.00 0.90
CA HIS A 850 -16.46 23.88 1.38
C HIS A 850 -17.29 24.31 2.59
N PHE A 851 -18.57 23.99 2.55
CA PHE A 851 -19.54 24.26 3.61
C PHE A 851 -20.05 22.94 4.15
N MET A 852 -19.73 22.63 5.41
CA MET A 852 -19.91 21.30 5.98
C MET A 852 -20.73 21.33 7.26
N ILE A 853 -21.72 20.43 7.35
CA ILE A 853 -22.46 20.14 8.58
C ILE A 853 -21.99 18.80 9.11
N LYS A 854 -21.60 18.76 10.38
CA LYS A 854 -21.15 17.55 11.07
C LYS A 854 -21.97 17.35 12.34
N CYS A 855 -22.63 16.19 12.44
CA CYS A 855 -23.36 15.76 13.63
C CYS A 855 -22.56 14.66 14.31
N GLU A 856 -21.91 14.95 15.42
CA GLU A 856 -21.16 13.96 16.18
C GLU A 856 -22.09 13.07 17.01
N ARG A 857 -21.71 11.80 17.17
CA ARG A 857 -22.35 10.83 18.08
C ARG A 857 -21.36 10.19 19.02
N TYR A 858 -20.21 9.79 18.50
CA TYR A 858 -19.17 9.13 19.28
C TYR A 858 -17.79 9.62 18.87
N ARG A 859 -16.89 9.67 19.85
CA ARG A 859 -15.46 9.91 19.64
C ARG A 859 -14.68 8.73 20.18
N ILE A 860 -13.96 8.04 19.32
CA ILE A 860 -13.03 6.98 19.68
C ILE A 860 -11.64 7.64 19.84
N LEU A 861 -11.09 7.52 21.04
CA LEU A 861 -9.84 8.16 21.45
C LEU A 861 -8.78 7.09 21.70
N LEU A 862 -7.65 7.26 21.02
CA LEU A 862 -6.44 6.45 21.11
C LEU A 862 -5.26 7.35 21.49
N SER A 863 -4.27 6.77 22.15
CA SER A 863 -2.93 7.35 22.26
C SER A 863 -1.93 6.51 21.47
N LYS A 864 -0.74 7.06 21.22
CA LYS A 864 0.37 6.31 20.61
C LYS A 864 0.74 5.05 21.43
N ALA A 865 0.55 5.08 22.75
CA ALA A 865 0.83 3.94 23.63
C ALA A 865 -0.25 2.84 23.57
N ASP A 866 -1.43 3.14 23.02
CA ASP A 866 -2.53 2.19 22.88
C ASP A 866 -2.44 1.35 21.60
N ILE A 867 -1.48 1.67 20.73
CA ILE A 867 -1.32 1.07 19.42
C ILE A 867 0.09 0.55 19.21
N LYS A 868 0.23 -0.50 18.41
CA LYS A 868 1.51 -0.99 17.89
C LYS A 868 1.37 -1.37 16.42
N PRO A 869 2.45 -1.34 15.65
CA PRO A 869 2.43 -1.89 14.29
C PRO A 869 2.08 -3.38 14.31
N SER A 870 1.46 -3.85 13.23
CA SER A 870 1.24 -5.29 13.04
C SER A 870 2.57 -5.97 12.71
N GLU A 871 2.72 -7.24 13.09
CA GLU A 871 3.94 -8.02 12.81
C GLU A 871 4.22 -8.09 11.29
N GLU A 872 3.18 -8.22 10.48
CA GLU A 872 3.29 -8.19 9.02
C GLU A 872 3.81 -6.84 8.50
N PHE A 873 3.36 -5.73 9.08
CA PHE A 873 3.82 -4.39 8.70
C PHE A 873 5.29 -4.17 9.12
N GLU A 874 5.67 -4.55 10.33
CA GLU A 874 7.07 -4.48 10.79
C GLU A 874 7.99 -5.29 9.86
N GLN A 875 7.61 -6.52 9.54
CA GLN A 875 8.40 -7.38 8.65
C GLN A 875 8.49 -6.82 7.23
N ALA A 876 7.41 -6.23 6.72
CA ALA A 876 7.41 -5.61 5.40
C ALA A 876 8.37 -4.41 5.33
N ILE A 877 8.44 -3.60 6.39
CA ILE A 877 9.42 -2.52 6.52
C ILE A 877 10.84 -3.07 6.56
N GLU A 878 11.12 -4.10 7.37
CA GLU A 878 12.45 -4.72 7.42
C GLU A 878 12.90 -5.27 6.07
N ASN A 879 12.00 -5.96 5.37
CA ASN A 879 12.26 -6.48 4.03
C ASN A 879 12.52 -5.36 3.01
N ALA A 880 11.80 -4.24 3.11
CA ALA A 880 12.01 -3.08 2.26
C ALA A 880 13.37 -2.39 2.56
N LEU A 881 13.75 -2.31 3.83
CA LEU A 881 15.02 -1.75 4.26
C LEU A 881 16.22 -2.60 3.81
N GLU A 882 16.14 -3.93 3.88
CA GLU A 882 17.19 -4.84 3.38
C GLU A 882 17.23 -4.95 1.85
N ASN A 883 16.27 -4.36 1.14
CA ASN A 883 16.24 -4.40 -0.32
C ASN A 883 17.29 -3.46 -0.95
N MET A 884 17.79 -3.83 -2.12
CA MET A 884 18.67 -2.99 -2.94
C MET A 884 17.96 -1.76 -3.51
N LYS A 885 16.63 -1.78 -3.66
CA LYS A 885 15.80 -0.66 -4.14
C LYS A 885 14.87 -0.15 -3.04
N PRO A 886 15.41 0.35 -1.91
CA PRO A 886 14.62 0.58 -0.71
C PRO A 886 13.52 1.63 -0.89
N PHE A 887 13.72 2.64 -1.75
CA PHE A 887 12.72 3.68 -1.98
C PHE A 887 11.41 3.12 -2.53
N THR A 888 11.50 2.33 -3.61
CA THR A 888 10.33 1.70 -4.25
C THR A 888 9.63 0.77 -3.29
N PHE A 889 10.39 -0.10 -2.61
CA PHE A 889 9.79 -1.06 -1.69
C PHE A 889 9.18 -0.40 -0.45
N LEU A 890 9.78 0.67 0.10
CA LEU A 890 9.17 1.42 1.20
C LEU A 890 7.89 2.12 0.75
N GLN A 891 7.90 2.73 -0.43
CA GLN A 891 6.70 3.35 -1.01
C GLN A 891 5.59 2.31 -1.18
N ASP A 892 5.90 1.14 -1.76
CA ASP A 892 4.95 0.03 -1.91
C ASP A 892 4.38 -0.44 -0.56
N VAL A 893 5.21 -0.47 0.49
CA VAL A 893 4.75 -0.82 1.84
C VAL A 893 3.75 0.21 2.35
N PHE A 894 4.05 1.51 2.28
CA PHE A 894 3.10 2.55 2.73
C PHE A 894 1.85 2.63 1.83
N ASP A 895 1.94 2.34 0.54
CA ASP A 895 0.79 2.23 -0.38
C ASP A 895 -0.13 1.04 -0.06
N ASN A 896 0.41 -0.04 0.52
CA ASN A 896 -0.38 -1.23 0.88
C ASN A 896 -0.95 -1.19 2.30
N TYR A 897 -0.24 -0.57 3.24
CA TYR A 897 -0.57 -0.55 4.67
C TYR A 897 -1.17 0.79 5.13
N GLY A 898 -0.86 1.89 4.46
CA GLY A 898 -1.27 3.24 4.85
C GLY A 898 -0.08 4.16 5.09
N TYR A 899 -0.29 5.45 4.87
CA TYR A 899 0.62 6.53 5.24
C TYR A 899 0.33 7.07 6.64
N PHE A 900 -0.95 7.14 7.00
CA PHE A 900 -1.41 7.82 8.21
C PHE A 900 -2.26 6.92 9.08
N TYR A 901 -2.32 7.25 10.37
CA TYR A 901 -3.22 6.61 11.31
C TYR A 901 -3.88 7.65 12.24
N PRO A 902 -5.22 7.67 12.36
CA PRO A 902 -5.92 8.62 13.23
C PRO A 902 -5.91 8.15 14.69
N LEU A 903 -5.53 9.04 15.61
CA LEU A 903 -5.66 8.77 17.05
C LEU A 903 -7.00 9.23 17.63
N ASN A 904 -7.73 10.10 16.93
CA ASN A 904 -9.09 10.51 17.29
C ASN A 904 -10.01 10.31 16.09
N ILE A 905 -11.00 9.43 16.24
CA ILE A 905 -11.95 9.09 15.18
C ILE A 905 -13.34 9.52 15.64
N VAL A 906 -13.98 10.38 14.85
CA VAL A 906 -15.31 10.90 15.15
C VAL A 906 -16.34 10.19 14.28
N LEU A 907 -17.31 9.56 14.93
CA LEU A 907 -18.43 8.88 14.30
C LEU A 907 -19.68 9.74 14.40
N GLY A 908 -20.47 9.75 13.32
CA GLY A 908 -21.67 10.56 13.24
C GLY A 908 -22.27 10.55 11.83
N LYS A 909 -22.81 11.68 11.39
CA LYS A 909 -23.12 11.93 9.98
C LYS A 909 -22.64 13.30 9.52
N SER A 910 -22.24 13.38 8.25
CA SER A 910 -21.75 14.62 7.65
C SER A 910 -22.49 14.95 6.35
N LEU A 911 -22.61 16.24 6.09
CA LEU A 911 -23.16 16.81 4.87
C LEU A 911 -22.22 17.88 4.35
N LYS A 912 -22.06 17.97 3.03
CA LYS A 912 -21.22 18.98 2.38
C LYS A 912 -21.95 19.71 1.27
N ASN A 913 -21.61 20.97 1.09
CA ASN A 913 -21.92 21.76 -0.10
C ASN A 913 -20.64 22.51 -0.52
N ILE A 914 -20.48 22.78 -1.81
CA ILE A 914 -19.35 23.52 -2.37
C ILE A 914 -19.92 24.82 -2.92
N LEU A 915 -19.44 25.95 -2.36
CA LEU A 915 -19.92 27.28 -2.71
C LEU A 915 -18.79 28.08 -3.39
N PRO A 916 -19.09 28.90 -4.41
CA PRO A 916 -18.11 29.84 -4.95
C PRO A 916 -17.74 30.88 -3.88
N ASN A 917 -16.46 31.25 -3.76
CA ASN A 917 -15.96 32.26 -2.83
C ASN A 917 -16.63 33.61 -3.03
N SER A 918 -17.04 33.93 -4.26
CA SER A 918 -17.81 35.16 -4.60
C SER A 918 -19.21 35.20 -3.98
N SER A 919 -19.73 34.06 -3.50
CA SER A 919 -21.10 33.92 -2.97
C SER A 919 -21.17 34.02 -1.44
N LEU A 920 -20.07 34.32 -0.75
CA LEU A 920 -19.99 34.30 0.71
C LEU A 920 -20.12 35.72 1.33
N PRO A 921 -21.20 36.04 2.05
CA PRO A 921 -21.33 37.32 2.76
C PRO A 921 -20.32 37.53 3.90
N PHE A 922 -19.81 36.45 4.51
CA PHE A 922 -18.74 36.45 5.51
C PHE A 922 -18.14 35.05 5.65
N THR A 923 -16.97 34.94 6.30
CA THR A 923 -16.27 33.68 6.55
C THR A 923 -16.13 33.41 8.05
N PHE A 924 -16.31 32.17 8.48
CA PHE A 924 -15.97 31.69 9.82
C PHE A 924 -15.23 30.36 9.73
N LYS A 925 -14.59 29.91 10.82
CA LYS A 925 -13.83 28.65 10.81
C LYS A 925 -14.71 27.46 11.19
N LYS A 926 -15.24 27.48 12.42
CA LYS A 926 -16.08 26.42 12.98
C LYS A 926 -17.04 27.02 14.01
N MET A 927 -18.30 26.60 13.97
CA MET A 927 -19.33 27.03 14.91
C MET A 927 -20.09 25.81 15.45
N GLU A 928 -20.25 25.73 16.78
CA GLU A 928 -21.08 24.73 17.45
C GLU A 928 -22.44 25.36 17.76
N SER A 929 -23.55 24.77 17.32
CA SER A 929 -24.89 25.35 17.54
C SER A 929 -26.03 24.35 17.37
N SER A 930 -27.25 24.73 17.77
CA SER A 930 -28.47 23.94 17.50
C SER A 930 -28.95 24.13 16.06
N PHE A 931 -29.75 23.20 15.54
CA PHE A 931 -30.28 23.30 14.18
C PHE A 931 -31.10 24.58 13.94
N GLU A 932 -31.93 24.97 14.90
CA GLU A 932 -32.75 26.19 14.82
C GLU A 932 -31.88 27.43 14.64
N SER A 933 -30.71 27.43 15.28
CA SER A 933 -29.74 28.52 15.23
C SER A 933 -28.93 28.55 13.91
N LEU A 934 -28.87 27.44 13.18
CA LEU A 934 -28.17 27.34 11.88
C LEU A 934 -29.02 27.77 10.68
N THR A 935 -30.36 27.72 10.80
CA THR A 935 -31.29 28.04 9.71
C THR A 935 -31.01 29.41 9.05
N PRO A 936 -30.79 30.50 9.81
CA PRO A 936 -30.48 31.81 9.23
C PRO A 936 -29.16 31.85 8.43
N PHE A 937 -28.18 31.01 8.79
CA PHE A 937 -26.93 30.92 8.04
C PHE A 937 -27.17 30.32 6.65
N PHE A 938 -27.98 29.27 6.56
CA PHE A 938 -28.32 28.65 5.27
C PHE A 938 -29.02 29.63 4.33
N ASP A 939 -29.90 30.47 4.87
CA ASP A 939 -30.55 31.53 4.10
C ASP A 939 -29.58 32.61 3.63
N ASN A 940 -28.67 33.06 4.51
CA ASN A 940 -27.64 34.05 4.15
C ASN A 940 -26.66 33.55 3.08
N PHE A 941 -26.33 32.25 3.07
CA PHE A 941 -25.45 31.63 2.07
C PHE A 941 -26.20 31.11 0.84
N ASN A 942 -27.53 31.28 0.79
CA ASN A 942 -28.40 30.75 -0.27
C ASN A 942 -28.20 29.25 -0.52
N VAL A 943 -28.03 28.47 0.56
CA VAL A 943 -27.81 27.03 0.51
C VAL A 943 -29.16 26.32 0.54
N SER A 944 -29.59 25.77 -0.60
CA SER A 944 -30.87 25.06 -0.71
C SER A 944 -30.76 23.55 -0.47
N TYR A 945 -29.57 22.97 -0.61
CA TYR A 945 -29.33 21.54 -0.43
C TYR A 945 -27.95 21.24 0.12
N PHE A 946 -27.77 20.01 0.57
CA PHE A 946 -26.48 19.43 0.92
C PHE A 946 -26.32 18.04 0.31
N LEU A 947 -25.08 17.60 0.17
CA LEU A 947 -24.71 16.28 -0.32
C LEU A 947 -24.24 15.40 0.83
N THR A 948 -24.72 14.16 0.88
CA THR A 948 -24.16 13.10 1.72
C THR A 948 -22.81 12.64 1.18
N LYS A 949 -22.05 11.89 1.98
CA LYS A 949 -20.79 11.25 1.51
C LYS A 949 -21.00 10.34 0.30
N LYS A 950 -22.19 9.73 0.16
CA LYS A 950 -22.58 8.88 -0.99
C LYS A 950 -23.16 9.68 -2.17
N GLY A 951 -23.19 11.01 -2.09
CA GLY A 951 -23.70 11.90 -3.14
C GLY A 951 -25.22 12.06 -3.19
N SER A 952 -25.95 11.56 -2.20
CA SER A 952 -27.40 11.79 -2.10
C SER A 952 -27.70 13.24 -1.71
N ILE A 953 -28.72 13.82 -2.31
CA ILE A 953 -29.14 15.20 -2.04
C ILE A 953 -30.09 15.21 -0.83
N ILE A 954 -29.81 16.09 0.13
CA ILE A 954 -30.67 16.41 1.27
C ILE A 954 -31.07 17.87 1.15
N GLU A 955 -32.36 18.12 0.95
CA GLU A 955 -32.88 19.49 0.93
C GLU A 955 -32.87 20.10 2.34
N LYS A 956 -32.77 21.43 2.41
CA LYS A 956 -32.75 22.18 3.68
C LYS A 956 -33.89 21.78 4.62
N ASP A 957 -35.10 21.58 4.09
CA ASP A 957 -36.31 21.30 4.87
C ASP A 957 -36.35 19.87 5.44
N ASP A 958 -35.58 18.94 4.87
CA ASP A 958 -35.47 17.56 5.33
C ASP A 958 -34.30 17.35 6.31
N LEU A 959 -33.47 18.38 6.54
CA LEU A 959 -32.33 18.34 7.44
C LEU A 959 -32.71 17.96 8.89
N PRO A 960 -33.82 18.44 9.50
CA PRO A 960 -34.25 17.98 10.83
C PRO A 960 -34.51 16.48 10.90
N LYS A 961 -35.23 15.93 9.90
CA LYS A 961 -35.52 14.49 9.82
C LYS A 961 -34.22 13.70 9.67
N TRP A 962 -33.29 14.22 8.87
CA TRP A 962 -31.98 13.63 8.69
C TRP A 962 -31.18 13.57 10.00
N ILE A 963 -31.15 14.64 10.81
CA ILE A 963 -30.47 14.67 12.11
C ILE A 963 -31.06 13.64 13.10
N GLN A 964 -32.39 13.47 13.09
CA GLN A 964 -33.05 12.48 13.95
C GLN A 964 -32.77 11.03 13.52
N SER A 965 -32.53 10.78 12.23
CA SER A 965 -32.25 9.45 11.68
C SER A 965 -30.85 8.89 11.98
N ILE A 966 -29.98 9.65 12.65
CA ILE A 966 -28.54 9.34 12.78
C ILE A 966 -28.27 8.05 13.58
N ASN A 967 -29.11 7.71 14.55
CA ASN A 967 -28.80 6.68 15.55
C ASN A 967 -28.56 5.26 14.98
N ASN A 968 -29.03 4.98 13.76
CA ASN A 968 -28.94 3.64 13.16
C ASN A 968 -27.89 3.50 12.04
N ASP A 969 -27.28 4.60 11.58
CA ASP A 969 -26.41 4.61 10.39
C ASP A 969 -25.25 5.61 10.61
N LEU A 970 -24.18 5.15 11.25
CA LEU A 970 -23.01 5.97 11.56
C LEU A 970 -21.98 5.88 10.44
N GLU A 971 -21.27 6.99 10.19
CA GLU A 971 -20.08 7.05 9.35
C GLU A 971 -18.94 7.77 10.07
N ILE A 972 -17.70 7.59 9.58
CA ILE A 972 -16.59 8.43 10.00
C ILE A 972 -16.74 9.81 9.35
N ILE A 973 -16.89 10.83 10.19
CA ILE A 973 -17.10 12.22 9.79
C ILE A 973 -15.89 13.12 10.02
N GLU A 974 -14.94 12.66 10.83
CA GLU A 974 -13.71 13.40 11.11
C GLU A 974 -12.59 12.47 11.58
N PHE A 975 -11.41 12.67 10.99
CA PHE A 975 -10.15 12.15 11.50
C PHE A 975 -9.39 13.31 12.16
N ASP A 976 -9.03 13.13 13.42
CA ASP A 976 -8.32 14.13 14.21
C ASP A 976 -7.11 13.50 14.90
N ASN A 977 -6.15 14.34 15.29
CA ASN A 977 -4.87 13.92 15.88
C ASN A 977 -4.19 12.78 15.09
N ILE A 978 -3.99 13.01 13.80
CA ILE A 978 -3.39 12.03 12.90
C ILE A 978 -1.88 11.95 13.16
N ILE A 979 -1.34 10.74 13.12
CA ILE A 979 0.10 10.45 13.13
C ILE A 979 0.50 9.74 11.84
N SER A 980 1.79 9.76 11.52
CA SER A 980 2.32 8.92 10.44
C SER A 980 2.42 7.48 10.90
N LEU A 981 2.19 6.51 10.01
CA LEU A 981 2.50 5.10 10.31
C LEU A 981 4.02 4.88 10.49
N TYR A 982 4.86 5.80 10.00
CA TYR A 982 6.27 5.86 10.36
C TYR A 982 6.47 6.06 11.87
N ASP A 983 5.63 6.88 12.52
CA ASP A 983 5.83 7.28 13.92
C ASP A 983 5.65 6.11 14.90
N ILE A 984 4.93 5.06 14.51
CA ILE A 984 4.68 3.88 15.36
C ILE A 984 5.77 2.80 15.25
N LEU A 985 6.68 2.92 14.30
CA LEU A 985 7.80 1.99 14.11
C LEU A 985 8.84 2.10 15.24
N LYS A 986 9.72 1.10 15.34
CA LYS A 986 10.84 1.10 16.28
C LYS A 986 11.87 2.18 15.89
N GLU A 987 12.60 2.72 16.86
CA GLU A 987 13.58 3.80 16.64
C GLU A 987 14.66 3.44 15.60
N GLU A 988 15.13 2.18 15.59
CA GLU A 988 16.11 1.69 14.62
C GLU A 988 15.58 1.69 13.17
N GLN A 989 14.32 1.27 13.00
CA GLN A 989 13.63 1.30 11.71
C GLN A 989 13.42 2.76 11.26
N GLN A 990 13.00 3.62 12.18
CA GLN A 990 12.83 5.05 11.92
C GLN A 990 14.13 5.73 11.47
N ARG A 991 15.26 5.43 12.13
CA ARG A 991 16.59 5.93 11.77
C ARG A 991 17.00 5.45 10.37
N SER A 992 16.79 4.17 10.08
CA SER A 992 17.11 3.58 8.77
C SER A 992 16.31 4.22 7.62
N ILE A 993 15.01 4.43 7.81
CA ILE A 993 14.15 5.13 6.86
C ILE A 993 14.61 6.58 6.68
N ASN A 994 14.97 7.29 7.75
CA ASN A 994 15.47 8.67 7.66
C ASN A 994 16.75 8.77 6.83
N ILE A 995 17.68 7.83 7.00
CA ILE A 995 18.91 7.81 6.19
C ILE A 995 18.56 7.72 4.70
N ILE A 996 17.63 6.84 4.34
CA ILE A 996 17.17 6.65 2.96
C ILE A 996 16.51 7.93 2.44
N LEU A 997 15.52 8.47 3.15
CA LEU A 997 14.72 9.60 2.66
C LEU A 997 15.44 10.95 2.69
N ASN A 998 16.24 11.23 3.72
CA ASN A 998 16.91 12.53 3.87
C ASN A 998 18.14 12.64 2.96
N THR A 999 18.81 11.53 2.63
CA THR A 999 20.02 11.55 1.80
C THR A 999 19.79 11.16 0.34
N GLN A 1000 18.52 11.01 -0.06
CA GLN A 1000 18.14 10.53 -1.39
C GLN A 1000 18.71 11.33 -2.56
N ASN A 1001 18.96 12.63 -2.36
CA ASN A 1001 19.48 13.55 -3.38
C ASN A 1001 20.96 13.89 -3.20
N ASN A 1002 21.64 13.27 -2.22
CA ASN A 1002 23.06 13.49 -1.95
C ASN A 1002 23.89 12.37 -2.57
N ASN A 1003 25.16 12.65 -2.87
CA ASN A 1003 26.09 11.60 -3.29
C ASN A 1003 26.35 10.64 -2.12
N LYS A 1004 26.13 9.34 -2.38
CA LYS A 1004 26.30 8.25 -1.42
C LYS A 1004 27.00 7.06 -2.08
N ILE A 1005 27.55 6.16 -1.26
CA ILE A 1005 27.94 4.82 -1.72
C ILE A 1005 26.65 4.06 -2.02
N ILE A 1006 26.48 3.70 -3.29
CA ILE A 1006 25.29 3.01 -3.80
C ILE A 1006 25.44 1.51 -3.65
N MET A 1007 26.62 0.99 -3.95
CA MET A 1007 26.92 -0.44 -3.98
C MET A 1007 28.44 -0.65 -3.94
N THR A 1008 28.88 -1.76 -3.40
CA THR A 1008 30.29 -2.18 -3.39
C THR A 1008 30.44 -3.61 -3.91
N GLY A 1009 31.62 -3.96 -4.42
CA GLY A 1009 31.85 -5.31 -4.90
C GLY A 1009 33.31 -5.70 -4.98
N ILE A 1010 33.52 -7.00 -5.11
CA ILE A 1010 34.83 -7.62 -5.31
C ILE A 1010 34.70 -8.61 -6.45
N VAL A 1011 35.55 -8.43 -7.45
CA VAL A 1011 35.60 -9.28 -8.66
C VAL A 1011 37.00 -9.86 -8.80
N ASP A 1012 37.09 -11.16 -9.10
CA ASP A 1012 38.36 -11.81 -9.36
C ASP A 1012 38.88 -11.58 -10.79
N LEU A 1013 40.18 -11.79 -10.95
CA LEU A 1013 40.92 -11.52 -12.18
C LEU A 1013 41.46 -12.80 -12.83
N GLU A 1014 40.92 -13.97 -12.48
CA GLU A 1014 41.43 -15.28 -12.92
C GLU A 1014 41.36 -15.48 -14.44
N ASP A 1015 40.46 -14.78 -15.12
CA ASP A 1015 40.24 -14.83 -16.57
C ASP A 1015 41.20 -13.92 -17.37
N LEU A 1016 42.07 -13.16 -16.72
CA LEU A 1016 43.03 -12.29 -17.40
C LEU A 1016 44.24 -13.07 -17.93
N ASN A 1017 44.76 -12.66 -19.09
CA ASN A 1017 45.97 -13.25 -19.68
C ASN A 1017 47.23 -12.60 -19.12
N ILE A 1018 48.02 -13.33 -18.32
CA ILE A 1018 49.26 -12.89 -17.65
C ILE A 1018 50.28 -12.24 -18.59
N ASN A 1019 50.29 -12.58 -19.88
CA ASN A 1019 51.27 -12.07 -20.84
C ASN A 1019 51.00 -10.63 -21.30
N ASN A 1020 49.83 -10.07 -21.00
CA ASN A 1020 49.48 -8.70 -21.40
C ASN A 1020 49.92 -7.71 -20.32
N THR A 1021 50.37 -6.52 -20.74
CA THR A 1021 50.71 -5.42 -19.81
C THR A 1021 49.52 -4.51 -19.51
N GLU A 1022 48.48 -4.61 -20.33
CA GLU A 1022 47.20 -3.90 -20.20
C GLU A 1022 46.05 -4.90 -20.32
N HIS A 1023 45.10 -4.81 -19.40
CA HIS A 1023 43.91 -5.66 -19.35
C HIS A 1023 42.64 -4.83 -19.29
N TYR A 1024 41.57 -5.36 -19.88
CA TYR A 1024 40.24 -4.79 -19.76
C TYR A 1024 39.32 -5.85 -19.15
N LYS A 1025 38.78 -5.56 -17.97
CA LYS A 1025 37.81 -6.41 -17.29
C LYS A 1025 36.45 -5.72 -17.29
N ARG A 1026 35.44 -6.37 -17.86
CA ARG A 1026 34.05 -5.93 -17.73
C ARG A 1026 33.51 -6.39 -16.37
N ILE A 1027 32.91 -5.47 -15.62
CA ILE A 1027 32.27 -5.74 -14.34
C ILE A 1027 30.78 -5.49 -14.49
N ASN A 1028 30.00 -6.55 -14.33
CA ASN A 1028 28.54 -6.48 -14.34
C ASN A 1028 28.03 -6.31 -12.91
N ILE A 1029 27.02 -5.46 -12.75
CA ILE A 1029 26.40 -5.18 -11.45
C ILE A 1029 24.99 -5.76 -11.39
N ASN A 1030 24.61 -6.25 -10.22
CA ASN A 1030 23.28 -6.75 -9.93
C ASN A 1030 22.78 -6.18 -8.60
N PRO A 1031 21.60 -5.53 -8.53
CA PRO A 1031 20.73 -5.18 -9.66
C PRO A 1031 21.34 -4.13 -10.60
N SER A 1032 20.87 -4.12 -11.85
CA SER A 1032 21.15 -3.04 -12.79
C SER A 1032 20.46 -1.73 -12.36
N PHE A 1033 21.04 -0.61 -12.76
CA PHE A 1033 20.50 0.74 -12.50
C PHE A 1033 19.54 1.18 -13.60
N GLU A 1034 18.84 2.30 -13.40
CA GLU A 1034 18.00 2.90 -14.46
C GLU A 1034 18.82 3.65 -15.52
N ASN A 1035 19.96 4.20 -15.12
CA ASN A 1035 20.84 4.96 -15.99
C ASN A 1035 22.31 4.79 -15.56
N GLY A 1036 23.23 5.20 -16.44
CA GLY A 1036 24.68 5.12 -16.21
C GLY A 1036 25.30 6.31 -15.47
N LYS A 1037 24.52 7.14 -14.77
CA LYS A 1037 25.03 8.37 -14.12
C LYS A 1037 25.63 8.09 -12.74
N PHE A 1038 26.67 7.26 -12.70
CA PHE A 1038 27.39 6.93 -11.48
C PHE A 1038 28.90 6.99 -11.69
N GLU A 1039 29.65 6.97 -10.60
CA GLU A 1039 31.11 6.97 -10.62
C GLU A 1039 31.64 5.80 -9.81
N VAL A 1040 32.73 5.22 -10.30
CA VAL A 1040 33.36 4.06 -9.68
C VAL A 1040 34.73 4.45 -9.18
N PHE A 1041 35.00 4.03 -7.94
CA PHE A 1041 36.30 4.12 -7.30
C PHE A 1041 36.73 2.73 -6.87
N GLY A 1042 38.02 2.45 -6.87
CA GLY A 1042 38.51 1.13 -6.54
C GLY A 1042 40.00 0.97 -6.70
N SER A 1043 40.47 -0.22 -6.36
CA SER A 1043 41.88 -0.60 -6.36
C SER A 1043 42.04 -2.08 -6.68
N ILE A 1044 43.26 -2.47 -7.06
CA ILE A 1044 43.66 -3.87 -7.11
C ILE A 1044 44.15 -4.27 -5.71
N ILE A 1045 43.63 -5.37 -5.19
CA ILE A 1045 44.02 -5.93 -3.89
C ILE A 1045 44.60 -7.33 -4.05
N SER A 1046 45.47 -7.67 -3.10
CA SER A 1046 46.14 -8.97 -3.05
C SER A 1046 45.18 -10.15 -2.90
N ASN A 1047 45.65 -11.36 -3.23
CA ASN A 1047 44.89 -12.61 -3.09
C ASN A 1047 44.35 -12.82 -1.66
N ASN A 1048 45.16 -12.49 -0.65
CA ASN A 1048 44.76 -12.58 0.76
C ASN A 1048 43.82 -11.46 1.22
N LYS A 1049 43.48 -10.50 0.35
CA LYS A 1049 42.58 -9.35 0.57
C LYS A 1049 42.99 -8.46 1.74
N LYS A 1050 44.30 -8.37 2.02
CA LYS A 1050 44.86 -7.56 3.13
C LYS A 1050 45.71 -6.39 2.67
N GLU A 1051 46.07 -6.34 1.40
CA GLU A 1051 46.99 -5.33 0.87
C GLU A 1051 46.45 -4.68 -0.39
N ASN A 1052 46.65 -3.37 -0.50
CA ASN A 1052 46.33 -2.56 -1.67
C ASN A 1052 47.58 -2.48 -2.58
N LEU A 1053 47.44 -2.93 -3.82
CA LEU A 1053 48.55 -3.10 -4.78
C LEU A 1053 48.72 -1.91 -5.74
N LYS A 1054 48.32 -0.70 -5.32
CA LYS A 1054 48.44 0.54 -6.11
C LYS A 1054 49.86 0.93 -6.55
N SER A 1055 50.91 0.39 -5.92
CA SER A 1055 52.30 0.57 -6.36
C SER A 1055 52.66 -0.31 -7.56
N GLU A 1056 51.96 -1.44 -7.73
CA GLU A 1056 52.25 -2.47 -8.72
C GLU A 1056 51.30 -2.36 -9.93
N PHE A 1057 50.04 -2.02 -9.68
CA PHE A 1057 49.00 -1.93 -10.70
C PHE A 1057 48.27 -0.59 -10.65
N PHE A 1058 48.06 -0.01 -11.83
CA PHE A 1058 47.15 1.11 -12.05
C PHE A 1058 45.79 0.58 -12.53
N VAL A 1059 44.70 1.10 -11.95
CA VAL A 1059 43.34 0.77 -12.38
C VAL A 1059 42.54 2.05 -12.64
N ARG A 1060 41.81 2.06 -13.75
CA ARG A 1060 40.89 3.13 -14.14
C ARG A 1060 39.54 2.55 -14.47
N PHE A 1061 38.48 3.24 -14.05
CA PHE A 1061 37.11 2.82 -14.33
C PHE A 1061 36.45 3.74 -15.36
N GLY A 1062 35.72 3.15 -16.30
CA GLY A 1062 35.02 3.87 -17.36
C GLY A 1062 34.06 2.97 -18.13
N LEU A 1063 33.58 3.44 -19.28
CA LEU A 1063 32.60 2.72 -20.11
C LEU A 1063 31.36 2.30 -19.31
N TYR A 1064 30.74 3.29 -18.66
CA TYR A 1064 29.56 3.10 -17.82
C TYR A 1064 28.30 2.84 -18.64
N ASP A 1065 27.50 1.88 -18.19
CA ASP A 1065 26.14 1.67 -18.66
C ASP A 1065 25.27 1.16 -17.48
N PRO A 1066 23.95 1.04 -17.66
CA PRO A 1066 23.06 0.62 -16.57
C PRO A 1066 23.38 -0.77 -15.97
N ASN A 1067 24.10 -1.62 -16.71
CA ASN A 1067 24.43 -2.99 -16.31
C ASN A 1067 25.83 -3.10 -15.69
N GLY A 1068 26.63 -2.04 -15.68
CA GLY A 1068 27.94 -2.03 -15.03
C GLY A 1068 28.95 -1.11 -15.71
N PHE A 1069 30.22 -1.49 -15.60
CA PHE A 1069 31.35 -0.65 -16.03
C PHE A 1069 32.54 -1.53 -16.40
N SER A 1070 33.55 -0.92 -17.02
CA SER A 1070 34.80 -1.60 -17.36
C SER A 1070 35.95 -1.02 -16.54
N ALA A 1071 36.84 -1.91 -16.10
CA ALA A 1071 38.11 -1.58 -15.47
C ALA A 1071 39.26 -1.81 -16.47
N MET A 1072 40.03 -0.77 -16.73
CA MET A 1072 41.32 -0.87 -17.43
C MET A 1072 42.41 -1.01 -16.38
N ILE A 1073 43.24 -2.05 -16.49
CA ILE A 1073 44.31 -2.37 -15.56
C ILE A 1073 45.63 -2.31 -16.32
N LYS A 1074 46.63 -1.58 -15.79
CA LYS A 1074 47.98 -1.52 -16.34
C LYS A 1074 49.01 -1.86 -15.28
N THR A 1075 49.96 -2.72 -15.63
CA THR A 1075 51.08 -3.06 -14.75
C THR A 1075 52.12 -1.93 -14.76
N LEU A 1076 52.43 -1.39 -13.58
CA LEU A 1076 53.38 -0.27 -13.41
C LEU A 1076 54.82 -0.78 -13.30
N ASN A 1077 55.03 -1.94 -12.66
CA ASN A 1077 56.33 -2.55 -12.47
C ASN A 1077 56.44 -3.88 -13.23
N LYS A 1078 57.20 -3.91 -14.33
CA LYS A 1078 57.39 -5.12 -15.15
C LYS A 1078 58.17 -6.24 -14.43
N ASN A 1079 58.86 -5.92 -13.33
CA ASN A 1079 59.63 -6.88 -12.53
C ASN A 1079 58.86 -7.34 -11.29
N SER A 1080 57.55 -7.07 -11.20
CA SER A 1080 56.71 -7.51 -10.09
C SER A 1080 56.59 -9.04 -10.05
N GLU A 1081 56.80 -9.64 -8.88
CA GLU A 1081 56.55 -11.08 -8.66
C GLU A 1081 55.05 -11.38 -8.46
N ILE A 1082 54.18 -10.36 -8.45
CA ILE A 1082 52.76 -10.51 -8.14
C ILE A 1082 51.98 -10.93 -9.39
N ASN A 1083 51.33 -12.10 -9.31
CA ASN A 1083 50.43 -12.59 -10.35
C ASN A 1083 49.07 -11.89 -10.31
N ILE A 1084 48.76 -11.08 -11.33
CA ILE A 1084 47.49 -10.34 -11.43
C ILE A 1084 46.26 -11.27 -11.47
N THR A 1085 46.40 -12.50 -11.97
CA THR A 1085 45.27 -13.45 -12.05
C THR A 1085 44.81 -13.97 -10.69
N GLU A 1086 45.67 -13.87 -9.67
CA GLU A 1086 45.35 -14.21 -8.28
C GLU A 1086 44.81 -13.03 -7.47
N CYS A 1087 44.76 -11.84 -8.08
CA CYS A 1087 44.34 -10.60 -7.44
C CYS A 1087 42.84 -10.35 -7.64
N TYR A 1088 42.33 -9.35 -6.92
CA TYR A 1088 40.93 -8.93 -7.01
C TYR A 1088 40.84 -7.43 -7.29
N ILE A 1089 39.76 -7.02 -7.96
CA ILE A 1089 39.34 -5.62 -8.00
C ILE A 1089 38.35 -5.40 -6.84
N LEU A 1090 38.71 -4.53 -5.90
CA LEU A 1090 37.77 -3.98 -4.93
C LEU A 1090 37.24 -2.66 -5.49
N TRP A 1091 35.91 -2.53 -5.58
CA TRP A 1091 35.27 -1.36 -6.15
C TRP A 1091 34.08 -0.87 -5.32
N MET A 1092 33.82 0.43 -5.41
CA MET A 1092 32.65 1.12 -4.85
C MET A 1092 32.03 2.03 -5.89
N ILE A 1093 30.71 1.99 -5.98
CA ILE A 1093 29.90 2.88 -6.81
C ILE A 1093 29.40 4.02 -5.94
N THR A 1094 29.58 5.25 -6.42
CA THR A 1094 29.00 6.45 -5.82
C THR A 1094 28.05 7.14 -6.78
N GLY A 1095 26.98 7.70 -6.25
CA GLY A 1095 25.96 8.38 -7.04
C GLY A 1095 24.82 8.92 -6.18
N ILE A 1096 23.78 9.44 -6.84
CA ILE A 1096 22.58 9.95 -6.18
C ILE A 1096 21.54 8.82 -6.11
N PRO A 1097 21.13 8.35 -4.92
CA PRO A 1097 20.21 7.23 -4.77
C PRO A 1097 18.87 7.40 -5.52
N SER A 1098 18.29 8.61 -5.51
CA SER A 1098 17.01 8.91 -6.18
C SER A 1098 17.09 8.84 -7.71
N GLU A 1099 18.28 9.03 -8.30
CA GLU A 1099 18.48 8.93 -9.75
C GLU A 1099 18.77 7.49 -10.22
N LEU A 1100 19.36 6.66 -9.37
CA LEU A 1100 19.75 5.29 -9.71
C LEU A 1100 18.70 4.26 -9.29
N LEU A 1101 17.77 4.64 -8.40
CA LEU A 1101 16.77 3.82 -7.71
C LEU A 1101 17.33 2.62 -6.92
N VAL A 1102 18.65 2.47 -6.87
CA VAL A 1102 19.37 1.47 -6.09
C VAL A 1102 20.11 2.19 -4.97
N PHE A 1103 20.04 1.64 -3.76
CA PHE A 1103 20.80 2.09 -2.60
C PHE A 1103 20.99 0.93 -1.63
N SER A 1104 22.12 0.23 -1.75
CA SER A 1104 22.40 -0.97 -0.94
C SER A 1104 22.29 -0.71 0.57
N PRO A 1105 21.75 -1.65 1.38
CA PRO A 1105 21.72 -1.55 2.83
C PRO A 1105 23.10 -1.61 3.52
N ARG A 1106 24.15 -2.03 2.82
CA ARG A 1106 25.43 -2.37 3.46
C ARG A 1106 26.22 -1.17 3.96
N ASN A 1107 26.14 -0.03 3.25
CA ASN A 1107 27.03 1.12 3.48
C ASN A 1107 26.30 2.47 3.52
N ARG A 1108 24.97 2.51 3.75
CA ARG A 1108 24.16 3.76 3.65
C ARG A 1108 24.58 4.86 4.62
N GLU A 1109 25.05 4.47 5.81
CA GLU A 1109 25.42 5.41 6.87
C GLU A 1109 26.74 6.12 6.61
N LEU A 1110 27.62 5.54 5.77
CA LEU A 1110 28.92 6.12 5.47
C LEU A 1110 28.78 7.52 4.84
N PRO A 1111 29.40 8.55 5.42
CA PRO A 1111 29.50 9.86 4.79
C PRO A 1111 30.48 9.79 3.62
N VAL A 1112 30.12 10.42 2.52
CA VAL A 1112 30.91 10.43 1.28
C VAL A 1112 30.96 11.86 0.78
N SER A 1113 32.15 12.38 0.57
CA SER A 1113 32.34 13.62 -0.17
C SER A 1113 32.90 13.31 -1.55
N ARG A 1114 32.19 13.73 -2.59
CA ARG A 1114 32.61 13.58 -3.98
C ARG A 1114 32.88 14.95 -4.60
N ILE A 1115 34.05 15.08 -5.21
CA ILE A 1115 34.49 16.28 -5.92
C ILE A 1115 34.84 15.87 -7.34
N LYS A 1116 34.49 16.71 -8.32
CA LYS A 1116 34.87 16.51 -9.72
C LYS A 1116 35.43 17.82 -10.25
N GLU A 1117 36.69 17.83 -10.66
CA GLU A 1117 37.39 19.02 -11.17
C GLU A 1117 38.09 18.73 -12.51
N PRO A 1118 37.92 19.60 -13.52
CA PRO A 1118 38.68 19.51 -14.76
C PRO A 1118 40.09 20.14 -14.59
N ILE A 1119 41.11 19.44 -15.05
CA ILE A 1119 42.51 19.86 -15.09
C ILE A 1119 42.95 19.95 -16.54
N THR A 1120 43.58 21.06 -16.91
CA THR A 1120 44.16 21.24 -18.25
C THR A 1120 45.65 20.96 -18.18
N LEU A 1121 46.10 19.86 -18.79
CA LEU A 1121 47.52 19.55 -18.93
C LEU A 1121 48.09 20.24 -20.18
N ARG A 1122 49.23 20.93 -20.04
CA ARG A 1122 50.06 21.37 -21.17
C ARG A 1122 51.23 20.41 -21.38
N ASN A 1123 51.78 20.37 -22.59
CA ASN A 1123 52.87 19.44 -22.94
C ASN A 1123 54.12 19.61 -22.09
N ASP A 1124 54.38 20.81 -21.56
CA ASP A 1124 55.57 21.13 -20.74
C ASP A 1124 55.43 20.78 -19.25
N ASP A 1125 54.24 20.36 -18.78
CA ASP A 1125 53.94 20.14 -17.36
C ASP A 1125 54.32 18.73 -16.83
N SER A 1126 55.48 18.18 -17.21
CA SER A 1126 55.94 16.91 -16.62
C SER A 1126 56.21 17.08 -15.11
N ASP A 1127 55.67 16.17 -14.28
CA ASP A 1127 55.79 16.20 -12.81
C ASP A 1127 55.17 17.43 -12.12
N SER A 1128 54.12 17.99 -12.71
CA SER A 1128 53.35 19.07 -12.09
C SER A 1128 52.50 18.55 -10.92
N ASN A 1129 52.61 19.27 -9.79
CA ASN A 1129 51.80 19.04 -8.60
C ASN A 1129 50.49 19.82 -8.71
N TYR A 1130 49.36 19.15 -8.56
CA TYR A 1130 48.04 19.75 -8.56
C TYR A 1130 47.41 19.64 -7.18
N SER A 1131 46.79 20.72 -6.72
CA SER A 1131 46.06 20.78 -5.46
C SER A 1131 44.56 20.90 -5.73
N ILE A 1132 43.76 20.05 -5.12
CA ILE A 1132 42.30 20.12 -5.12
C ILE A 1132 41.84 20.66 -3.76
N GLU A 1133 41.01 21.69 -3.77
CA GLU A 1133 40.45 22.30 -2.57
C GLU A 1133 39.13 21.62 -2.16
N ILE A 1134 38.97 21.41 -0.86
CA ILE A 1134 37.85 20.67 -0.28
C ILE A 1134 37.06 21.61 0.61
N SER A 1135 35.75 21.52 0.51
CA SER A 1135 34.79 22.36 1.24
C SER A 1135 34.73 22.11 2.76
N HIS A 1136 35.38 21.06 3.26
CA HIS A 1136 35.39 20.66 4.67
C HIS A 1136 36.78 20.20 5.10
N GLN A 1137 37.00 20.15 6.41
CA GLN A 1137 38.29 19.81 6.99
C GLN A 1137 38.54 18.30 6.94
N LEU A 1138 39.68 17.91 6.37
CA LEU A 1138 40.20 16.55 6.37
C LEU A 1138 40.80 16.17 7.72
N SER A 1139 40.67 14.91 8.08
CA SER A 1139 41.24 14.32 9.29
C SER A 1139 42.27 13.24 8.96
N GLN A 1140 43.21 13.04 9.88
CA GLN A 1140 44.12 11.89 9.80
C GLN A 1140 43.30 10.59 9.82
N GLY A 1141 43.68 9.65 8.96
CA GLY A 1141 43.00 8.38 8.75
C GLY A 1141 41.95 8.38 7.64
N ASP A 1142 41.53 9.55 7.13
CA ASP A 1142 40.55 9.61 6.04
C ASP A 1142 41.11 8.91 4.79
N ILE A 1143 40.21 8.33 3.99
CA ILE A 1143 40.59 7.60 2.78
C ILE A 1143 40.21 8.40 1.54
N VAL A 1144 41.19 8.61 0.67
CA VAL A 1144 41.03 9.30 -0.61
C VAL A 1144 41.14 8.30 -1.76
N SER A 1145 40.08 8.18 -2.55
CA SER A 1145 40.07 7.40 -3.80
C SER A 1145 39.89 8.34 -5.00
N ILE A 1146 40.58 8.03 -6.10
CA ILE A 1146 40.65 8.89 -7.28
C ILE A 1146 40.25 8.06 -8.50
N ASN A 1147 39.46 8.64 -9.39
CA ASN A 1147 39.26 8.12 -10.74
C ASN A 1147 39.43 9.27 -11.75
N ILE A 1148 39.91 8.95 -12.95
CA ILE A 1148 40.36 9.95 -13.93
C ILE A 1148 39.63 9.71 -15.24
N HIS A 1149 39.16 10.78 -15.88
CA HIS A 1149 38.53 10.72 -17.20
C HIS A 1149 39.24 11.65 -18.19
N CYS A 1150 39.80 11.08 -19.26
CA CYS A 1150 40.38 11.83 -20.37
C CYS A 1150 39.42 11.91 -21.55
N SER A 1151 39.28 13.09 -22.16
CA SER A 1151 38.36 13.36 -23.27
C SER A 1151 38.80 12.79 -24.64
N THR A 1152 40.05 12.38 -24.78
CA THR A 1152 40.67 11.95 -26.04
C THR A 1152 41.03 10.47 -26.03
N THR A 1153 40.54 9.71 -27.00
CA THR A 1153 40.64 8.23 -27.11
C THR A 1153 42.03 7.68 -27.43
N ASN A 1154 43.01 8.53 -27.74
CA ASN A 1154 44.32 8.13 -28.30
C ASN A 1154 45.51 8.33 -27.35
N TYR A 1155 45.30 8.64 -26.06
CA TYR A 1155 46.40 8.86 -25.11
C TYR A 1155 46.61 7.66 -24.20
N GLU A 1156 47.88 7.33 -23.92
CA GLU A 1156 48.25 6.36 -22.90
C GLU A 1156 47.68 6.73 -21.53
N PRO A 1157 47.40 5.73 -20.66
CA PRO A 1157 46.80 5.96 -19.35
C PRO A 1157 47.67 6.87 -18.48
N ILE A 1158 47.02 7.94 -17.97
CA ILE A 1158 47.62 8.94 -17.09
C ILE A 1158 47.47 8.47 -15.65
N ASN A 1159 48.60 8.29 -14.96
CA ASN A 1159 48.62 7.83 -13.57
C ASN A 1159 48.66 9.03 -12.62
N VAL A 1160 47.99 8.93 -11.47
CA VAL A 1160 47.95 9.99 -10.45
C VAL A 1160 48.38 9.43 -9.11
N LYS A 1161 49.35 10.09 -8.50
CA LYS A 1161 49.90 9.71 -7.21
C LYS A 1161 49.57 10.77 -6.16
N LEU A 1162 48.98 10.36 -5.03
CA LEU A 1162 48.86 11.24 -3.87
C LEU A 1162 50.26 11.56 -3.30
N ILE A 1163 50.57 12.85 -3.18
CA ILE A 1163 51.87 13.33 -2.66
C ILE A 1163 51.75 14.01 -1.30
N GLY A 1164 50.56 14.48 -0.92
CA GLY A 1164 50.31 14.96 0.43
C GLY A 1164 48.96 15.66 0.58
N TRP A 1165 48.63 16.04 1.81
CA TRP A 1165 47.37 16.71 2.15
C TRP A 1165 47.59 17.80 3.20
N SER A 1166 46.62 18.68 3.34
CA SER A 1166 46.53 19.68 4.41
C SER A 1166 45.07 19.83 4.85
N LYS A 1167 44.78 20.70 5.82
CA LYS A 1167 43.44 20.80 6.45
C LYS A 1167 42.27 20.78 5.46
N ASN A 1168 42.34 21.47 4.33
CA ASN A 1168 41.26 21.55 3.34
C ASN A 1168 41.74 21.30 1.89
N ARG A 1169 42.91 20.68 1.68
CA ARG A 1169 43.46 20.46 0.33
C ARG A 1169 44.11 19.09 0.21
N ILE A 1170 44.01 18.50 -0.98
CA ILE A 1170 44.75 17.30 -1.35
C ILE A 1170 45.64 17.60 -2.55
N ASN A 1171 46.90 17.18 -2.48
CA ASN A 1171 47.88 17.36 -3.53
C ASN A 1171 48.20 16.03 -4.21
N PHE A 1172 48.17 16.05 -5.53
CA PHE A 1172 48.49 14.90 -6.36
C PHE A 1172 49.52 15.27 -7.43
N GLN A 1173 50.36 14.30 -7.79
CA GLN A 1173 51.28 14.37 -8.91
C GLN A 1173 50.70 13.58 -10.09
N ILE A 1174 50.63 14.21 -11.25
CA ILE A 1174 50.20 13.56 -12.49
C ILE A 1174 51.43 13.03 -13.24
N LEU A 1175 51.51 11.72 -13.40
CA LEU A 1175 52.60 11.03 -14.11
C LEU A 1175 52.21 10.87 -15.59
N LYS A 1176 52.91 11.58 -16.47
CA LYS A 1176 52.72 11.47 -17.93
C LYS A 1176 53.27 10.14 -18.48
N PRO A 1177 52.73 9.65 -19.61
CA PRO A 1177 53.31 8.51 -20.30
C PRO A 1177 54.69 8.84 -20.89
N ILE A 1178 55.60 7.87 -20.83
CA ILE A 1178 56.91 7.95 -21.51
C ILE A 1178 56.67 7.55 -22.97
N TYR A 1179 56.65 8.50 -23.89
CA TYR A 1179 56.62 8.21 -25.33
C TYR A 1179 57.92 7.50 -25.75
N ASN A 1180 57.91 6.17 -25.81
CA ASN A 1180 58.98 5.40 -26.47
C ASN A 1180 58.72 5.37 -27.98
N ASN A 1181 59.28 6.34 -28.68
CA ASN A 1181 59.20 6.47 -30.12
C ASN A 1181 60.20 5.53 -30.83
N SER A 1182 60.10 4.20 -30.62
CA SER A 1182 61.08 3.24 -31.19
C SER A 1182 60.51 1.96 -31.81
N SER A 1183 59.19 1.83 -32.02
CA SER A 1183 58.62 0.61 -32.64
C SER A 1183 57.93 0.81 -33.99
N LEU A 1184 58.28 1.86 -34.75
CA LEU A 1184 57.92 1.94 -36.17
C LEU A 1184 59.16 2.01 -37.07
N SER A 1185 60.03 1.02 -36.92
CA SER A 1185 60.96 0.63 -37.98
C SER A 1185 61.05 -0.89 -38.04
N ASN A 1186 60.73 -1.42 -39.22
CA ASN A 1186 60.89 -2.79 -39.70
C ASN A 1186 59.77 -3.79 -39.35
N SER A 1187 58.82 -3.96 -40.28
CA SER A 1187 58.84 -5.10 -41.22
C SER A 1187 57.67 -5.03 -42.22
N THR A 1188 57.95 -5.56 -43.41
CA THR A 1188 57.35 -5.29 -44.72
C THR A 1188 56.19 -6.22 -45.13
N SER A 1189 55.35 -5.68 -46.03
CA SER A 1189 54.71 -6.30 -47.21
C SER A 1189 53.76 -7.50 -47.03
N SER A 1190 52.48 -7.31 -47.40
CA SER A 1190 51.96 -7.71 -48.73
C SER A 1190 50.44 -7.59 -48.79
N ILE A 1191 49.94 -6.90 -49.83
CA ILE A 1191 48.97 -7.36 -50.84
C ILE A 1191 48.40 -6.11 -51.53
N ALA A 1192 48.64 -6.06 -52.83
CA ALA A 1192 48.27 -5.00 -53.75
C ALA A 1192 46.80 -5.07 -54.18
N SER A 1193 46.20 -3.92 -54.51
CA SER A 1193 45.52 -3.71 -55.80
C SER A 1193 45.20 -2.22 -56.05
N SER A 1194 45.98 -1.66 -56.98
CA SER A 1194 45.63 -0.76 -58.11
C SER A 1194 44.91 0.58 -57.88
N ASP A 1195 45.65 1.66 -58.25
CA ASP A 1195 45.31 2.75 -59.20
C ASP A 1195 44.06 3.62 -58.92
N ASP A 1196 44.08 4.96 -58.92
CA ASP A 1196 44.93 5.96 -59.55
C ASP A 1196 44.85 7.30 -58.78
N GLY A 1197 45.90 8.14 -58.87
CA GLY A 1197 45.72 9.60 -59.02
C GLY A 1197 46.22 10.55 -57.93
N GLU A 1198 47.47 11.00 -58.11
CA GLU A 1198 48.00 12.38 -57.94
C GLU A 1198 48.04 13.08 -56.55
N ASP A 1199 49.28 13.23 -56.08
CA ASP A 1199 49.90 14.43 -55.49
C ASP A 1199 49.06 15.36 -54.59
N SER A 1200 49.24 15.20 -53.28
CA SER A 1200 49.56 16.35 -52.44
C SER A 1200 50.38 15.90 -51.23
N THR A 1201 51.58 16.48 -51.11
CA THR A 1201 52.52 16.32 -50.02
C THR A 1201 51.89 16.49 -48.64
N ASP A 1202 52.07 15.46 -47.81
CA ASP A 1202 51.92 15.47 -46.37
C ASP A 1202 52.64 16.66 -45.71
N SER A 1203 51.88 17.45 -44.97
CA SER A 1203 52.32 17.95 -43.67
C SER A 1203 51.10 18.06 -42.76
N LEU A 1204 50.70 16.92 -42.17
CA LEU A 1204 49.82 16.92 -41.00
C LEU A 1204 50.60 17.55 -39.84
N SER A 1205 50.45 18.87 -39.68
CA SER A 1205 50.77 19.56 -38.44
C SER A 1205 49.94 18.93 -37.32
N ILE A 1206 50.58 18.17 -36.43
CA ILE A 1206 49.99 17.75 -35.16
C ILE A 1206 49.72 19.05 -34.38
N ASN A 1207 48.45 19.45 -34.28
CA ASN A 1207 48.05 20.57 -33.43
C ASN A 1207 48.46 20.28 -31.98
N GLU A 1208 49.20 21.21 -31.39
CA GLU A 1208 49.47 21.32 -29.95
C GLU A 1208 48.15 21.60 -29.19
N GLY A 1209 47.35 20.55 -28.97
CA GLY A 1209 46.13 20.64 -28.18
C GLY A 1209 46.39 20.42 -26.69
N ALA A 1210 45.91 21.33 -25.84
CA ALA A 1210 45.88 21.12 -24.39
C ALA A 1210 44.95 19.93 -24.04
N ILE A 1211 45.40 19.01 -23.17
CA ILE A 1211 44.63 17.83 -22.78
C ILE A 1211 43.78 18.19 -21.56
N ILE A 1212 42.46 18.03 -21.64
CA ILE A 1212 41.56 18.23 -20.51
C ILE A 1212 41.28 16.87 -19.85
N ILE A 1213 41.49 16.81 -18.54
CA ILE A 1213 41.29 15.63 -17.70
C ILE A 1213 40.31 15.98 -16.60
N ASP A 1214 39.22 15.24 -16.50
CA ASP A 1214 38.34 15.32 -15.34
C ASP A 1214 38.88 14.39 -14.25
N ILE A 1215 39.25 14.94 -13.10
CA ILE A 1215 39.58 14.17 -11.90
C ILE A 1215 38.35 14.11 -11.00
N SER A 1216 37.88 12.88 -10.75
CA SER A 1216 36.89 12.57 -9.73
C SER A 1216 37.62 12.13 -8.46
N VAL A 1217 37.32 12.77 -7.33
CA VAL A 1217 37.86 12.42 -6.00
C VAL A 1217 36.72 12.03 -5.08
N CYS A 1218 36.89 10.93 -4.37
CA CYS A 1218 35.99 10.46 -3.32
C CYS A 1218 36.75 10.41 -1.99
N ILE A 1219 36.20 11.04 -0.96
CA ILE A 1219 36.74 11.06 0.39
C ILE A 1219 35.79 10.30 1.31
N LEU A 1220 36.35 9.35 2.04
CA LEU A 1220 35.65 8.55 3.06
C LEU A 1220 36.24 8.86 4.44
N SER A 1221 35.37 9.02 5.43
CA SER A 1221 35.76 9.33 6.79
C SER A 1221 36.49 8.17 7.47
N SER A 1222 37.50 8.52 8.29
CA SER A 1222 38.23 7.60 9.17
C SER A 1222 37.41 6.99 10.31
N GLU A 1223 36.20 7.51 10.58
CA GLU A 1223 35.29 6.98 11.61
C GLU A 1223 34.82 5.55 11.34
N TYR A 1224 35.02 5.05 10.11
CA TYR A 1224 34.59 3.72 9.68
C TYR A 1224 35.78 2.83 9.30
N GLU A 1225 35.84 1.64 9.89
CA GLU A 1225 36.98 0.73 9.73
C GLU A 1225 36.91 -0.13 8.45
N SER A 1226 35.72 -0.40 7.94
CA SER A 1226 35.53 -1.36 6.84
C SER A 1226 34.32 -1.05 5.93
N LEU A 1227 34.46 -1.43 4.66
CA LEU A 1227 33.40 -1.46 3.67
C LEU A 1227 32.76 -2.86 3.67
N LYS A 1228 31.45 -2.92 3.85
CA LYS A 1228 30.69 -4.17 3.66
C LYS A 1228 30.49 -4.40 2.16
N ILE A 1229 30.53 -5.64 1.69
CA ILE A 1229 30.51 -5.96 0.25
C ILE A 1229 29.11 -6.45 -0.18
N ASP A 1230 28.60 -5.94 -1.31
CA ASP A 1230 27.36 -6.40 -1.93
C ASP A 1230 27.61 -7.57 -2.90
N ASN A 1231 28.34 -7.29 -3.98
CA ASN A 1231 28.60 -8.26 -5.04
C ASN A 1231 29.87 -9.05 -4.71
N LYS A 1232 29.69 -10.31 -4.30
CA LYS A 1232 30.76 -11.22 -3.88
C LYS A 1232 30.85 -12.40 -4.83
N GLU A 1233 31.99 -12.59 -5.48
CA GLU A 1233 32.29 -13.84 -6.17
C GLU A 1233 32.82 -14.93 -5.20
N LYS A 1234 33.51 -14.55 -4.10
CA LYS A 1234 34.26 -15.51 -3.24
C LYS A 1234 34.17 -15.22 -1.72
N GLY A 1235 32.95 -15.15 -1.15
CA GLY A 1235 32.71 -15.24 0.30
C GLY A 1235 33.23 -14.10 1.21
N CYS A 1236 33.82 -13.03 0.68
CA CYS A 1236 34.33 -11.91 1.49
C CYS A 1236 33.18 -10.99 1.92
N HIS A 1237 32.95 -10.85 3.23
CA HIS A 1237 31.82 -10.06 3.75
C HIS A 1237 32.11 -8.58 3.95
N SER A 1238 33.37 -8.23 4.21
CA SER A 1238 33.84 -6.86 4.42
C SER A 1238 35.33 -6.73 4.09
N CYS A 1239 35.76 -5.53 3.71
CA CYS A 1239 37.16 -5.17 3.47
C CYS A 1239 37.53 -3.94 4.29
N HIS A 1240 38.78 -3.85 4.76
CA HIS A 1240 39.25 -2.62 5.42
C HIS A 1240 39.19 -1.43 4.47
N LEU A 1241 38.78 -0.27 5.01
CA LEU A 1241 38.55 0.93 4.21
C LEU A 1241 39.83 1.39 3.48
N ASN A 1242 40.99 1.23 4.11
CA ASN A 1242 42.30 1.58 3.54
C ASN A 1242 42.64 0.82 2.24
N LEU A 1243 41.94 -0.29 1.95
CA LEU A 1243 42.16 -1.05 0.73
C LEU A 1243 41.62 -0.34 -0.51
N ILE A 1244 40.60 0.52 -0.41
CA ILE A 1244 39.96 1.16 -1.57
C ILE A 1244 40.73 2.39 -2.12
N GLY A 1245 41.70 2.91 -1.36
CA GLY A 1245 42.33 4.20 -1.69
C GLY A 1245 43.63 4.51 -0.93
N TYR A 1246 43.90 5.81 -0.77
CA TYR A 1246 45.05 6.34 -0.04
C TYR A 1246 44.62 6.82 1.34
N THR A 1247 45.27 6.30 2.38
CA THR A 1247 45.08 6.79 3.75
C THR A 1247 45.84 8.09 3.96
N LEU A 1248 45.17 9.09 4.52
CA LEU A 1248 45.79 10.32 5.00
C LEU A 1248 46.54 10.03 6.30
N THR A 1249 47.85 10.19 6.31
CA THR A 1249 48.72 9.91 7.45
C THR A 1249 49.45 11.18 7.87
N GLU A 1250 50.09 11.16 9.04
CA GLU A 1250 50.96 12.26 9.46
C GLU A 1250 52.16 12.42 8.52
N GLU A 1251 52.68 11.31 7.98
CA GLU A 1251 53.84 11.30 7.07
C GLU A 1251 53.59 12.06 5.75
N ASN A 1252 52.34 12.12 5.28
CA ASN A 1252 51.96 12.83 4.07
C ASN A 1252 51.21 14.16 4.35
N PHE A 1253 51.20 14.63 5.61
CA PHE A 1253 50.64 15.92 5.99
C PHE A 1253 51.62 17.07 5.73
N ASN A 1254 51.18 18.09 4.99
CA ASN A 1254 51.98 19.27 4.67
C ASN A 1254 51.52 20.50 5.47
N GLU A 1255 52.16 20.74 6.61
CA GLU A 1255 51.83 21.87 7.51
C GLU A 1255 52.01 23.24 6.84
N LYS A 1256 53.03 23.41 5.99
CA LYS A 1256 53.36 24.68 5.28
C LYS A 1256 52.26 25.19 4.34
N LEU A 1257 51.40 24.32 3.83
CA LEU A 1257 50.29 24.68 2.94
C LEU A 1257 49.04 25.18 3.70
N SER A 1258 49.06 25.08 5.04
CA SER A 1258 47.95 25.49 5.91
C SER A 1258 47.95 26.99 6.25
N ILE A 1259 49.01 27.73 5.86
CA ILE A 1259 49.31 29.07 6.39
C ILE A 1259 48.87 30.20 5.43
N GLU A 1260 48.59 29.91 4.15
CA GLU A 1260 48.26 30.96 3.17
C GLU A 1260 46.85 31.56 3.29
N THR A 1261 45.96 31.01 4.13
CA THR A 1261 44.58 31.51 4.30
C THR A 1261 44.41 32.62 5.33
N VAL A 1262 45.42 32.93 6.16
CA VAL A 1262 45.26 33.94 7.23
C VAL A 1262 45.38 35.39 6.70
N ALA A 1263 45.91 35.61 5.50
CA ALA A 1263 46.19 36.97 5.01
C ALA A 1263 44.99 37.73 4.41
N ASN A 1264 43.83 37.08 4.19
CA ASN A 1264 42.68 37.73 3.52
C ASN A 1264 41.45 37.98 4.40
N ASP A 1265 41.42 37.48 5.64
CA ASP A 1265 40.26 37.66 6.55
C ASP A 1265 40.32 38.97 7.39
N GLU A 1266 41.42 39.73 7.35
CA GLU A 1266 41.55 40.98 8.13
C GLU A 1266 40.88 42.22 7.51
N ILE A 1267 40.27 42.16 6.32
CA ILE A 1267 39.70 43.36 5.66
C ILE A 1267 38.16 43.46 5.73
N MET A 1268 37.41 42.46 6.21
CA MET A 1268 35.93 42.53 6.26
C MET A 1268 35.30 42.78 7.65
N ASN A 1269 36.06 43.32 8.61
CA ASN A 1269 35.52 43.75 9.91
C ASN A 1269 35.64 45.26 10.18
N THR A 1270 35.49 46.09 9.15
CA THR A 1270 35.10 47.50 9.32
C THR A 1270 34.23 47.98 8.17
N VAL A 1271 32.90 47.85 8.32
CA VAL A 1271 31.81 48.84 8.10
C VAL A 1271 30.47 48.16 8.36
#